data_AF-N8VUF5-F1
#
_entry.id   AF-N8VUF5-F1
#
_cell.length_a   1.000
_cell.length_b   1.000
_cell.length_c   1.000
_cell.angle_alpha   90.00
_cell.angle_beta   90.00
_cell.angle_gamma   90.00
#
_symmetry.space_group_name_H-M   'P 1'
#
loop_
_entity.id
_entity.type
_entity.pdbx_description
1 polymer ?
#
loop_
_entity_poly.entity_id
_entity_poly.type
_entity_poly.pdbx_seq_one_letter_code
_entity_poly.pdbx_strand_id
1 'polypeptide(L)'
;MTKHDVIATYIGEQVELTFQQMLQSIAGRKRSTTDIDKGLEKIWLDFQSALKKFLKNHKLSTATLRAPYLQQSEAYFFQLKEDYLSETQEAYPIKIMSLIYENIKQQVEADFNNKMSDVIKKNQGNTLEIDSEIEKIWVDCQEEIKAFLKERKIATVALRAPYLQWAEDCLIKRKEAYESASEDAYLIKIPSTIYHQIAQQVAFTFQQMKEAIAGQKDSQQDVDDQIARIWANFAKGLETFLRNKDFTTRAKRKPYIKHSEASFLACLEQYQNEEHQPYPIKLRPTTLFSDPPPRQILSTEARLRLGQQHFHIARGLKAYWRSETLQMPTAQQCLGHLYLSLIYCSGCSDLTQLVAIGNRLLEEEKEKEKMCHPLSGYSTLYRSDYKKITNPLVLSYCMPHRYYGNEIKDKKIYQWRHVWFNPYAQLFLHILKQQAEDLQPQHPRKVLEAILSVFENLKKQLKVSEQIAALKKILQSEDQDLIEITALKPFQHVNLALEIHPDLSLDMCLSEVLQNHLKTVSLTAEDQGVAWFNTLKSTNDLVKVEYGILPLETETAKPVVITAHQQLNELPFELDFFEQERAPAGKNKQSQRQRHQQQFKQWRNIQTRLSVKKAALAGDNYKECNLIEAQLRLLSWIFYLRKEEKENGKKLKLSSIKRYLSSFAKDYFFHIYMYDNDLEQMSVEHYEQLYASILNRIDERAETQREYTDTRSQGRAQYAFGRLKDFHAFCQKEYPENVPAVSSFDHSDFQRIQFCQAKLISPQLFIQLKKTVIQKIEACSTQKEKVHLQLLLLMYILAYRLGCRLNEIRGLTLGEIICPQLLWKDDPGNQTVAIRITLKNNVYRRLKSQNAQRQLDLNAVLLDDELQAVKSYLLHCFQQPNNKKANEQLVFEIGGEILSELYISKMTRLLFDEVIKPDHGYTFHSFRHSAATHLAIAWLGSKEMVMTYTDYSWQQAKSMRKHLFGEQAIRHEAVIQHKWRLLADWMGHSSIEQTASHYLHTLDLLAIDRIYNTPCVVHPAVLNRHYDREETEAVDLNRDRQHRKCFEREQPVLGIDQKVQPYLMPKMQFELKPLSYKVIYTYLNTYQDAEIQAPHIVDNLDIWIKRALWLAVKWQVPSFSKLGWNLDNAASIEKKYLSDLYDKQIKTKLKPKSLQLFIALKDLLKEKVLSALAVLIQHGKLRRNQFCFQCRFDAQQKPKMGWEMQDFIEGMQLLLPEDVQLQYENYPVDLTQKSREIHVYFIDQQSNKNITLSLAFDLLLEAVQHPSLWE
;
A
#
# COMPACT_ATOMS: atom_id res chain seq x y z
N MET A 1 22.56 -20.81 3.82
CA MET A 1 22.07 -20.87 2.42
C MET A 1 20.62 -21.31 2.44
N THR A 2 19.73 -20.55 1.80
CA THR A 2 18.34 -20.98 1.62
C THR A 2 18.29 -22.21 0.70
N LYS A 3 17.18 -22.95 0.69
CA LYS A 3 16.99 -24.08 -0.25
C LYS A 3 17.14 -23.62 -1.72
N HIS A 4 16.84 -22.36 -2.01
CA HIS A 4 17.06 -21.74 -3.32
C HIS A 4 18.55 -21.55 -3.63
N ASP A 5 19.32 -21.00 -2.68
CA ASP A 5 20.76 -20.76 -2.85
C ASP A 5 21.54 -22.08 -3.00
N VAL A 6 21.15 -23.12 -2.25
CA VAL A 6 21.75 -24.47 -2.36
C VAL A 6 21.50 -25.05 -3.76
N ILE A 7 20.29 -24.86 -4.29
CA ILE A 7 19.93 -25.34 -5.64
C ILE A 7 20.65 -24.51 -6.71
N ALA A 8 20.70 -23.18 -6.59
CA ALA A 8 21.37 -22.31 -7.55
C ALA A 8 22.89 -22.51 -7.58
N THR A 9 23.52 -22.69 -6.41
CA THR A 9 24.96 -22.97 -6.29
C THR A 9 25.29 -24.35 -6.89
N TYR A 10 24.51 -25.38 -6.55
CA TYR A 10 24.66 -26.71 -7.16
C TYR A 10 24.50 -26.65 -8.69
N ILE A 11 23.55 -25.85 -9.20
CA ILE A 11 23.38 -25.65 -10.64
C ILE A 11 24.62 -24.99 -11.26
N GLY A 12 25.16 -23.94 -10.64
CA GLY A 12 26.39 -23.29 -11.10
C GLY A 12 27.56 -24.26 -11.19
N GLU A 13 27.79 -25.03 -10.12
CA GLU A 13 28.85 -26.06 -10.06
C GLU A 13 28.68 -27.13 -11.14
N GLN A 14 27.45 -27.61 -11.38
CA GLN A 14 27.19 -28.62 -12.40
C GLN A 14 27.34 -28.08 -13.82
N VAL A 15 26.97 -26.81 -14.06
CA VAL A 15 27.18 -26.14 -15.35
C VAL A 15 28.67 -25.99 -15.64
N GLU A 16 29.46 -25.52 -14.67
CA GLU A 16 30.92 -25.43 -14.79
C GLU A 16 31.55 -26.79 -15.06
N LEU A 17 31.16 -27.82 -14.29
CA LEU A 17 31.70 -29.17 -14.45
C LEU A 17 31.38 -29.75 -15.85
N THR A 18 30.15 -29.52 -16.33
CA THR A 18 29.73 -29.92 -17.68
C THR A 18 30.50 -29.17 -18.75
N PHE A 19 30.71 -27.86 -18.56
CA PHE A 19 31.48 -27.04 -19.48
C PHE A 19 32.95 -27.48 -19.53
N GLN A 20 33.55 -27.82 -18.38
CA GLN A 20 34.91 -28.39 -18.33
C GLN A 20 35.01 -29.74 -19.05
N GLN A 21 34.01 -30.62 -18.93
CA GLN A 21 33.97 -31.88 -19.70
C GLN A 21 33.89 -31.63 -21.22
N MET A 22 33.15 -30.60 -21.64
CA MET A 22 33.11 -30.17 -23.04
C MET A 22 34.46 -29.62 -23.50
N LEU A 23 35.13 -28.80 -22.69
CA LEU A 23 36.46 -28.27 -22.99
C LEU A 23 37.52 -29.39 -23.11
N GLN A 24 37.46 -30.40 -22.24
CA GLN A 24 38.32 -31.59 -22.33
C GLN A 24 38.07 -32.38 -23.64
N SER A 25 36.81 -32.45 -24.07
CA SER A 25 36.43 -33.15 -25.31
C SER A 25 36.89 -32.44 -26.59
N ILE A 26 37.25 -31.16 -26.51
CA ILE A 26 37.76 -30.35 -27.64
C ILE A 26 39.22 -29.91 -27.47
N ALA A 27 39.89 -30.34 -26.40
CA ALA A 27 41.27 -29.94 -26.10
C ALA A 27 42.23 -30.24 -27.26
N GLY A 28 43.02 -29.23 -27.64
CA GLY A 28 43.99 -29.31 -28.74
C GLY A 28 43.40 -29.26 -30.15
N ARG A 29 42.10 -29.03 -30.31
CA ARG A 29 41.43 -29.00 -31.63
C ARG A 29 41.06 -27.59 -32.03
N LYS A 30 41.28 -27.25 -33.32
CA LYS A 30 41.11 -25.88 -33.83
C LYS A 30 39.97 -25.70 -34.84
N ARG A 31 39.27 -26.76 -35.25
CA ARG A 31 38.18 -26.72 -36.26
C ARG A 31 37.06 -27.70 -35.95
N SER A 32 35.82 -27.29 -36.22
CA SER A 32 34.62 -28.07 -35.92
C SER A 32 34.45 -29.27 -36.85
N THR A 33 34.12 -30.43 -36.27
CA THR A 33 33.78 -31.65 -37.01
C THR A 33 32.51 -32.27 -36.42
N THR A 34 31.71 -32.90 -37.28
CA THR A 34 30.36 -33.38 -36.95
C THR A 34 30.35 -34.36 -35.78
N ASP A 35 31.38 -35.20 -35.62
CA ASP A 35 31.46 -36.18 -34.53
C ASP A 35 31.76 -35.53 -33.16
N ILE A 36 32.55 -34.45 -33.17
CA ILE A 36 32.84 -33.68 -31.96
C ILE A 36 31.60 -32.90 -31.53
N ASP A 37 30.92 -32.27 -32.48
CA ASP A 37 29.73 -31.48 -32.19
C ASP A 37 28.58 -32.38 -31.68
N LYS A 38 28.45 -33.62 -32.20
CA LYS A 38 27.57 -34.67 -31.64
C LYS A 38 27.98 -35.11 -30.23
N GLY A 39 29.28 -35.23 -29.97
CA GLY A 39 29.81 -35.54 -28.64
C GLY A 39 29.49 -34.45 -27.60
N LEU A 40 29.67 -33.19 -27.98
CA LEU A 40 29.32 -32.03 -27.16
C LEU A 40 27.81 -31.93 -26.92
N GLU A 41 26.99 -32.19 -27.94
CA GLU A 41 25.53 -32.24 -27.81
C GLU A 41 25.10 -33.31 -26.80
N LYS A 42 25.72 -34.50 -26.85
CA LYS A 42 25.42 -35.57 -25.90
C LYS A 42 25.73 -35.15 -24.45
N ILE A 43 26.90 -34.55 -24.21
CA ILE A 43 27.29 -34.05 -22.87
C ILE A 43 26.27 -33.01 -22.37
N TRP A 44 25.80 -32.12 -23.23
CA TRP A 44 24.79 -31.11 -22.88
C TRP A 44 23.43 -31.73 -22.52
N LEU A 45 22.96 -32.69 -23.34
CA LEU A 45 21.67 -33.35 -23.13
C LEU A 45 21.67 -34.21 -21.86
N ASP A 46 22.79 -34.86 -21.55
CA ASP A 46 22.97 -35.65 -20.33
C ASP A 46 22.91 -34.74 -19.08
N PHE A 47 23.56 -33.57 -19.13
CA PHE A 47 23.45 -32.53 -18.09
C PHE A 47 22.00 -32.06 -17.88
N GLN A 48 21.29 -31.68 -18.96
CA GLN A 48 19.90 -31.23 -18.88
C GLN A 48 18.96 -32.30 -18.28
N SER A 49 19.20 -33.58 -18.61
CA SER A 49 18.47 -34.72 -18.05
C SER A 49 18.75 -34.91 -16.56
N ALA A 50 20.02 -34.82 -16.14
CA ALA A 50 20.44 -34.94 -14.75
C ALA A 50 19.89 -33.79 -13.89
N LEU A 51 19.97 -32.55 -14.39
CA LEU A 51 19.45 -31.36 -13.73
C LEU A 51 17.92 -31.45 -13.50
N LYS A 52 17.18 -31.91 -14.51
CA LYS A 52 15.74 -32.14 -14.38
C LYS A 52 15.40 -33.17 -13.31
N LYS A 53 16.19 -34.25 -13.19
CA LYS A 53 16.03 -35.27 -12.15
C LYS A 53 16.34 -34.70 -10.75
N PHE A 54 17.41 -33.92 -10.63
CA PHE A 54 17.78 -33.21 -9.40
C PHE A 54 16.68 -32.26 -8.92
N LEU A 55 16.14 -31.41 -9.81
CA LEU A 55 15.06 -30.48 -9.49
C LEU A 55 13.77 -31.21 -9.06
N LYS A 56 13.46 -32.33 -9.71
CA LYS A 56 12.31 -33.18 -9.35
C LYS A 56 12.47 -33.78 -7.95
N ASN A 57 13.66 -34.27 -7.59
CA ASN A 57 13.94 -34.84 -6.26
C ASN A 57 13.83 -33.79 -5.14
N HIS A 58 14.02 -32.50 -5.46
CA HIS A 58 13.91 -31.39 -4.51
C HIS A 58 12.47 -30.82 -4.36
N LYS A 59 11.45 -31.56 -4.82
CA LYS A 59 10.02 -31.21 -4.79
C LYS A 59 9.62 -30.00 -5.67
N LEU A 60 10.45 -29.61 -6.64
CA LEU A 60 10.06 -28.67 -7.70
C LEU A 60 9.40 -29.47 -8.83
N SER A 61 8.14 -29.85 -8.65
CA SER A 61 7.45 -30.85 -9.49
C SER A 61 6.84 -30.27 -10.79
N THR A 62 6.50 -28.99 -10.81
CA THR A 62 5.80 -28.32 -11.92
C THR A 62 6.76 -27.55 -12.85
N ALA A 63 6.40 -27.43 -14.14
CA ALA A 63 7.23 -26.74 -15.14
C ALA A 63 7.48 -25.27 -14.79
N THR A 64 6.47 -24.57 -14.26
CA THR A 64 6.54 -23.17 -13.85
C THR A 64 7.55 -22.93 -12.74
N LEU A 65 7.71 -23.87 -11.81
CA LEU A 65 8.67 -23.77 -10.71
C LEU A 65 10.10 -24.15 -11.12
N ARG A 66 10.29 -24.89 -12.22
CA ARG A 66 11.61 -25.28 -12.75
C ARG A 66 12.18 -24.28 -13.74
N ALA A 67 11.32 -23.59 -14.48
CA ALA A 67 11.71 -22.70 -15.57
C ALA A 67 12.78 -21.66 -15.19
N PRO A 68 12.70 -20.99 -14.01
CA PRO A 68 13.73 -20.02 -13.63
C PRO A 68 15.12 -20.63 -13.49
N TYR A 69 15.22 -21.84 -12.92
CA TYR A 69 16.50 -22.53 -12.69
C TYR A 69 17.11 -23.10 -13.97
N LEU A 70 16.27 -23.58 -14.91
CA LEU A 70 16.73 -24.03 -16.22
C LEU A 70 17.25 -22.84 -17.04
N GLN A 71 16.52 -21.72 -17.05
CA GLN A 71 16.96 -20.48 -17.70
C GLN A 71 18.26 -19.94 -17.10
N GLN A 72 18.39 -19.99 -15.76
CA GLN A 72 19.62 -19.60 -15.08
C GLN A 72 20.81 -20.50 -15.47
N SER A 73 20.60 -21.82 -15.57
CA SER A 73 21.66 -22.76 -15.99
C SER A 73 22.12 -22.54 -17.43
N GLU A 74 21.18 -22.22 -18.34
CA GLU A 74 21.49 -21.92 -19.74
C GLU A 74 22.23 -20.59 -19.86
N ALA A 75 21.77 -19.54 -19.17
CA ALA A 75 22.43 -18.24 -19.14
C ALA A 75 23.88 -18.36 -18.63
N TYR A 76 24.10 -19.15 -17.57
CA TYR A 76 25.43 -19.34 -17.01
C TYR A 76 26.35 -20.14 -17.96
N PHE A 77 25.80 -21.15 -18.63
CA PHE A 77 26.54 -21.91 -19.65
C PHE A 77 26.96 -21.03 -20.83
N PHE A 78 26.08 -20.16 -21.32
CA PHE A 78 26.40 -19.24 -22.41
C PHE A 78 27.43 -18.19 -22.00
N GLN A 79 27.41 -17.72 -20.75
CA GLN A 79 28.45 -16.84 -20.22
C GLN A 79 29.83 -17.51 -20.27
N LEU A 80 29.96 -18.73 -19.72
CA LEU A 80 31.23 -19.49 -19.76
C LEU A 80 31.72 -19.77 -21.18
N LYS A 81 30.78 -20.02 -22.11
CA LYS A 81 31.08 -20.19 -23.53
C LYS A 81 31.66 -18.93 -24.16
N GLU A 82 31.03 -17.77 -23.93
CA GLU A 82 31.51 -16.49 -24.46
C GLU A 82 32.85 -16.09 -23.84
N ASP A 83 33.04 -16.33 -22.53
CA ASP A 83 34.32 -16.11 -21.85
C ASP A 83 35.42 -16.95 -22.52
N TYR A 84 35.20 -18.25 -22.73
CA TYR A 84 36.13 -19.13 -23.45
C TYR A 84 36.42 -18.69 -24.90
N LEU A 85 35.40 -18.23 -25.64
CA LEU A 85 35.57 -17.73 -27.00
C LEU A 85 36.30 -16.37 -27.04
N SER A 86 36.22 -15.58 -25.98
CA SER A 86 36.87 -14.27 -25.88
C SER A 86 38.35 -14.34 -25.48
N GLU A 87 38.76 -15.41 -24.79
CA GLU A 87 40.13 -15.56 -24.27
C GLU A 87 41.15 -15.96 -25.34
N THR A 88 40.75 -16.59 -26.45
CA THR A 88 41.69 -17.03 -27.50
C THR A 88 41.14 -16.90 -28.91
N GLN A 89 41.93 -16.33 -29.84
CA GLN A 89 41.55 -16.17 -31.26
C GLN A 89 41.44 -17.50 -32.02
N GLU A 90 41.95 -18.60 -31.47
CA GLU A 90 41.90 -19.96 -32.06
C GLU A 90 40.97 -20.93 -31.29
N ALA A 91 40.03 -20.42 -30.48
CA ALA A 91 39.10 -21.25 -29.71
C ALA A 91 38.19 -22.10 -30.62
N TYR A 92 38.00 -23.38 -30.25
CA TYR A 92 37.04 -24.25 -30.95
C TYR A 92 35.60 -23.70 -30.79
N PRO A 93 34.85 -23.46 -31.88
CA PRO A 93 33.51 -22.90 -31.78
C PRO A 93 32.51 -23.94 -31.25
N ILE A 94 32.16 -23.85 -29.97
CA ILE A 94 31.20 -24.76 -29.32
C ILE A 94 29.79 -24.52 -29.91
N LYS A 95 29.34 -25.41 -30.81
CA LYS A 95 28.07 -25.31 -31.56
C LYS A 95 27.02 -26.29 -31.06
N ILE A 96 26.30 -25.92 -30.00
CA ILE A 96 25.22 -26.79 -29.46
C ILE A 96 23.87 -26.49 -30.13
N MET A 97 23.60 -25.23 -30.51
CA MET A 97 22.35 -24.85 -31.19
C MET A 97 22.31 -25.24 -32.69
N SER A 98 23.45 -25.34 -33.38
CA SER A 98 23.42 -25.54 -34.85
C SER A 98 22.91 -26.91 -35.27
N LEU A 99 23.11 -27.96 -34.47
CA LEU A 99 22.70 -29.33 -34.83
C LEU A 99 21.18 -29.56 -34.79
N ILE A 100 20.44 -28.92 -33.88
CA ILE A 100 18.96 -29.05 -33.85
C ILE A 100 18.35 -28.33 -35.06
N TYR A 101 18.83 -27.13 -35.38
CA TYR A 101 18.42 -26.41 -36.58
C TYR A 101 18.84 -27.13 -37.86
N GLU A 102 20.01 -27.77 -37.90
CA GLU A 102 20.43 -28.61 -39.03
C GLU A 102 19.61 -29.90 -39.15
N ASN A 103 19.30 -30.59 -38.06
CA ASN A 103 18.45 -31.78 -38.10
C ASN A 103 17.03 -31.43 -38.57
N ILE A 104 16.46 -30.31 -38.10
CA ILE A 104 15.17 -29.81 -38.57
C ILE A 104 15.24 -29.48 -40.07
N LYS A 105 16.32 -28.80 -40.50
CA LYS A 105 16.53 -28.47 -41.92
C LYS A 105 16.67 -29.73 -42.77
N GLN A 106 17.45 -30.73 -42.34
CA GLN A 106 17.63 -32.00 -43.04
C GLN A 106 16.32 -32.80 -43.11
N GLN A 107 15.54 -32.80 -42.04
CA GLN A 107 14.23 -33.45 -42.01
C GLN A 107 13.26 -32.78 -42.98
N VAL A 108 13.17 -31.45 -42.95
CA VAL A 108 12.39 -30.65 -43.90
C VAL A 108 12.84 -30.90 -45.34
N GLU A 109 14.15 -30.94 -45.60
CA GLU A 109 14.70 -31.23 -46.93
C GLU A 109 14.39 -32.66 -47.38
N ALA A 110 14.45 -33.65 -46.48
CA ALA A 110 14.11 -35.03 -46.77
C ALA A 110 12.60 -35.20 -47.06
N ASP A 111 11.72 -34.59 -46.27
CA ASP A 111 10.28 -34.64 -46.48
C ASP A 111 9.87 -33.93 -47.78
N PHE A 112 10.51 -32.80 -48.10
CA PHE A 112 10.27 -32.11 -49.36
C PHE A 112 10.76 -32.92 -50.56
N ASN A 113 12.02 -33.39 -50.53
CA ASN A 113 12.62 -34.07 -51.68
C ASN A 113 12.07 -35.50 -51.89
N ASN A 114 11.73 -36.24 -50.82
CA ASN A 114 11.33 -37.64 -50.91
C ASN A 114 9.81 -37.86 -50.85
N LYS A 115 9.05 -36.99 -50.18
CA LYS A 115 7.59 -37.15 -50.06
C LYS A 115 6.85 -36.19 -51.00
N MET A 116 7.12 -34.89 -50.92
CA MET A 116 6.40 -33.91 -51.75
C MET A 116 6.75 -34.00 -53.24
N SER A 117 8.04 -34.15 -53.59
CA SER A 117 8.45 -34.27 -55.00
C SER A 117 7.88 -35.53 -55.68
N ASP A 118 7.76 -36.64 -54.95
CA ASP A 118 7.20 -37.90 -55.47
C ASP A 118 5.69 -37.84 -55.67
N VAL A 119 4.95 -37.14 -54.79
CA VAL A 119 3.51 -36.86 -54.96
C VAL A 119 3.28 -36.01 -56.21
N ILE A 120 4.09 -34.96 -56.40
CA ILE A 120 4.00 -34.09 -57.58
C ILE A 120 4.28 -34.89 -58.86
N LYS A 121 5.25 -35.82 -58.84
CA LYS A 121 5.58 -36.68 -59.99
C LYS A 121 4.52 -37.74 -60.27
N LYS A 122 3.97 -38.41 -59.25
CA LYS A 122 2.98 -39.49 -59.42
C LYS A 122 1.63 -39.01 -59.93
N ASN A 123 1.21 -37.82 -59.55
CA ASN A 123 -0.11 -37.29 -59.83
C ASN A 123 -0.10 -36.20 -60.91
N GLN A 124 0.93 -36.16 -61.78
CA GLN A 124 1.05 -35.21 -62.88
C GLN A 124 -0.23 -35.21 -63.75
N GLY A 125 -0.98 -34.11 -63.71
CA GLY A 125 -2.25 -33.93 -64.43
C GLY A 125 -3.49 -33.83 -63.53
N ASN A 126 -3.42 -34.22 -62.25
CA ASN A 126 -4.53 -34.10 -61.29
C ASN A 126 -4.18 -33.16 -60.12
N THR A 127 -4.35 -31.86 -60.35
CA THR A 127 -3.88 -30.78 -59.47
C THR A 127 -4.56 -30.76 -58.09
N LEU A 128 -5.82 -31.18 -58.00
CA LEU A 128 -6.58 -31.25 -56.74
C LEU A 128 -6.06 -32.33 -55.79
N GLU A 129 -5.63 -33.47 -56.34
CA GLU A 129 -5.10 -34.60 -55.57
C GLU A 129 -3.68 -34.29 -55.07
N ILE A 130 -2.88 -33.60 -55.91
CA ILE A 130 -1.57 -33.06 -55.52
C ILE A 130 -1.70 -32.08 -54.34
N ASP A 131 -2.62 -31.11 -54.41
CA ASP A 131 -2.78 -30.08 -53.37
C ASP A 131 -3.19 -30.68 -52.02
N SER A 132 -4.13 -31.64 -52.02
CA SER A 132 -4.60 -32.28 -50.79
C SER A 132 -3.54 -33.16 -50.13
N GLU A 133 -2.73 -33.89 -50.91
CA GLU A 133 -1.65 -34.72 -50.36
C GLU A 133 -0.48 -33.88 -49.85
N ILE A 134 -0.14 -32.78 -50.55
CA ILE A 134 0.88 -31.84 -50.09
C ILE A 134 0.47 -31.15 -48.79
N GLU A 135 -0.80 -30.72 -48.64
CA GLU A 135 -1.32 -30.14 -47.40
C GLU A 135 -1.16 -31.13 -46.23
N LYS A 136 -1.46 -32.40 -46.46
CA LYS A 136 -1.30 -33.44 -45.45
C LYS A 136 0.17 -33.63 -45.06
N ILE A 137 1.08 -33.73 -46.03
CA ILE A 137 2.53 -33.85 -45.76
C ILE A 137 3.06 -32.63 -45.00
N TRP A 138 2.53 -31.44 -45.29
CA TRP A 138 2.90 -30.20 -44.58
C TRP A 138 2.50 -30.23 -43.10
N VAL A 139 1.26 -30.62 -42.81
CA VAL A 139 0.76 -30.75 -41.42
C VAL A 139 1.50 -31.86 -40.68
N ASP A 140 1.72 -33.00 -41.33
CA ASP A 140 2.43 -34.15 -40.74
C ASP A 140 3.88 -33.78 -40.40
N CYS A 141 4.59 -33.06 -41.28
CA CYS A 141 5.95 -32.55 -41.03
C CYS A 141 6.00 -31.63 -39.79
N GLN A 142 5.02 -30.74 -39.62
CA GLN A 142 4.95 -29.88 -38.43
C GLN A 142 4.70 -30.67 -37.14
N GLU A 143 3.87 -31.70 -37.17
CA GLU A 143 3.61 -32.56 -36.02
C GLU A 143 4.80 -33.49 -35.70
N GLU A 144 5.49 -34.00 -36.72
CA GLU A 144 6.74 -34.77 -36.58
C GLU A 144 7.85 -33.92 -35.94
N ILE A 145 8.02 -32.66 -36.36
CA ILE A 145 8.99 -31.73 -35.75
C ILE A 145 8.58 -31.38 -34.31
N LYS A 146 7.29 -31.18 -34.03
CA LYS A 146 6.79 -30.99 -32.65
C LYS A 146 7.07 -32.23 -31.79
N ALA A 147 6.92 -33.44 -32.35
CA ALA A 147 7.22 -34.69 -31.67
C ALA A 147 8.73 -34.87 -31.44
N PHE A 148 9.57 -34.60 -32.43
CA PHE A 148 11.04 -34.59 -32.32
C PHE A 148 11.54 -33.64 -31.23
N LEU A 149 11.04 -32.39 -31.22
CA LEU A 149 11.36 -31.40 -30.19
C LEU A 149 10.89 -31.83 -28.79
N LYS A 150 9.80 -32.62 -28.73
CA LYS A 150 9.26 -33.19 -27.48
C LYS A 150 10.08 -34.39 -26.99
N GLU A 151 10.54 -35.26 -27.89
CA GLU A 151 11.45 -36.39 -27.60
C GLU A 151 12.81 -35.91 -27.12
N ARG A 152 13.34 -34.83 -27.73
CA ARG A 152 14.55 -34.13 -27.28
C ARG A 152 14.36 -33.32 -25.98
N LYS A 153 13.18 -33.44 -25.35
CA LYS A 153 12.82 -32.90 -24.02
C LYS A 153 12.89 -31.36 -23.89
N ILE A 154 12.79 -30.60 -24.99
CA ILE A 154 12.75 -29.12 -24.96
C ILE A 154 11.45 -28.66 -24.28
N ALA A 155 11.58 -27.91 -23.17
CA ALA A 155 10.65 -28.02 -22.04
C ALA A 155 9.41 -27.11 -22.04
N THR A 156 9.25 -26.14 -22.96
CA THR A 156 8.06 -25.26 -22.97
C THR A 156 7.56 -24.94 -24.38
N VAL A 157 6.26 -24.64 -24.52
CA VAL A 157 5.65 -24.18 -25.78
C VAL A 157 6.31 -22.89 -26.28
N ALA A 158 6.69 -22.00 -25.36
CA ALA A 158 7.39 -20.75 -25.68
C ALA A 158 8.81 -20.98 -26.27
N LEU A 159 9.51 -22.03 -25.83
CA LEU A 159 10.84 -22.36 -26.35
C LEU A 159 10.81 -23.21 -27.63
N ARG A 160 9.66 -23.81 -28.00
CA ARG A 160 9.50 -24.56 -29.27
C ARG A 160 9.10 -23.66 -30.44
N ALA A 161 8.43 -22.54 -30.16
CA ALA A 161 7.94 -21.62 -31.18
C ALA A 161 9.03 -21.14 -32.17
N PRO A 162 10.27 -20.81 -31.74
CA PRO A 162 11.32 -20.40 -32.68
C PRO A 162 11.79 -21.52 -33.63
N TYR A 163 11.78 -22.78 -33.18
CA TYR A 163 12.17 -23.94 -33.99
C TYR A 163 11.09 -24.32 -35.00
N LEU A 164 9.82 -24.19 -34.62
CA LEU A 164 8.69 -24.42 -35.52
C LEU A 164 8.59 -23.32 -36.58
N GLN A 165 8.83 -22.07 -36.20
CA GLN A 165 8.93 -20.96 -37.15
C GLN A 165 10.08 -21.17 -38.13
N TRP A 166 11.26 -21.59 -37.65
CA TRP A 166 12.40 -21.88 -38.52
C TRP A 166 12.14 -23.04 -39.50
N ALA A 167 11.40 -24.07 -39.05
CA ALA A 167 11.00 -25.17 -39.92
C ALA A 167 10.07 -24.69 -41.05
N GLU A 168 9.10 -23.84 -40.74
CA GLU A 168 8.22 -23.19 -41.72
C GLU A 168 9.03 -22.35 -42.72
N ASP A 169 9.97 -21.54 -42.23
CA ASP A 169 10.81 -20.70 -43.08
C ASP A 169 11.71 -21.54 -44.03
N CYS A 170 12.21 -22.69 -43.57
CA CYS A 170 12.98 -23.62 -44.39
C CYS A 170 12.12 -24.28 -45.48
N LEU A 171 10.89 -24.70 -45.15
CA LEU A 171 9.94 -25.27 -46.11
C LEU A 171 9.58 -24.25 -47.20
N ILE A 172 9.30 -23.00 -46.82
CA ILE A 172 8.97 -21.92 -47.75
C ILE A 172 10.14 -21.65 -48.71
N LYS A 173 11.37 -21.50 -48.20
CA LYS A 173 12.55 -21.29 -49.04
C LYS A 173 12.80 -22.43 -50.02
N ARG A 174 12.55 -23.68 -49.61
CA ARG A 174 12.75 -24.83 -50.49
C ARG A 174 11.68 -24.91 -51.58
N LYS A 175 10.43 -24.58 -51.24
CA LYS A 175 9.34 -24.40 -52.19
C LYS A 175 9.70 -23.37 -53.26
N GLU A 176 10.10 -22.16 -52.83
CA GLU A 176 10.49 -21.08 -53.75
C GLU A 176 11.64 -21.52 -54.67
N ALA A 177 12.62 -22.27 -54.15
CA ALA A 177 13.72 -22.82 -54.93
C ALA A 177 13.30 -23.91 -55.95
N TYR A 178 12.22 -24.66 -55.68
CA TYR A 178 11.66 -25.64 -56.61
C TYR A 178 10.87 -24.96 -57.73
N GLU A 179 10.01 -24.01 -57.38
CA GLU A 179 9.18 -23.25 -58.33
C GLU A 179 10.04 -22.39 -59.27
N SER A 180 11.19 -21.90 -58.80
CA SER A 180 12.13 -21.13 -59.60
C SER A 180 13.07 -21.98 -60.46
N ALA A 181 13.10 -23.31 -60.28
CA ALA A 181 14.02 -24.18 -61.02
C ALA A 181 13.54 -24.51 -62.45
N SER A 182 12.26 -24.32 -62.77
CA SER A 182 11.68 -24.57 -64.09
C SER A 182 10.39 -23.76 -64.25
N GLU A 183 10.19 -23.09 -65.39
CA GLU A 183 8.94 -22.35 -65.68
C GLU A 183 7.71 -23.26 -65.71
N ASP A 184 7.87 -24.54 -66.07
CA ASP A 184 6.81 -25.55 -66.08
C ASP A 184 6.62 -26.28 -64.74
N ALA A 185 7.26 -25.82 -63.65
CA ALA A 185 7.14 -26.45 -62.34
C ALA A 185 5.71 -26.29 -61.77
N TYR A 186 5.18 -27.36 -61.18
CA TYR A 186 3.90 -27.29 -60.46
C TYR A 186 3.98 -26.27 -59.33
N LEU A 187 3.15 -25.23 -59.39
CA LEU A 187 3.03 -24.21 -58.34
C LEU A 187 2.37 -24.84 -57.10
N ILE A 188 3.18 -25.06 -56.07
CA ILE A 188 2.75 -25.71 -54.84
C ILE A 188 1.83 -24.75 -54.09
N LYS A 189 0.52 -25.03 -54.12
CA LYS A 189 -0.45 -24.23 -53.37
C LYS A 189 -0.37 -24.59 -51.89
N ILE A 190 0.10 -23.63 -51.10
CA ILE A 190 0.00 -23.71 -49.64
C ILE A 190 -1.50 -23.66 -49.31
N PRO A 191 -2.04 -24.55 -48.46
CA PRO A 191 -3.46 -24.56 -48.12
C PRO A 191 -3.92 -23.14 -47.76
N SER A 192 -5.05 -22.70 -48.32
CA SER A 192 -5.44 -21.29 -48.38
C SER A 192 -5.51 -20.67 -46.98
N THR A 193 -4.41 -20.08 -46.55
CA THR A 193 -4.38 -19.32 -45.30
C THR A 193 -5.23 -18.08 -45.54
N ILE A 194 -5.94 -17.65 -44.49
CA ILE A 194 -6.75 -16.42 -44.50
C ILE A 194 -5.93 -15.21 -45.01
N TYR A 195 -4.61 -15.24 -44.85
CA TYR A 195 -3.68 -14.26 -45.41
C TYR A 195 -3.74 -14.14 -46.95
N HIS A 196 -3.77 -15.26 -47.67
CA HIS A 196 -3.81 -15.23 -49.12
C HIS A 196 -5.14 -14.66 -49.66
N GLN A 197 -6.26 -15.03 -49.03
CA GLN A 197 -7.59 -14.50 -49.38
C GLN A 197 -7.67 -12.98 -49.12
N ILE A 198 -7.05 -12.52 -48.04
CA ILE A 198 -6.94 -11.10 -47.72
C ILE A 198 -6.11 -10.36 -48.77
N ALA A 199 -4.95 -10.89 -49.16
CA ALA A 199 -4.08 -10.26 -50.16
C ALA A 199 -4.78 -10.11 -51.52
N GLN A 200 -5.50 -11.14 -51.98
CA GLN A 200 -6.30 -11.08 -53.21
C GLN A 200 -7.40 -10.03 -53.14
N GLN A 201 -8.12 -9.97 -52.02
CA GLN A 201 -9.19 -8.99 -51.84
C GLN A 201 -8.66 -7.55 -51.76
N VAL A 202 -7.49 -7.34 -51.14
CA VAL A 202 -6.81 -6.04 -51.11
C VAL A 202 -6.41 -5.61 -52.52
N ALA A 203 -5.85 -6.51 -53.33
CA ALA A 203 -5.49 -6.21 -54.72
C ALA A 203 -6.73 -5.80 -55.55
N PHE A 204 -7.84 -6.50 -55.39
CA PHE A 204 -9.11 -6.14 -56.02
C PHE A 204 -9.63 -4.77 -55.56
N THR A 205 -9.61 -4.51 -54.25
CA THR A 205 -9.99 -3.20 -53.70
C THR A 205 -9.08 -2.07 -54.20
N PHE A 206 -7.78 -2.34 -54.38
CA PHE A 206 -6.84 -1.37 -54.93
C PHE A 206 -7.13 -1.08 -56.41
N GLN A 207 -7.53 -2.09 -57.18
CA GLN A 207 -7.93 -1.91 -58.58
C GLN A 207 -9.15 -0.98 -58.70
N GLN A 208 -10.13 -1.10 -57.82
CA GLN A 208 -11.28 -0.17 -57.76
C GLN A 208 -10.86 1.27 -57.47
N MET A 209 -9.79 1.47 -56.71
CA MET A 209 -9.23 2.81 -56.48
C MET A 209 -8.56 3.37 -57.73
N LYS A 210 -7.82 2.55 -58.49
CA LYS A 210 -7.24 2.97 -59.79
C LYS A 210 -8.34 3.40 -60.76
N GLU A 211 -9.45 2.67 -60.81
CA GLU A 211 -10.61 3.01 -61.63
C GLU A 211 -11.27 4.33 -61.19
N ALA A 212 -11.40 4.57 -59.88
CA ALA A 212 -11.92 5.83 -59.34
C ALA A 212 -11.02 7.02 -59.70
N ILE A 213 -9.69 6.83 -59.69
CA ILE A 213 -8.71 7.85 -60.11
C ILE A 213 -8.83 8.15 -61.60
N ALA A 214 -9.00 7.12 -62.45
CA ALA A 214 -9.13 7.30 -63.89
C ALA A 214 -10.43 8.01 -64.32
N GLY A 215 -11.47 7.96 -63.48
CA GLY A 215 -12.83 8.43 -63.80
C GLY A 215 -13.13 9.92 -63.50
N GLN A 216 -12.27 10.66 -62.80
CA GLN A 216 -12.54 12.06 -62.42
C GLN A 216 -11.35 12.97 -62.73
N LYS A 217 -11.58 14.05 -63.50
CA LYS A 217 -10.52 14.97 -63.96
C LYS A 217 -10.46 16.34 -63.26
N ASP A 218 -11.50 16.75 -62.52
CA ASP A 218 -11.67 18.17 -62.18
C ASP A 218 -11.66 18.53 -60.68
N SER A 219 -11.58 17.56 -59.75
CA SER A 219 -11.49 17.84 -58.30
C SER A 219 -10.67 16.79 -57.56
N GLN A 220 -9.50 17.19 -57.07
CA GLN A 220 -8.57 16.32 -56.35
C GLN A 220 -9.16 15.80 -55.02
N GLN A 221 -10.04 16.58 -54.40
CA GLN A 221 -10.65 16.27 -53.10
C GLN A 221 -11.73 15.19 -53.20
N ASP A 222 -12.50 15.16 -54.29
CA ASP A 222 -13.55 14.15 -54.50
C ASP A 222 -12.95 12.75 -54.76
N VAL A 223 -11.81 12.70 -55.47
CA VAL A 223 -11.04 11.48 -55.68
C VAL A 223 -10.46 10.95 -54.36
N ASP A 224 -9.85 11.83 -53.55
CA ASP A 224 -9.34 11.48 -52.21
C ASP A 224 -10.46 10.91 -51.31
N ASP A 225 -11.65 11.53 -51.32
CA ASP A 225 -12.82 11.08 -50.56
C ASP A 225 -13.37 9.73 -51.06
N GLN A 226 -13.39 9.51 -52.38
CA GLN A 226 -13.86 8.26 -52.96
C GLN A 226 -12.91 7.09 -52.65
N ILE A 227 -11.60 7.31 -52.74
CA ILE A 227 -10.57 6.34 -52.34
C ILE A 227 -10.73 5.97 -50.86
N ALA A 228 -10.91 6.95 -49.98
CA ALA A 228 -11.12 6.72 -48.55
C ALA A 228 -12.36 5.87 -48.27
N ARG A 229 -13.47 6.11 -49.00
CA ARG A 229 -14.71 5.31 -48.89
C ARG A 229 -14.53 3.87 -49.35
N ILE A 230 -13.83 3.64 -50.46
CA ILE A 230 -13.56 2.29 -50.98
C ILE A 230 -12.81 1.47 -49.92
N TRP A 231 -11.76 2.05 -49.31
CA TRP A 231 -11.01 1.37 -48.26
C TRP A 231 -11.81 1.13 -46.98
N ALA A 232 -12.59 2.13 -46.53
CA ALA A 232 -13.42 2.00 -45.33
C ALA A 232 -14.45 0.86 -45.46
N ASN A 233 -15.02 0.68 -46.65
CA ASN A 233 -15.94 -0.42 -46.94
C ASN A 233 -15.23 -1.79 -46.90
N PHE A 234 -14.05 -1.91 -47.51
CA PHE A 234 -13.23 -3.12 -47.42
C PHE A 234 -12.87 -3.45 -45.96
N ALA A 235 -12.37 -2.49 -45.20
CA ALA A 235 -11.96 -2.69 -43.80
C ALA A 235 -13.11 -3.19 -42.92
N LYS A 236 -14.32 -2.63 -43.09
CA LYS A 236 -15.54 -3.06 -42.38
C LYS A 236 -15.97 -4.47 -42.78
N GLY A 237 -15.85 -4.81 -44.06
CA GLY A 237 -16.10 -6.16 -44.59
C GLY A 237 -15.11 -7.18 -44.01
N LEU A 238 -13.82 -6.86 -44.00
CA LEU A 238 -12.76 -7.69 -43.44
C LEU A 238 -12.98 -7.96 -41.94
N GLU A 239 -13.36 -6.95 -41.16
CA GLU A 239 -13.63 -7.15 -39.73
C GLU A 239 -14.81 -8.10 -39.50
N THR A 240 -15.87 -7.98 -40.31
CA THR A 240 -17.05 -8.85 -40.26
C THR A 240 -16.68 -10.29 -40.65
N PHE A 241 -15.91 -10.45 -41.71
CA PHE A 241 -15.40 -11.76 -42.16
C PHE A 241 -14.56 -12.46 -41.09
N LEU A 242 -13.61 -11.76 -40.46
CA LEU A 242 -12.77 -12.33 -39.41
C LEU A 242 -13.59 -12.71 -38.16
N ARG A 243 -14.63 -11.95 -37.81
CA ARG A 243 -15.55 -12.31 -36.71
C ARG A 243 -16.35 -13.58 -37.03
N ASN A 244 -16.83 -13.73 -38.26
CA ASN A 244 -17.58 -14.90 -38.72
C ASN A 244 -16.73 -16.19 -38.80
N LYS A 245 -15.40 -16.06 -38.83
CA LYS A 245 -14.43 -17.19 -38.78
C LYS A 245 -13.93 -17.51 -37.36
N ASP A 246 -14.70 -17.14 -36.33
CA ASP A 246 -14.39 -17.35 -34.91
C ASP A 246 -13.12 -16.66 -34.36
N PHE A 247 -12.56 -15.68 -35.07
CA PHE A 247 -11.53 -14.80 -34.52
C PHE A 247 -12.17 -13.69 -33.67
N THR A 248 -12.83 -14.09 -32.58
CA THR A 248 -13.63 -13.19 -31.72
C THR A 248 -12.78 -12.19 -30.93
N THR A 249 -11.56 -12.57 -30.57
CA THR A 249 -10.65 -11.72 -29.77
C THR A 249 -9.76 -10.81 -30.61
N ARG A 250 -9.42 -9.64 -30.06
CA ARG A 250 -8.57 -8.63 -30.69
C ARG A 250 -7.18 -9.17 -31.08
N ALA A 251 -6.57 -9.95 -30.19
CA ALA A 251 -5.24 -10.56 -30.40
C ALA A 251 -5.20 -11.53 -31.57
N LYS A 252 -6.29 -12.27 -31.81
CA LYS A 252 -6.39 -13.23 -32.92
C LYS A 252 -6.64 -12.57 -34.28
N ARG A 253 -7.31 -11.42 -34.33
CA ARG A 253 -7.59 -10.67 -35.58
C ARG A 253 -6.43 -9.81 -36.06
N LYS A 254 -5.65 -9.29 -35.11
CA LYS A 254 -4.55 -8.34 -35.35
C LYS A 254 -3.55 -8.78 -36.44
N PRO A 255 -3.08 -10.04 -36.50
CA PRO A 255 -2.12 -10.46 -37.52
C PRO A 255 -2.66 -10.34 -38.95
N TYR A 256 -3.94 -10.66 -39.15
CA TYR A 256 -4.61 -10.63 -40.46
C TYR A 256 -4.88 -9.21 -40.95
N ILE A 257 -5.23 -8.30 -40.04
CA ILE A 257 -5.42 -6.89 -40.38
C ILE A 257 -4.08 -6.24 -40.74
N LYS A 258 -3.00 -6.52 -39.98
CA LYS A 258 -1.64 -6.04 -40.33
C LYS A 258 -1.19 -6.55 -41.70
N HIS A 259 -1.51 -7.80 -42.04
CA HIS A 259 -1.19 -8.33 -43.37
C HIS A 259 -1.98 -7.63 -44.48
N SER A 260 -3.27 -7.31 -44.27
CA SER A 260 -4.05 -6.55 -45.26
C SER A 260 -3.44 -5.17 -45.57
N GLU A 261 -2.88 -4.51 -44.56
CA GLU A 261 -2.24 -3.20 -44.72
C GLU A 261 -0.89 -3.33 -45.42
N ALA A 262 -0.11 -4.36 -45.08
CA ALA A 262 1.14 -4.66 -45.77
C ALA A 262 0.90 -4.97 -47.26
N SER A 263 -0.13 -5.75 -47.57
CA SER A 263 -0.55 -6.02 -48.96
C SER A 263 -0.98 -4.75 -49.68
N PHE A 264 -1.68 -3.83 -49.00
CA PHE A 264 -2.08 -2.55 -49.59
C PHE A 264 -0.87 -1.68 -49.92
N LEU A 265 0.10 -1.61 -49.02
CA LEU A 265 1.34 -0.85 -49.24
C LEU A 265 2.15 -1.42 -50.40
N ALA A 266 2.21 -2.76 -50.54
CA ALA A 266 2.86 -3.40 -51.68
C ALA A 266 2.16 -3.04 -53.01
N CYS A 267 0.83 -3.05 -53.06
CA CYS A 267 0.08 -2.61 -54.23
C CYS A 267 0.29 -1.10 -54.55
N LEU A 268 0.39 -0.27 -53.52
CA LEU A 268 0.66 1.16 -53.66
C LEU A 268 2.05 1.43 -54.23
N GLU A 269 3.06 0.74 -53.72
CA GLU A 269 4.44 0.84 -54.21
C GLU A 269 4.53 0.39 -55.68
N GLN A 270 3.87 -0.71 -56.03
CA GLN A 270 3.81 -1.17 -57.42
C GLN A 270 3.13 -0.14 -58.35
N TYR A 271 2.00 0.44 -57.94
CA TYR A 271 1.33 1.51 -58.70
C TYR A 271 2.21 2.75 -58.88
N GLN A 272 2.96 3.13 -57.85
CA GLN A 272 3.88 4.28 -57.91
C GLN A 272 5.05 4.05 -58.88
N ASN A 273 5.45 2.79 -59.09
CA ASN A 273 6.56 2.42 -59.95
C ASN A 273 6.15 2.16 -61.41
N GLU A 274 4.88 1.80 -61.67
CA GLU A 274 4.39 1.45 -63.02
C GLU A 274 3.95 2.67 -63.87
N GLU A 275 3.53 3.78 -63.25
CA GLU A 275 3.03 4.96 -63.98
C GLU A 275 4.05 6.10 -64.05
N HIS A 276 4.12 6.78 -65.20
CA HIS A 276 5.10 7.87 -65.41
C HIS A 276 4.81 9.14 -64.58
N GLN A 277 3.58 9.33 -64.09
CA GLN A 277 3.18 10.37 -63.11
C GLN A 277 1.90 9.95 -62.34
N PRO A 278 1.99 9.07 -61.33
CA PRO A 278 0.84 8.53 -60.64
C PRO A 278 0.13 9.56 -59.74
N TYR A 279 -1.19 9.50 -59.65
CA TYR A 279 -1.95 10.29 -58.67
C TYR A 279 -1.50 9.95 -57.24
N PRO A 280 -1.21 10.95 -56.37
CA PRO A 280 -0.68 10.69 -55.03
C PRO A 280 -1.79 10.23 -54.07
N ILE A 281 -1.99 8.92 -53.95
CA ILE A 281 -2.93 8.34 -52.99
C ILE A 281 -2.45 8.66 -51.55
N LYS A 282 -3.16 9.55 -50.86
CA LYS A 282 -2.83 9.98 -49.48
C LYS A 282 -3.36 9.03 -48.38
N LEU A 283 -4.16 8.04 -48.77
CA LEU A 283 -4.75 7.08 -47.86
C LEU A 283 -3.66 6.25 -47.17
N ARG A 284 -3.58 6.36 -45.84
CA ARG A 284 -2.79 5.47 -45.01
C ARG A 284 -3.73 4.47 -44.34
N PRO A 285 -3.71 3.18 -44.70
CA PRO A 285 -4.50 2.19 -44.01
C PRO A 285 -3.95 2.03 -42.58
N THR A 286 -4.54 2.72 -41.62
CA THR A 286 -4.05 2.71 -40.23
C THR A 286 -4.69 1.60 -39.43
N THR A 287 -3.88 0.72 -38.83
CA THR A 287 -4.39 -0.19 -37.80
C THR A 287 -4.97 0.64 -36.65
N LEU A 288 -6.27 0.53 -36.38
CA LEU A 288 -6.92 0.93 -35.12
C LEU A 288 -6.38 0.16 -33.89
N PHE A 289 -5.36 -0.69 -34.08
CA PHE A 289 -4.57 -1.28 -33.03
C PHE A 289 -3.42 -0.33 -32.69
N SER A 290 -3.67 0.62 -31.79
CA SER A 290 -2.62 1.04 -30.89
C SER A 290 -2.20 -0.22 -30.13
N ASP A 291 -1.11 -0.84 -30.58
CA ASP A 291 -0.30 -1.58 -29.64
C ASP A 291 -0.03 -0.58 -28.51
N PRO A 292 -0.42 -0.84 -27.23
CA PRO A 292 0.34 -0.20 -26.17
C PRO A 292 1.79 -0.48 -26.58
N PRO A 293 2.65 0.55 -26.67
CA PRO A 293 4.02 0.37 -27.15
C PRO A 293 4.49 -0.92 -26.50
N PRO A 294 4.90 -1.95 -27.28
CA PRO A 294 5.27 -3.22 -26.68
C PRO A 294 6.12 -2.82 -25.51
N ARG A 295 5.71 -3.17 -24.27
CA ARG A 295 6.51 -2.83 -23.09
C ARG A 295 7.90 -3.19 -23.56
N GLN A 296 8.79 -2.21 -23.66
CA GLN A 296 10.16 -2.48 -24.02
C GLN A 296 10.70 -3.24 -22.81
N ILE A 297 10.36 -4.53 -22.77
CA ILE A 297 11.15 -5.55 -22.18
C ILE A 297 12.28 -5.66 -23.21
N LEU A 298 13.17 -4.66 -23.19
CA LEU A 298 14.58 -4.95 -23.38
C LEU A 298 14.79 -6.25 -22.60
N SER A 299 15.28 -7.29 -23.28
CA SER A 299 15.68 -8.51 -22.59
C SER A 299 16.56 -8.09 -21.40
N THR A 300 16.51 -8.83 -20.30
CA THR A 300 17.39 -8.55 -19.14
C THR A 300 18.84 -8.34 -19.60
N GLU A 301 19.26 -9.08 -20.62
CA GLU A 301 20.53 -8.93 -21.33
C GLU A 301 20.73 -7.55 -21.99
N ALA A 302 19.75 -7.03 -22.75
CA ALA A 302 19.86 -5.71 -23.36
C ALA A 302 19.90 -4.59 -22.31
N ARG A 303 19.18 -4.74 -21.19
CA ARG A 303 19.28 -3.81 -20.04
C ARG A 303 20.66 -3.87 -19.39
N LEU A 304 21.15 -5.08 -19.13
CA LEU A 304 22.49 -5.29 -18.55
C LEU A 304 23.59 -4.72 -19.45
N ARG A 305 23.49 -4.91 -20.77
CA ARG A 305 24.45 -4.35 -21.74
C ARG A 305 24.49 -2.82 -21.69
N LEU A 306 23.33 -2.16 -21.65
CA LEU A 306 23.25 -0.70 -21.49
C LEU A 306 23.79 -0.26 -20.13
N GLY A 307 23.49 -1.00 -19.06
CA GLY A 307 24.05 -0.75 -17.73
C GLY A 307 25.58 -0.86 -17.69
N GLN A 308 26.15 -1.89 -18.32
CA GLN A 308 27.60 -2.06 -18.46
C GLN A 308 28.24 -0.92 -19.25
N GLN A 309 27.63 -0.49 -20.36
CA GLN A 309 28.09 0.66 -21.12
C GLN A 309 28.15 1.92 -20.24
N HIS A 310 27.07 2.20 -19.50
CA HIS A 310 27.03 3.33 -18.57
C HIS A 310 28.05 3.21 -17.43
N PHE A 311 28.30 2.01 -16.92
CA PHE A 311 29.36 1.74 -15.94
C PHE A 311 30.75 2.11 -16.49
N HIS A 312 31.04 1.73 -17.74
CA HIS A 312 32.30 2.10 -18.39
C HIS A 312 32.42 3.60 -18.65
N ILE A 313 31.34 4.27 -19.06
CA ILE A 313 31.32 5.73 -19.22
C ILE A 313 31.59 6.41 -17.87
N ALA A 314 30.91 6.00 -16.81
CA ALA A 314 31.09 6.55 -15.46
C ALA A 314 32.54 6.38 -14.97
N ARG A 315 33.12 5.19 -15.16
CA ARG A 315 34.51 4.89 -14.81
C ARG A 315 35.49 5.76 -15.61
N GLY A 316 35.24 5.93 -16.91
CA GLY A 316 36.05 6.76 -17.78
C GLY A 316 35.98 8.25 -17.44
N LEU A 317 34.79 8.78 -17.12
CA LEU A 317 34.63 10.15 -16.63
C LEU A 317 35.38 10.39 -15.32
N LYS A 318 35.26 9.47 -14.35
CA LYS A 318 36.01 9.55 -13.08
C LYS A 318 37.52 9.48 -13.30
N ALA A 319 37.99 8.65 -14.23
CA ALA A 319 39.41 8.60 -14.60
C ALA A 319 39.88 9.93 -15.21
N TYR A 320 39.06 10.54 -16.06
CA TYR A 320 39.33 11.87 -16.63
C TYR A 320 39.37 12.96 -15.56
N TRP A 321 38.42 13.00 -14.62
CA TRP A 321 38.43 13.96 -13.50
C TRP A 321 39.61 13.78 -12.53
N ARG A 322 40.18 12.57 -12.48
CA ARG A 322 41.41 12.25 -11.74
C ARG A 322 42.69 12.56 -12.54
N SER A 323 42.60 12.92 -13.81
CA SER A 323 43.76 13.18 -14.67
C SER A 323 44.37 14.57 -14.42
N GLU A 324 45.68 14.68 -14.56
CA GLU A 324 46.38 15.97 -14.64
C GLU A 324 45.92 16.78 -15.87
N THR A 325 45.50 16.07 -16.92
CA THR A 325 45.00 16.61 -18.20
C THR A 325 43.58 17.14 -18.15
N LEU A 326 42.99 17.38 -16.96
CA LEU A 326 41.79 18.20 -16.83
C LEU A 326 42.15 19.63 -17.28
N GLN A 327 42.17 19.83 -18.59
CA GLN A 327 42.43 21.10 -19.27
C GLN A 327 41.33 22.08 -18.86
N MET A 328 41.68 23.35 -18.67
CA MET A 328 40.76 24.43 -18.25
C MET A 328 39.43 24.32 -19.01
N PRO A 329 38.37 23.78 -18.40
CA PRO A 329 37.12 23.58 -19.11
C PRO A 329 36.53 24.96 -19.38
N THR A 330 35.96 25.17 -20.57
CA THR A 330 35.13 26.36 -20.79
C THR A 330 33.94 26.34 -19.81
N ALA A 331 33.31 27.48 -19.54
CA ALA A 331 32.14 27.50 -18.65
C ALA A 331 31.04 26.52 -19.08
N GLN A 332 30.81 26.38 -20.39
CA GLN A 332 29.89 25.39 -20.95
C GLN A 332 30.32 23.94 -20.63
N GLN A 333 31.63 23.64 -20.67
CA GLN A 333 32.17 22.34 -20.29
C GLN A 333 32.14 22.12 -18.77
N CYS A 334 32.35 23.15 -17.95
CA CYS A 334 32.17 23.11 -16.50
C CYS A 334 30.72 22.70 -16.15
N LEU A 335 29.73 23.37 -16.77
CA LEU A 335 28.32 23.00 -16.64
C LEU A 335 28.05 21.57 -17.14
N GLY A 336 28.64 21.17 -18.26
CA GLY A 336 28.52 19.81 -18.79
C GLY A 336 29.06 18.75 -17.83
N HIS A 337 30.23 19.00 -17.23
CA HIS A 337 30.82 18.11 -16.24
C HIS A 337 30.03 18.08 -14.93
N LEU A 338 29.48 19.22 -14.49
CA LEU A 338 28.57 19.30 -13.37
C LEU A 338 27.34 18.40 -13.61
N TYR A 339 26.65 18.53 -14.75
CA TYR A 339 25.48 17.71 -15.07
C TYR A 339 25.84 16.22 -15.21
N LEU A 340 26.96 15.89 -15.88
CA LEU A 340 27.41 14.51 -15.99
C LEU A 340 27.75 13.89 -14.62
N SER A 341 28.28 14.68 -13.68
CA SER A 341 28.49 14.20 -12.31
C SER A 341 27.17 13.93 -11.59
N LEU A 342 26.14 14.77 -11.77
CA LEU A 342 24.81 14.54 -11.20
C LEU A 342 24.15 13.29 -11.79
N ILE A 343 24.30 13.06 -13.09
CA ILE A 343 23.80 11.86 -13.78
C ILE A 343 24.47 10.59 -13.25
N TYR A 344 25.81 10.55 -13.26
CA TYR A 344 26.57 9.32 -13.02
C TYR A 344 26.99 9.09 -11.55
N CYS A 345 26.99 10.11 -10.70
CA CYS A 345 27.29 9.97 -9.27
C CYS A 345 26.05 10.12 -8.39
N SER A 346 25.11 10.99 -8.76
CA SER A 346 23.89 11.26 -7.98
C SER A 346 22.63 10.58 -8.54
N GLY A 347 22.71 9.92 -9.71
CA GLY A 347 21.60 9.18 -10.32
C GLY A 347 20.52 10.06 -10.99
N CYS A 348 20.78 11.35 -11.18
CA CYS A 348 19.81 12.32 -11.70
C CYS A 348 19.93 12.44 -13.24
N SER A 349 19.10 11.70 -13.99
CA SER A 349 19.13 11.67 -15.46
C SER A 349 17.92 12.29 -16.16
N ASP A 350 16.93 12.77 -15.39
CA ASP A 350 15.76 13.45 -15.92
C ASP A 350 16.10 14.90 -16.32
N LEU A 351 15.74 15.29 -17.55
CA LEU A 351 16.10 16.61 -18.06
C LEU A 351 15.44 17.75 -17.28
N THR A 352 14.20 17.55 -16.80
CA THR A 352 13.46 18.56 -16.04
C THR A 352 14.12 18.76 -14.67
N GLN A 353 14.62 17.69 -14.04
CA GLN A 353 15.42 17.78 -12.83
C GLN A 353 16.73 18.55 -13.05
N LEU A 354 17.49 18.24 -14.11
CA LEU A 354 18.76 18.92 -14.38
C LEU A 354 18.57 20.43 -14.65
N VAL A 355 17.51 20.81 -15.37
CA VAL A 355 17.12 22.21 -15.57
C VAL A 355 16.77 22.87 -14.24
N ALA A 356 15.93 22.21 -13.41
CA ALA A 356 15.54 22.74 -12.11
C ALA A 356 16.73 22.92 -11.16
N ILE A 357 17.66 21.96 -11.11
CA ILE A 357 18.89 22.05 -10.33
C ILE A 357 19.73 23.23 -10.80
N GLY A 358 19.95 23.37 -12.11
CA GLY A 358 20.72 24.49 -12.66
C GLY A 358 20.13 25.86 -12.32
N ASN A 359 18.80 26.00 -12.39
CA ASN A 359 18.10 27.23 -11.99
C ASN A 359 18.16 27.45 -10.47
N ARG A 360 18.09 26.40 -9.65
CA ARG A 360 18.25 26.51 -8.21
C ARG A 360 19.65 27.00 -7.82
N LEU A 361 20.70 26.52 -8.48
CA LEU A 361 22.07 27.01 -8.25
C LEU A 361 22.20 28.52 -8.54
N LEU A 362 21.50 29.02 -9.57
CA LEU A 362 21.43 30.45 -9.88
C LEU A 362 20.67 31.26 -8.81
N GLU A 363 19.56 30.73 -8.29
CA GLU A 363 18.83 31.37 -7.19
C GLU A 363 19.70 31.51 -5.94
N GLU A 364 20.43 30.47 -5.56
CA GLU A 364 21.35 30.49 -4.41
C GLU A 364 22.44 31.56 -4.53
N GLU A 365 22.90 31.86 -5.75
CA GLU A 365 23.88 32.92 -5.97
C GLU A 365 23.27 34.31 -5.77
N LYS A 366 22.07 34.53 -6.30
CA LYS A 366 21.34 35.79 -6.12
C LYS A 366 20.91 36.01 -4.66
N GLU A 367 20.61 34.93 -3.94
CA GLU A 367 20.22 34.98 -2.52
C GLU A 367 21.42 35.21 -1.60
N LYS A 368 22.63 34.72 -1.95
CA LYS A 368 23.86 35.04 -1.20
C LYS A 368 24.18 36.53 -1.14
N GLU A 369 23.76 37.30 -2.15
CA GLU A 369 23.90 38.76 -2.18
C GLU A 369 22.84 39.48 -1.33
N LYS A 370 21.74 38.80 -0.98
CA LYS A 370 20.62 39.31 -0.19
C LYS A 370 20.54 38.58 1.14
N MET A 371 21.28 39.04 2.14
CA MET A 371 21.31 38.55 3.54
C MET A 371 19.94 38.59 4.26
N CYS A 372 18.91 37.86 3.82
CA CYS A 372 17.58 37.95 4.44
C CYS A 372 16.63 36.73 4.30
N HIS A 373 17.07 35.55 3.84
CA HIS A 373 16.22 34.35 3.89
C HIS A 373 16.84 33.21 4.74
N PRO A 374 16.10 32.66 5.73
CA PRO A 374 16.62 31.68 6.69
C PRO A 374 16.71 30.23 6.17
N LEU A 375 16.50 29.98 4.87
CA LEU A 375 16.52 28.63 4.29
C LEU A 375 17.40 28.63 3.04
N SER A 376 18.71 28.42 3.21
CA SER A 376 19.58 28.07 2.09
C SER A 376 19.11 26.76 1.45
N GLY A 377 19.21 26.66 0.13
CA GLY A 377 18.91 25.43 -0.61
C GLY A 377 19.95 24.34 -0.40
N TYR A 378 21.08 24.67 0.21
CA TYR A 378 22.08 23.72 0.68
C TYR A 378 21.79 23.30 2.11
N SER A 379 21.99 22.02 2.41
CA SER A 379 21.86 21.48 3.75
C SER A 379 22.66 20.20 3.89
N THR A 380 22.89 19.75 5.11
CA THR A 380 23.58 18.48 5.38
C THR A 380 22.61 17.36 5.74
N LEU A 381 22.93 16.10 5.41
CA LEU A 381 22.02 14.97 5.63
C LEU A 381 21.97 14.52 7.10
N TYR A 382 23.11 14.51 7.78
CA TYR A 382 23.24 13.99 9.13
C TYR A 382 23.45 15.08 10.17
N ARG A 383 23.35 14.68 11.44
CA ARG A 383 23.58 15.57 12.58
C ARG A 383 24.99 16.12 12.62
N SER A 384 25.11 17.37 13.04
CA SER A 384 26.39 18.09 13.12
C SER A 384 27.35 17.50 14.15
N ASP A 385 26.85 16.79 15.17
CA ASP A 385 27.67 16.19 16.23
C ASP A 385 28.40 14.90 15.83
N TYR A 386 28.16 14.36 14.63
CA TYR A 386 28.87 13.18 14.13
C TYR A 386 30.29 13.50 13.65
N LYS A 387 31.24 13.50 14.58
CA LYS A 387 32.66 13.86 14.33
C LYS A 387 33.45 12.91 13.41
N LYS A 388 32.97 11.68 13.19
CA LYS A 388 33.73 10.60 12.52
C LYS A 388 33.27 10.27 11.10
N ILE A 389 32.21 10.92 10.61
CA ILE A 389 31.63 10.62 9.29
C ILE A 389 31.81 11.78 8.32
N THR A 390 31.75 11.47 7.04
CA THR A 390 31.49 12.47 6.00
C THR A 390 30.01 12.80 6.02
N ASN A 391 29.65 14.07 6.21
CA ASN A 391 28.28 14.53 6.12
C ASN A 391 28.02 15.05 4.70
N PRO A 392 27.17 14.40 3.89
CA PRO A 392 27.00 14.80 2.51
C PRO A 392 26.17 16.08 2.38
N LEU A 393 26.57 16.92 1.44
CA LEU A 393 25.85 18.12 1.05
C LEU A 393 24.66 17.75 0.15
N VAL A 394 23.48 18.21 0.53
CA VAL A 394 22.23 17.98 -0.16
C VAL A 394 21.74 19.30 -0.72
N LEU A 395 21.30 19.29 -1.98
CA LEU A 395 20.65 20.42 -2.63
C LEU A 395 19.14 20.14 -2.72
N SER A 396 18.35 21.04 -2.15
CA SER A 396 16.89 21.04 -2.25
C SER A 396 16.45 21.89 -3.44
N TYR A 397 15.57 21.36 -4.27
CA TYR A 397 15.04 22.04 -5.45
C TYR A 397 13.58 21.68 -5.67
N CYS A 398 12.85 22.55 -6.36
CA CYS A 398 11.49 22.26 -6.82
C CYS A 398 11.46 22.24 -8.35
N MET A 399 10.67 21.33 -8.90
CA MET A 399 10.51 21.17 -10.35
C MET A 399 9.04 21.19 -10.72
N PRO A 400 8.66 21.83 -11.85
CA PRO A 400 7.29 21.80 -12.31
C PRO A 400 6.89 20.39 -12.71
N HIS A 401 5.66 19.99 -12.38
CA HIS A 401 5.13 18.69 -12.73
C HIS A 401 3.66 18.79 -13.15
N ARG A 402 3.24 17.99 -14.13
CA ARG A 402 1.92 18.13 -14.77
C ARG A 402 0.75 17.64 -13.90
N TYR A 403 0.99 16.67 -13.02
CA TYR A 403 -0.07 15.82 -12.45
C TYR A 403 0.15 15.40 -10.99
N TYR A 404 1.23 15.81 -10.37
CA TYR A 404 1.67 15.28 -9.07
C TYR A 404 2.67 16.23 -8.43
N GLY A 405 2.53 16.50 -7.14
CA GLY A 405 3.41 17.42 -6.43
C GLY A 405 2.84 17.77 -5.06
N ASN A 406 3.52 18.66 -4.37
CA ASN A 406 3.22 19.07 -3.00
C ASN A 406 3.26 20.58 -2.78
N GLU A 407 3.52 21.35 -3.83
CA GLU A 407 3.41 22.81 -3.80
C GLU A 407 2.68 23.32 -5.06
N ILE A 408 1.87 24.36 -4.90
CA ILE A 408 1.17 25.03 -6.01
C ILE A 408 1.64 26.49 -6.05
N LYS A 409 2.19 26.91 -7.20
CA LYS A 409 2.61 28.29 -7.47
C LYS A 409 2.12 28.69 -8.87
N ASP A 410 1.50 29.86 -9.00
CA ASP A 410 1.00 30.38 -10.27
C ASP A 410 0.14 29.39 -11.08
N LYS A 411 -0.75 28.67 -10.39
CA LYS A 411 -1.63 27.62 -10.96
C LYS A 411 -0.88 26.42 -11.58
N LYS A 412 0.44 26.30 -11.35
CA LYS A 412 1.26 25.15 -11.70
C LYS A 412 1.61 24.35 -10.45
N ILE A 413 1.76 23.04 -10.62
CA ILE A 413 2.15 22.14 -9.55
C ILE A 413 3.65 21.93 -9.58
N TYR A 414 4.25 21.95 -8.41
CA TYR A 414 5.66 21.71 -8.19
C TYR A 414 5.87 20.52 -7.27
N GLN A 415 6.92 19.78 -7.57
CA GLN A 415 7.41 18.64 -6.81
C GLN A 415 8.71 19.06 -6.14
N TRP A 416 8.75 19.03 -4.80
CA TRP A 416 9.98 19.20 -4.04
C TRP A 416 10.81 17.91 -4.05
N ARG A 417 12.12 18.06 -4.22
CA ARG A 417 13.09 16.97 -4.33
C ARG A 417 14.42 17.35 -3.69
N HIS A 418 15.21 16.31 -3.38
CA HIS A 418 16.58 16.47 -2.91
C HIS A 418 17.55 15.68 -3.80
N VAL A 419 18.74 16.23 -4.02
CA VAL A 419 19.83 15.54 -4.73
C VAL A 419 21.12 15.62 -3.92
N TRP A 420 21.92 14.55 -3.97
CA TRP A 420 23.29 14.61 -3.48
C TRP A 420 24.09 15.57 -4.34
N PHE A 421 24.46 16.73 -3.80
CA PHE A 421 25.33 17.67 -4.50
C PHE A 421 26.78 17.19 -4.33
N ASN A 422 27.15 16.23 -5.17
CA ASN A 422 28.39 15.48 -5.02
C ASN A 422 29.65 16.37 -5.16
N PRO A 423 30.81 15.96 -4.61
CA PRO A 423 32.02 16.78 -4.63
C PRO A 423 32.54 17.16 -6.03
N TYR A 424 32.29 16.37 -7.08
CA TYR A 424 32.64 16.80 -8.44
C TYR A 424 31.73 17.95 -8.92
N ALA A 425 30.43 17.89 -8.65
CA ALA A 425 29.51 18.98 -8.95
C ALA A 425 29.91 20.28 -8.23
N GLN A 426 30.32 20.16 -6.96
CA GLN A 426 30.87 21.26 -6.15
C GLN A 426 32.15 21.83 -6.78
N LEU A 427 33.10 20.98 -7.17
CA LEU A 427 34.32 21.38 -7.86
C LEU A 427 34.03 22.19 -9.13
N PHE A 428 33.19 21.68 -10.02
CA PHE A 428 32.91 22.36 -11.28
C PHE A 428 32.14 23.67 -11.11
N LEU A 429 31.28 23.76 -10.09
CA LEU A 429 30.63 25.02 -9.72
C LEU A 429 31.67 26.03 -9.19
N HIS A 430 32.64 25.59 -8.40
CA HIS A 430 33.72 26.46 -7.90
C HIS A 430 34.61 26.98 -9.04
N ILE A 431 35.01 26.11 -9.97
CA ILE A 431 35.80 26.50 -11.14
C ILE A 431 35.04 27.51 -12.02
N LEU A 432 33.75 27.27 -12.26
CA LEU A 432 32.90 28.18 -13.02
C LEU A 432 32.89 29.60 -12.39
N LYS A 433 32.81 29.68 -11.06
CA LYS A 433 32.84 30.95 -10.32
C LYS A 433 34.17 31.69 -10.45
N GLN A 434 35.29 30.96 -10.44
CA GLN A 434 36.61 31.57 -10.62
C GLN A 434 36.80 32.19 -12.00
N GLN A 435 36.10 31.67 -13.01
CA GLN A 435 36.14 32.21 -14.38
C GLN A 435 35.35 33.53 -14.54
N ALA A 436 34.68 34.00 -13.48
CA ALA A 436 33.83 35.20 -13.47
C ALA A 436 32.72 35.18 -14.54
N GLU A 437 32.25 33.98 -14.94
CA GLU A 437 31.10 33.83 -15.82
C GLU A 437 29.81 33.66 -14.99
N ASP A 438 28.86 34.57 -15.18
CA ASP A 438 27.56 34.53 -14.49
C ASP A 438 26.73 33.32 -14.93
N LEU A 439 26.21 32.56 -13.97
CA LEU A 439 25.24 31.49 -14.22
C LEU A 439 24.00 32.07 -14.91
N GLN A 440 23.77 31.64 -16.15
CA GLN A 440 22.59 32.03 -16.91
C GLN A 440 21.40 31.13 -16.56
N PRO A 441 20.15 31.60 -16.74
CA PRO A 441 18.97 30.74 -16.65
C PRO A 441 19.08 29.52 -17.56
N GLN A 442 18.82 28.36 -16.99
CA GLN A 442 18.94 27.05 -17.61
C GLN A 442 17.61 26.64 -18.23
N HIS A 443 17.69 26.01 -19.41
CA HIS A 443 16.57 25.44 -20.14
C HIS A 443 17.04 24.17 -20.87
N PRO A 444 16.12 23.29 -21.33
CA PRO A 444 16.45 21.98 -21.89
C PRO A 444 17.61 21.99 -22.89
N ARG A 445 17.60 22.91 -23.87
CA ARG A 445 18.65 23.03 -24.90
C ARG A 445 20.04 23.29 -24.30
N LYS A 446 20.17 24.31 -23.44
CA LYS A 446 21.46 24.65 -22.80
C LYS A 446 22.05 23.48 -22.02
N VAL A 447 21.23 22.74 -21.27
CA VAL A 447 21.68 21.57 -20.52
C VAL A 447 22.22 20.50 -21.46
N LEU A 448 21.50 20.21 -22.55
CA LEU A 448 21.91 19.22 -23.56
C LEU A 448 23.18 19.63 -24.31
N GLU A 449 23.31 20.90 -24.67
CA GLU A 449 24.51 21.46 -25.33
C GLU A 449 25.74 21.41 -24.42
N ALA A 450 25.58 21.72 -23.14
CA ALA A 450 26.66 21.62 -22.14
C ALA A 450 27.18 20.18 -22.01
N ILE A 451 26.26 19.20 -21.89
CA ILE A 451 26.60 17.77 -21.86
C ILE A 451 27.29 17.33 -23.15
N LEU A 452 26.74 17.72 -24.31
CA LEU A 452 27.28 17.36 -25.62
C LEU A 452 28.70 17.89 -25.81
N SER A 453 28.99 19.11 -25.36
CA SER A 453 30.33 19.72 -25.43
C SER A 453 31.39 18.87 -24.74
N VAL A 454 31.07 18.31 -23.57
CA VAL A 454 31.99 17.42 -22.84
C VAL A 454 32.19 16.09 -23.59
N PHE A 455 31.11 15.46 -24.06
CA PHE A 455 31.25 14.19 -24.78
C PHE A 455 32.00 14.33 -26.11
N GLU A 456 31.80 15.43 -26.84
CA GLU A 456 32.57 15.70 -28.07
C GLU A 456 34.06 15.89 -27.78
N ASN A 457 34.40 16.53 -26.65
CA ASN A 457 35.79 16.64 -26.19
C ASN A 457 36.39 15.25 -25.84
N LEU A 458 35.60 14.39 -25.20
CA LEU A 458 36.07 13.10 -24.69
C LEU A 458 35.85 11.92 -25.66
N LYS A 459 35.29 12.11 -26.85
CA LYS A 459 34.93 11.02 -27.79
C LYS A 459 36.09 10.13 -28.22
N LYS A 460 37.32 10.64 -28.17
CA LYS A 460 38.54 9.86 -28.49
C LYS A 460 38.98 8.98 -27.33
N GLN A 461 38.60 9.35 -26.10
CA GLN A 461 39.01 8.68 -24.85
C GLN A 461 37.89 7.77 -24.31
N LEU A 462 36.63 8.07 -24.62
CA LEU A 462 35.43 7.37 -24.15
C LEU A 462 34.59 6.85 -25.33
N LYS A 463 34.02 5.64 -25.18
CA LYS A 463 33.04 5.10 -26.13
C LYS A 463 31.66 5.75 -25.92
N VAL A 464 31.50 6.99 -26.42
CA VAL A 464 30.29 7.82 -26.26
C VAL A 464 29.63 8.21 -27.59
N SER A 465 29.99 7.56 -28.70
CA SER A 465 29.48 7.86 -30.04
C SER A 465 27.95 7.74 -30.15
N GLU A 466 27.36 6.75 -29.48
CA GLU A 466 25.91 6.55 -29.43
C GLU A 466 25.21 7.68 -28.66
N GLN A 467 25.76 8.08 -27.52
CA GLN A 467 25.26 9.18 -26.69
C GLN A 467 25.31 10.50 -27.46
N ILE A 468 26.42 10.79 -28.15
CA ILE A 468 26.57 11.98 -28.99
C ILE A 468 25.52 12.01 -30.10
N ALA A 469 25.35 10.90 -30.84
CA ALA A 469 24.38 10.82 -31.93
C ALA A 469 22.94 11.03 -31.43
N ALA A 470 22.60 10.41 -30.29
CA ALA A 470 21.29 10.54 -29.68
C ALA A 470 21.03 11.97 -29.15
N LEU A 471 22.00 12.62 -28.52
CA LEU A 471 21.89 14.01 -28.06
C LEU A 471 21.72 14.99 -29.23
N LYS A 472 22.53 14.84 -30.29
CA LYS A 472 22.40 15.65 -31.51
C LYS A 472 21.01 15.50 -32.14
N LYS A 473 20.46 14.28 -32.16
CA LYS A 473 19.10 14.03 -32.65
C LYS A 473 18.03 14.72 -31.80
N ILE A 474 18.20 14.75 -30.48
CA ILE A 474 17.27 15.46 -29.59
C ILE A 474 17.35 16.98 -29.82
N LEU A 475 18.55 17.52 -29.98
CA LEU A 475 18.79 18.95 -30.21
C LEU A 475 18.22 19.48 -31.54
N GLN A 476 17.85 18.61 -32.49
CA GLN A 476 17.16 18.98 -33.73
C GLN A 476 15.69 19.35 -33.52
N SER A 477 15.10 18.97 -32.38
CA SER A 477 13.73 19.33 -32.04
C SER A 477 13.59 20.82 -31.71
N GLU A 478 12.38 21.35 -31.89
CA GLU A 478 12.05 22.72 -31.47
C GLU A 478 12.03 22.83 -29.94
N ASP A 479 12.23 24.03 -29.41
CA ASP A 479 12.32 24.25 -27.95
C ASP A 479 11.03 23.85 -27.20
N GLN A 480 9.87 23.98 -27.84
CA GLN A 480 8.60 23.54 -27.25
C GLN A 480 8.54 22.03 -27.07
N ASP A 481 9.04 21.26 -28.03
CA ASP A 481 9.10 19.79 -27.94
C ASP A 481 10.11 19.34 -26.88
N LEU A 482 11.23 20.06 -26.73
CA LEU A 482 12.24 19.75 -25.71
C LEU A 482 11.70 19.88 -24.29
N ILE A 483 10.75 20.78 -24.04
CA ILE A 483 10.10 20.95 -22.73
C ILE A 483 9.26 19.72 -22.35
N GLU A 484 8.77 18.96 -23.33
CA GLU A 484 7.99 17.74 -23.07
C GLU A 484 8.87 16.50 -22.80
N ILE A 485 10.18 16.59 -23.07
CA ILE A 485 11.12 15.47 -22.89
C ILE A 485 11.60 15.44 -21.43
N THR A 486 11.15 14.43 -20.70
CA THR A 486 11.62 14.14 -19.33
C THR A 486 12.73 13.08 -19.33
N ALA A 487 12.47 11.92 -19.94
CA ALA A 487 13.40 10.80 -20.02
C ALA A 487 14.34 10.92 -21.24
N LEU A 488 15.63 11.07 -20.96
CA LEU A 488 16.68 11.15 -21.99
C LEU A 488 17.12 9.76 -22.45
N LYS A 489 16.80 9.40 -23.69
CA LYS A 489 17.28 8.16 -24.34
C LYS A 489 18.80 7.93 -24.22
N PRO A 490 19.68 8.94 -24.36
CA PRO A 490 21.14 8.77 -24.19
C PRO A 490 21.56 8.23 -22.81
N PHE A 491 20.71 8.36 -21.79
CA PHE A 491 20.97 7.98 -20.40
C PHE A 491 19.99 6.91 -19.90
N GLN A 492 19.29 6.23 -20.81
CA GLN A 492 18.35 5.17 -20.45
C GLN A 492 19.09 4.03 -19.74
N HIS A 493 18.60 3.62 -18.56
CA HIS A 493 19.22 2.60 -17.70
C HIS A 493 20.58 3.00 -17.08
N VAL A 494 20.91 4.30 -17.04
CA VAL A 494 22.14 4.78 -16.37
C VAL A 494 22.19 4.40 -14.89
N ASN A 495 21.05 4.25 -14.24
CA ASN A 495 20.93 3.79 -12.85
C ASN A 495 21.54 2.41 -12.60
N LEU A 496 21.52 1.52 -13.60
CA LEU A 496 22.15 0.21 -13.46
C LEU A 496 23.64 0.39 -13.14
N ALA A 497 24.32 1.40 -13.67
CA ALA A 497 25.72 1.67 -13.33
C ALA A 497 25.95 1.91 -11.82
N LEU A 498 24.96 2.44 -11.11
CA LEU A 498 24.98 2.61 -9.65
C LEU A 498 24.59 1.31 -8.94
N GLU A 499 23.59 0.58 -9.44
CA GLU A 499 23.13 -0.69 -8.86
C GLU A 499 24.16 -1.82 -8.93
N ILE A 500 24.93 -1.91 -10.04
CA ILE A 500 25.95 -2.96 -10.22
C ILE A 500 27.24 -2.61 -9.46
N HIS A 501 27.36 -1.40 -8.88
CA HIS A 501 28.56 -1.01 -8.16
C HIS A 501 28.66 -1.79 -6.83
N PRO A 502 29.70 -2.61 -6.61
CA PRO A 502 29.74 -3.57 -5.50
C PRO A 502 29.71 -2.91 -4.12
N ASP A 503 30.25 -1.69 -4.01
CA ASP A 503 30.30 -0.94 -2.76
C ASP A 503 29.03 -0.12 -2.48
N LEU A 504 28.10 -0.03 -3.43
CA LEU A 504 26.86 0.73 -3.27
C LEU A 504 25.73 -0.23 -2.91
N SER A 505 25.04 0.06 -1.82
CA SER A 505 23.86 -0.71 -1.40
C SER A 505 22.57 -0.09 -1.93
N LEU A 506 22.56 0.36 -3.18
CA LEU A 506 21.40 0.97 -3.83
C LEU A 506 20.50 -0.12 -4.42
N ASP A 507 19.24 -0.17 -4.00
CA ASP A 507 18.26 -1.09 -4.56
C ASP A 507 17.42 -0.45 -5.67
N MET A 508 16.71 -1.29 -6.42
CA MET A 508 15.87 -0.87 -7.55
C MET A 508 14.81 0.19 -7.16
N CYS A 509 14.25 0.15 -5.94
CA CYS A 509 13.25 1.14 -5.54
C CYS A 509 13.86 2.53 -5.38
N LEU A 510 14.99 2.63 -4.68
CA LEU A 510 15.70 3.91 -4.49
C LEU A 510 16.33 4.42 -5.78
N SER A 511 16.73 3.51 -6.65
CA SER A 511 17.21 3.79 -7.99
C SER A 511 16.15 4.47 -8.87
N GLU A 512 14.92 3.93 -8.91
CA GLU A 512 13.78 4.54 -9.62
C GLU A 512 13.33 5.86 -8.98
N VAL A 513 13.61 6.08 -7.68
CA VAL A 513 13.43 7.38 -7.03
C VAL A 513 14.40 8.40 -7.61
N LEU A 514 15.71 8.12 -7.68
CA LEU A 514 16.72 9.06 -8.22
C LEU A 514 16.41 9.48 -9.67
N GLN A 515 15.86 8.57 -10.47
CA GLN A 515 15.45 8.85 -11.85
C GLN A 515 14.12 9.60 -11.99
N ASN A 516 13.41 9.84 -10.89
CA ASN A 516 12.05 10.38 -10.87
C ASN A 516 11.04 9.55 -11.70
N HIS A 517 11.26 8.24 -11.77
CA HIS A 517 10.31 7.30 -12.36
C HIS A 517 9.28 6.81 -11.33
N LEU A 518 9.67 6.75 -10.04
CA LEU A 518 8.75 6.53 -8.94
C LEU A 518 8.17 7.88 -8.47
N LYS A 519 6.85 8.05 -8.57
CA LYS A 519 6.16 9.24 -8.05
C LYS A 519 6.34 9.34 -6.54
N THR A 520 7.08 10.33 -6.08
CA THR A 520 7.27 10.67 -4.65
C THR A 520 7.63 12.15 -4.51
N VAL A 521 7.25 12.77 -3.39
CA VAL A 521 7.58 14.16 -3.05
C VAL A 521 8.39 14.18 -1.78
N SER A 522 9.44 15.00 -1.77
CA SER A 522 10.10 15.41 -0.53
C SER A 522 9.32 16.56 0.12
N LEU A 523 9.57 16.88 1.39
CA LEU A 523 8.88 17.98 2.07
C LEU A 523 9.14 19.33 1.40
N THR A 524 8.17 20.25 1.47
CA THR A 524 8.40 21.65 1.09
C THR A 524 9.39 22.29 2.08
N ALA A 525 10.05 23.38 1.70
CA ALA A 525 10.98 24.06 2.60
C ALA A 525 10.31 24.50 3.92
N GLU A 526 9.05 24.95 3.87
CA GLU A 526 8.27 25.32 5.06
C GLU A 526 7.94 24.09 5.92
N ASP A 527 7.39 23.03 5.33
CA ASP A 527 7.06 21.80 6.05
C ASP A 527 8.30 21.14 6.63
N GLN A 528 9.44 21.25 5.94
CA GLN A 528 10.72 20.79 6.43
C GLN A 528 11.18 21.59 7.65
N GLY A 529 11.05 22.92 7.59
CA GLY A 529 11.16 23.87 8.71
C GLY A 529 10.45 23.38 9.97
N VAL A 530 9.15 23.14 9.84
CA VAL A 530 8.28 22.71 10.95
C VAL A 530 8.60 21.30 11.41
N ALA A 531 8.75 20.36 10.47
CA ALA A 531 8.98 18.96 10.80
C ALA A 531 10.29 18.77 11.57
N TRP A 532 11.41 19.33 11.11
CA TRP A 532 12.73 18.95 11.62
C TRP A 532 13.46 20.02 12.43
N PHE A 533 13.23 21.30 12.14
CA PHE A 533 14.03 22.39 12.71
C PHE A 533 13.37 23.06 13.92
N ASN A 534 12.06 22.89 14.08
CA ASN A 534 11.28 23.59 15.11
C ASN A 534 11.49 25.11 15.06
N THR A 535 11.73 25.67 13.86
CA THR A 535 12.15 27.07 13.63
C THR A 535 11.08 28.12 13.94
N LEU A 536 9.97 27.73 14.59
CA LEU A 536 8.86 28.64 14.86
C LEU A 536 8.79 29.24 16.28
N LYS A 537 9.74 28.96 17.21
CA LYS A 537 10.19 29.91 18.26
C LYS A 537 11.08 29.28 19.36
N SER A 538 11.93 30.13 19.94
CA SER A 538 12.47 29.91 21.28
C SER A 538 11.31 29.74 22.27
N THR A 539 11.44 28.85 23.24
CA THR A 539 10.43 28.59 24.29
C THR A 539 9.97 29.83 25.08
N ASN A 540 10.59 31.00 24.89
CA ASN A 540 10.30 32.23 25.62
C ASN A 540 9.28 33.16 24.94
N ASP A 541 8.94 32.97 23.65
CA ASP A 541 8.06 33.90 22.89
C ASP A 541 6.65 33.35 22.58
N LEU A 542 6.27 32.21 23.15
CA LEU A 542 4.88 31.77 23.16
C LEU A 542 4.16 32.59 24.23
N VAL A 543 3.46 33.64 23.80
CA VAL A 543 2.33 34.17 24.55
C VAL A 543 1.48 32.95 24.90
N LYS A 544 1.40 32.61 26.19
CA LYS A 544 0.60 31.51 26.72
C LYS A 544 -0.88 31.78 26.39
N VAL A 545 -1.30 31.44 25.18
CA VAL A 545 -2.71 31.17 24.93
C VAL A 545 -2.93 29.77 25.45
N GLU A 546 -3.16 29.65 26.77
CA GLU A 546 -3.59 28.39 27.36
C GLU A 546 -5.00 28.11 26.82
N TYR A 547 -5.11 27.26 25.79
CA TYR A 547 -6.40 26.76 25.37
C TYR A 547 -6.90 25.79 26.45
N GLY A 548 -8.06 26.12 27.03
CA GLY A 548 -8.73 25.26 28.00
C GLY A 548 -8.97 23.85 27.46
N ILE A 549 -9.16 22.88 28.36
CA ILE A 549 -9.52 21.51 27.97
C ILE A 549 -10.86 21.56 27.24
N LEU A 550 -10.91 21.05 25.99
CA LEU A 550 -12.17 20.92 25.26
C LEU A 550 -13.16 20.06 26.05
N PRO A 551 -14.45 20.44 26.13
CA PRO A 551 -15.47 19.61 26.75
C PRO A 551 -15.41 18.18 26.22
N LEU A 552 -15.34 17.21 27.13
CA LEU A 552 -15.24 15.81 26.77
C LEU A 552 -16.49 15.37 25.96
N GLU A 553 -16.29 14.97 24.72
CA GLU A 553 -17.33 14.41 23.86
C GLU A 553 -17.09 12.89 23.69
N THR A 554 -17.95 12.09 24.32
CA THR A 554 -17.99 10.62 24.17
C THR A 554 -19.23 10.18 23.41
N GLU A 555 -19.17 8.98 22.83
CA GLU A 555 -20.32 8.34 22.20
C GLU A 555 -20.36 6.84 22.52
N THR A 556 -21.52 6.23 22.30
CA THR A 556 -21.68 4.77 22.39
C THR A 556 -21.30 4.11 21.06
N ALA A 557 -20.47 3.07 21.14
CA ALA A 557 -20.01 2.36 19.94
C ALA A 557 -21.18 1.63 19.26
N LYS A 558 -21.51 2.01 18.02
CA LYS A 558 -22.57 1.37 17.22
C LYS A 558 -21.99 0.28 16.32
N PRO A 559 -22.57 -0.94 16.27
CA PRO A 559 -22.20 -1.95 15.29
C PRO A 559 -22.37 -1.45 13.86
N VAL A 560 -21.38 -1.67 13.00
CA VAL A 560 -21.47 -1.48 11.55
C VAL A 560 -22.31 -2.61 10.97
N VAL A 561 -23.60 -2.33 10.78
CA VAL A 561 -24.58 -3.28 10.25
C VAL A 561 -24.30 -3.56 8.75
N ILE A 562 -24.27 -4.86 8.41
CA ILE A 562 -24.52 -5.50 7.09
C ILE A 562 -23.33 -5.70 6.11
N THR A 563 -23.31 -6.88 5.48
CA THR A 563 -22.38 -7.35 4.44
C THR A 563 -22.67 -6.69 3.08
N ALA A 564 -21.68 -6.51 2.21
CA ALA A 564 -21.88 -5.92 0.86
C ALA A 564 -23.00 -6.61 0.04
N HIS A 565 -23.25 -7.90 0.28
CA HIS A 565 -24.34 -8.66 -0.35
C HIS A 565 -25.72 -8.37 0.25
N GLN A 566 -25.81 -8.07 1.55
CA GLN A 566 -27.05 -7.60 2.17
C GLN A 566 -27.25 -6.07 1.93
N GLN A 567 -26.20 -5.26 1.82
CA GLN A 567 -26.27 -3.83 1.46
C GLN A 567 -26.79 -3.63 0.01
N LEU A 568 -26.43 -4.53 -0.91
CA LEU A 568 -27.00 -4.53 -2.27
C LEU A 568 -28.50 -4.89 -2.29
N ASN A 569 -28.98 -5.69 -1.34
CA ASN A 569 -30.38 -6.11 -1.22
C ASN A 569 -31.24 -5.12 -0.40
N GLU A 570 -30.61 -4.31 0.45
CA GLU A 570 -31.26 -3.26 1.25
C GLU A 570 -31.12 -1.86 0.65
N LEU A 571 -30.55 -1.72 -0.55
CA LEU A 571 -30.71 -0.49 -1.33
C LEU A 571 -32.21 -0.25 -1.48
N PRO A 572 -32.80 0.83 -0.93
CA PRO A 572 -34.07 1.29 -1.44
C PRO A 572 -33.78 1.71 -2.87
N PHE A 573 -34.04 0.84 -3.85
CA PHE A 573 -33.93 1.14 -5.27
C PHE A 573 -35.07 2.08 -5.69
N GLU A 574 -35.21 3.19 -4.98
CA GLU A 574 -35.95 4.38 -5.35
C GLU A 574 -35.07 5.57 -4.96
N LEU A 575 -34.01 5.81 -5.75
CA LEU A 575 -33.48 7.17 -5.86
C LEU A 575 -34.60 8.01 -6.47
N ASP A 576 -35.48 8.55 -5.63
CA ASP A 576 -36.62 9.42 -5.99
C ASP A 576 -36.23 10.52 -6.99
N PHE A 577 -34.95 10.90 -6.96
CA PHE A 577 -34.32 11.88 -7.83
C PHE A 577 -34.27 11.49 -9.32
N PHE A 578 -34.24 10.19 -9.66
CA PHE A 578 -34.07 9.67 -11.03
C PHE A 578 -35.24 8.84 -11.56
N GLU A 579 -36.38 8.78 -10.87
CA GLU A 579 -37.56 8.06 -11.35
C GLU A 579 -37.97 8.57 -12.75
N GLN A 580 -38.09 7.64 -13.70
CA GLN A 580 -38.55 7.97 -15.05
C GLN A 580 -40.04 8.32 -15.03
N GLU A 581 -40.43 9.35 -15.78
CA GLU A 581 -41.83 9.64 -16.08
C GLU A 581 -42.50 8.35 -16.60
N ARG A 582 -43.34 7.71 -15.78
CA ARG A 582 -44.32 6.75 -16.32
C ARG A 582 -45.26 7.57 -17.19
N ALA A 583 -45.02 7.54 -18.50
CA ALA A 583 -45.88 8.22 -19.46
C ALA A 583 -47.32 7.72 -19.25
N PRO A 584 -48.29 8.60 -19.01
CA PRO A 584 -49.68 8.22 -19.10
C PRO A 584 -49.90 7.67 -20.52
N ALA A 585 -50.36 6.43 -20.62
CA ALA A 585 -50.82 5.87 -21.88
C ALA A 585 -52.05 6.68 -22.32
N GLY A 586 -51.81 7.76 -23.06
CA GLY A 586 -52.87 8.59 -23.62
C GLY A 586 -52.56 10.09 -23.61
N LYS A 587 -52.51 10.64 -24.83
CA LYS A 587 -52.65 12.05 -25.24
C LYS A 587 -51.37 12.87 -25.37
N ASN A 588 -51.01 13.03 -26.65
CA ASN A 588 -50.08 13.99 -27.21
C ASN A 588 -50.47 15.45 -26.90
N LYS A 589 -49.43 16.30 -26.80
CA LYS A 589 -49.39 17.78 -26.74
C LYS A 589 -49.38 18.45 -25.35
N GLN A 590 -48.45 18.05 -24.47
CA GLN A 590 -47.96 18.98 -23.42
C GLN A 590 -46.85 19.88 -23.97
N SER A 591 -46.93 21.19 -23.73
CA SER A 591 -45.87 22.12 -24.14
C SER A 591 -44.60 21.90 -23.31
N GLN A 592 -43.43 22.20 -23.89
CA GLN A 592 -42.13 22.08 -23.20
C GLN A 592 -42.10 22.84 -21.86
N ARG A 593 -42.80 23.99 -21.78
CA ARG A 593 -42.92 24.80 -20.56
C ARG A 593 -43.69 24.09 -19.44
N GLN A 594 -44.74 23.33 -19.78
CA GLN A 594 -45.51 22.55 -18.80
C GLN A 594 -44.70 21.37 -18.25
N ARG A 595 -43.97 20.64 -19.11
CA ARG A 595 -43.06 19.57 -18.67
C ARG A 595 -41.97 20.09 -17.73
N HIS A 596 -41.41 21.26 -18.04
CA HIS A 596 -40.43 21.90 -17.15
C HIS A 596 -41.03 22.25 -15.79
N GLN A 597 -42.23 22.84 -15.75
CA GLN A 597 -42.90 23.17 -14.49
C GLN A 597 -43.25 21.93 -13.67
N GLN A 598 -43.69 20.84 -14.31
CA GLN A 598 -43.97 19.57 -13.67
C GLN A 598 -42.71 18.96 -13.02
N GLN A 599 -41.58 18.94 -13.74
CA GLN A 599 -40.31 18.41 -13.19
C GLN A 599 -39.88 19.17 -11.92
N PHE A 600 -39.94 20.51 -11.92
CA PHE A 600 -39.57 21.28 -10.74
C PHE A 600 -40.58 21.14 -9.59
N LYS A 601 -41.87 20.92 -9.90
CA LYS A 601 -42.88 20.59 -8.88
C LYS A 601 -42.57 19.25 -8.24
N GLN A 602 -42.17 18.25 -9.03
CA GLN A 602 -41.73 16.94 -8.55
C GLN A 602 -40.49 17.07 -7.63
N TRP A 603 -39.44 17.77 -8.07
CA TRP A 603 -38.26 17.99 -7.22
C TRP A 603 -38.57 18.73 -5.92
N ARG A 604 -39.55 19.64 -5.93
CA ARG A 604 -40.00 20.33 -4.71
C ARG A 604 -40.74 19.37 -3.77
N ASN A 605 -41.61 18.50 -4.31
CA ASN A 605 -42.27 17.48 -3.52
C ASN A 605 -41.27 16.50 -2.89
N ILE A 606 -40.27 16.07 -3.67
CA ILE A 606 -39.17 15.22 -3.18
C ILE A 606 -38.43 15.93 -2.04
N GLN A 607 -38.05 17.20 -2.23
CA GLN A 607 -37.39 17.99 -1.18
C GLN A 607 -38.21 18.02 0.11
N THR A 608 -39.51 18.33 0.03
CA THR A 608 -40.39 18.36 1.22
C THR A 608 -40.47 16.99 1.90
N ARG A 609 -40.65 15.91 1.13
CA ARG A 609 -40.72 14.54 1.67
C ARG A 609 -39.42 14.14 2.35
N LEU A 610 -38.28 14.43 1.71
CA LEU A 610 -36.95 14.15 2.26
C LEU A 610 -36.67 14.96 3.53
N SER A 611 -37.05 16.24 3.59
CA SER A 611 -36.90 17.06 4.80
C SER A 611 -37.74 16.52 5.97
N VAL A 612 -38.99 16.11 5.71
CA VAL A 612 -39.84 15.47 6.73
C VAL A 612 -39.24 14.15 7.20
N LYS A 613 -38.75 13.33 6.25
CA LYS A 613 -38.11 12.05 6.54
C LYS A 613 -36.82 12.21 7.34
N LYS A 614 -35.99 13.21 7.01
CA LYS A 614 -34.77 13.55 7.77
C LYS A 614 -35.10 13.92 9.22
N ALA A 615 -36.14 14.74 9.43
CA ALA A 615 -36.59 15.13 10.77
C ALA A 615 -37.14 13.93 11.57
N ALA A 616 -37.81 12.99 10.90
CA ALA A 616 -38.34 11.77 11.52
C ALA A 616 -37.25 10.72 11.86
N LEU A 617 -36.13 10.72 11.13
CA LEU A 617 -35.01 9.79 11.34
C LEU A 617 -33.97 10.30 12.35
N ALA A 618 -34.25 11.37 13.10
CA ALA A 618 -33.35 11.91 14.12
C ALA A 618 -33.13 10.89 15.26
N GLY A 619 -32.15 9.99 15.10
CA GLY A 619 -31.77 8.96 16.07
C GLY A 619 -31.47 7.59 15.47
N ASP A 620 -32.07 7.23 14.33
CA ASP A 620 -32.01 5.90 13.72
C ASP A 620 -31.65 5.93 12.22
N ASN A 621 -30.84 4.97 11.76
CA ASN A 621 -30.37 4.77 10.37
C ASN A 621 -29.51 5.91 9.76
N TYR A 622 -28.34 6.13 10.35
CA TYR A 622 -27.36 7.15 9.97
C TYR A 622 -26.98 7.19 8.45
N LYS A 623 -26.87 6.02 7.78
CA LYS A 623 -26.55 5.97 6.34
C LYS A 623 -27.66 6.54 5.47
N GLU A 624 -28.91 6.29 5.85
CA GLU A 624 -30.08 6.84 5.16
C GLU A 624 -30.16 8.36 5.37
N CYS A 625 -29.88 8.84 6.58
CA CYS A 625 -29.75 10.27 6.85
C CYS A 625 -28.69 10.96 5.98
N ASN A 626 -27.50 10.38 5.83
CA ASN A 626 -26.44 10.91 4.96
C ASN A 626 -26.87 10.96 3.50
N LEU A 627 -27.54 9.91 3.02
CA LEU A 627 -28.04 9.86 1.65
C LEU A 627 -29.17 10.87 1.42
N ILE A 628 -30.03 11.09 2.42
CA ILE A 628 -31.06 12.13 2.39
C ILE A 628 -30.42 13.51 2.35
N GLU A 629 -29.41 13.77 3.19
CA GLU A 629 -28.71 15.05 3.22
C GLU A 629 -27.99 15.34 1.89
N ALA A 630 -27.31 14.34 1.32
CA ALA A 630 -26.70 14.45 0.00
C ALA A 630 -27.72 14.84 -1.09
N GLN A 631 -28.92 14.26 -1.04
CA GLN A 631 -30.01 14.58 -1.96
C GLN A 631 -30.56 15.99 -1.74
N LEU A 632 -30.71 16.41 -0.48
CA LEU A 632 -31.15 17.76 -0.13
C LEU A 632 -30.17 18.81 -0.64
N ARG A 633 -28.85 18.63 -0.46
CA ARG A 633 -27.83 19.55 -0.99
C ARG A 633 -27.89 19.68 -2.52
N LEU A 634 -28.06 18.57 -3.24
CA LEU A 634 -28.23 18.57 -4.70
C LEU A 634 -29.54 19.24 -5.15
N LEU A 635 -30.65 19.03 -4.43
CA LEU A 635 -31.92 19.70 -4.70
C LEU A 635 -31.82 21.21 -4.45
N SER A 636 -31.16 21.63 -3.38
CA SER A 636 -30.86 23.04 -3.11
C SER A 636 -30.05 23.66 -4.25
N TRP A 637 -29.03 22.95 -4.75
CA TRP A 637 -28.24 23.40 -5.89
C TRP A 637 -29.08 23.52 -7.18
N ILE A 638 -29.99 22.60 -7.45
CA ILE A 638 -30.93 22.68 -8.59
C ILE A 638 -31.79 23.95 -8.51
N PHE A 639 -32.34 24.26 -7.33
CA PHE A 639 -33.17 25.44 -7.14
C PHE A 639 -32.36 26.72 -7.23
N TYR A 640 -31.11 26.71 -6.78
CA TYR A 640 -30.14 27.78 -6.97
C TYR A 640 -29.86 28.05 -8.46
N LEU A 641 -29.50 27.01 -9.23
CA LEU A 641 -29.26 27.09 -10.68
C LEU A 641 -30.48 27.58 -11.49
N ARG A 642 -31.69 27.44 -10.95
CA ARG A 642 -32.94 27.95 -11.55
C ARG A 642 -33.18 29.43 -11.22
N LYS A 643 -32.84 29.84 -10.00
CA LYS A 643 -33.09 31.21 -9.49
C LYS A 643 -32.06 32.21 -10.01
N GLU A 644 -30.80 31.81 -10.14
CA GLU A 644 -29.75 32.72 -10.63
C GLU A 644 -29.94 33.13 -12.09
N GLU A 645 -29.89 34.43 -12.31
CA GLU A 645 -29.66 35.03 -13.63
C GLU A 645 -28.16 35.13 -13.83
N LYS A 646 -27.61 34.41 -14.81
CA LYS A 646 -26.20 34.58 -15.21
C LYS A 646 -26.00 35.97 -15.83
N GLU A 647 -24.76 36.43 -15.92
CA GLU A 647 -24.36 37.75 -16.48
C GLU A 647 -25.03 38.12 -17.84
N ASN A 648 -25.52 37.13 -18.58
CA ASN A 648 -26.24 37.29 -19.85
C ASN A 648 -27.79 37.38 -19.72
N GLY A 649 -28.34 37.57 -18.50
CA GLY A 649 -29.77 37.75 -18.23
C GLY A 649 -30.68 36.53 -18.48
N LYS A 650 -30.12 35.32 -18.64
CA LYS A 650 -30.89 34.09 -18.97
C LYS A 650 -30.74 33.01 -17.91
N LYS A 651 -31.90 32.52 -17.42
CA LYS A 651 -32.03 31.36 -16.51
C LYS A 651 -31.51 30.08 -17.18
N LEU A 652 -30.87 29.21 -16.41
CA LEU A 652 -30.36 27.94 -16.93
C LEU A 652 -31.51 27.04 -17.41
N LYS A 653 -31.38 26.48 -18.61
CA LYS A 653 -32.39 25.55 -19.17
C LYS A 653 -32.40 24.25 -18.36
N LEU A 654 -33.58 23.63 -18.22
CA LEU A 654 -33.74 22.35 -17.52
C LEU A 654 -32.83 21.24 -18.08
N SER A 655 -32.64 21.21 -19.41
CA SER A 655 -31.74 20.25 -20.05
C SER A 655 -30.28 20.40 -19.59
N SER A 656 -29.81 21.63 -19.36
CA SER A 656 -28.48 21.90 -18.80
C SER A 656 -28.37 21.42 -17.37
N ILE A 657 -29.38 21.68 -16.53
CA ILE A 657 -29.42 21.20 -15.13
C ILE A 657 -29.38 19.66 -15.11
N LYS A 658 -30.20 18.99 -15.94
CA LYS A 658 -30.18 17.52 -16.07
C LYS A 658 -28.80 17.01 -16.52
N ARG A 659 -28.13 17.73 -17.43
CA ARG A 659 -26.77 17.39 -17.89
C ARG A 659 -25.74 17.55 -16.78
N TYR A 660 -25.87 18.58 -15.92
CA TYR A 660 -24.96 18.80 -14.80
C TYR A 660 -25.07 17.65 -13.81
N LEU A 661 -26.29 17.30 -13.42
CA LEU A 661 -26.56 16.19 -12.49
C LEU A 661 -26.06 14.85 -13.04
N SER A 662 -26.30 14.59 -14.33
CA SER A 662 -25.87 13.33 -14.97
C SER A 662 -24.34 13.18 -15.03
N SER A 663 -23.58 14.25 -14.84
CA SER A 663 -22.12 14.20 -14.90
C SER A 663 -21.46 13.62 -13.64
N PHE A 664 -22.08 13.75 -12.46
CA PHE A 664 -21.48 13.28 -11.20
C PHE A 664 -22.45 12.79 -10.13
N ALA A 665 -23.74 13.15 -10.17
CA ALA A 665 -24.66 12.96 -9.03
C ALA A 665 -24.84 11.49 -8.63
N LYS A 666 -24.86 10.56 -9.60
CA LYS A 666 -24.93 9.12 -9.32
C LYS A 666 -23.69 8.63 -8.58
N ASP A 667 -22.50 9.04 -9.01
CA ASP A 667 -21.24 8.64 -8.38
C ASP A 667 -21.06 9.29 -7.01
N TYR A 668 -21.55 10.52 -6.84
CA TYR A 668 -21.62 11.22 -5.56
C TYR A 668 -22.52 10.47 -4.56
N PHE A 669 -23.75 10.11 -4.93
CA PHE A 669 -24.63 9.31 -4.08
C PHE A 669 -24.05 7.93 -3.79
N PHE A 670 -23.49 7.27 -4.81
CA PHE A 670 -22.88 5.95 -4.63
C PHE A 670 -21.70 6.00 -3.66
N HIS A 671 -20.86 7.04 -3.75
CA HIS A 671 -19.76 7.20 -2.82
C HIS A 671 -20.27 7.46 -1.40
N ILE A 672 -21.18 8.41 -1.20
CA ILE A 672 -21.73 8.71 0.13
C ILE A 672 -22.44 7.50 0.74
N TYR A 673 -23.08 6.67 -0.07
CA TYR A 673 -23.68 5.42 0.40
C TYR A 673 -22.63 4.37 0.80
N MET A 674 -21.55 4.26 0.04
CA MET A 674 -20.49 3.26 0.26
C MET A 674 -19.56 3.59 1.42
N TYR A 675 -19.42 4.86 1.77
CA TYR A 675 -18.50 5.32 2.80
C TYR A 675 -19.27 5.99 3.93
N ASP A 676 -19.06 5.51 5.16
CA ASP A 676 -19.86 5.89 6.35
C ASP A 676 -19.49 7.27 6.94
N ASN A 677 -18.97 8.18 6.12
CA ASN A 677 -18.59 9.51 6.55
C ASN A 677 -19.83 10.41 6.69
N ASP A 678 -20.14 10.83 7.91
CA ASP A 678 -20.14 12.24 8.31
C ASP A 678 -20.46 13.35 7.31
N LEU A 679 -21.45 13.34 6.40
CA LEU A 679 -21.54 14.41 5.39
C LEU A 679 -21.65 15.82 6.01
N GLU A 680 -22.16 15.93 7.23
CA GLU A 680 -22.20 17.17 8.01
C GLU A 680 -20.91 17.46 8.80
N GLN A 681 -20.00 16.48 8.95
CA GLN A 681 -18.72 16.58 9.70
C GLN A 681 -17.48 16.21 8.87
N MET A 682 -17.59 16.12 7.54
CA MET A 682 -16.49 15.70 6.68
C MET A 682 -15.35 16.74 6.70
N SER A 683 -14.12 16.28 6.94
CA SER A 683 -12.91 17.11 6.85
C SER A 683 -12.52 17.43 5.41
N VAL A 684 -11.54 18.32 5.24
CA VAL A 684 -10.95 18.65 3.93
C VAL A 684 -10.53 17.39 3.20
N GLU A 685 -9.82 16.48 3.86
CA GLU A 685 -9.31 15.25 3.27
C GLU A 685 -10.43 14.29 2.85
N HIS A 686 -11.55 14.26 3.59
CA HIS A 686 -12.72 13.47 3.22
C HIS A 686 -13.34 13.99 1.92
N TYR A 687 -13.47 15.30 1.73
CA TYR A 687 -13.97 15.89 0.48
C TYR A 687 -12.99 15.70 -0.68
N GLU A 688 -11.69 15.89 -0.46
CA GLU A 688 -10.68 15.66 -1.52
C GLU A 688 -10.68 14.19 -1.98
N GLN A 689 -10.78 13.24 -1.06
CA GLN A 689 -10.91 11.82 -1.39
C GLN A 689 -12.23 11.51 -2.12
N LEU A 690 -13.34 12.11 -1.68
CA LEU A 690 -14.64 12.00 -2.36
C LEU A 690 -14.52 12.44 -3.82
N TYR A 691 -14.02 13.65 -4.07
CA TYR A 691 -13.92 14.19 -5.43
C TYR A 691 -12.92 13.44 -6.29
N ALA A 692 -11.74 13.11 -5.77
CA ALA A 692 -10.76 12.29 -6.48
C ALA A 692 -11.36 10.94 -6.89
N SER A 693 -12.09 10.28 -6.00
CA SER A 693 -12.71 8.98 -6.30
C SER A 693 -13.83 9.05 -7.34
N ILE A 694 -14.68 10.09 -7.29
CA ILE A 694 -15.75 10.31 -8.26
C ILE A 694 -15.13 10.54 -9.64
N LEU A 695 -14.14 11.43 -9.70
CA LEU A 695 -13.47 11.78 -10.94
C LEU A 695 -12.70 10.60 -11.53
N ASN A 696 -11.98 9.83 -10.70
CA ASN A 696 -11.29 8.62 -11.13
C ASN A 696 -12.26 7.59 -11.70
N ARG A 697 -13.40 7.31 -11.04
CA ARG A 697 -14.40 6.37 -11.58
C ARG A 697 -15.04 6.85 -12.88
N ILE A 698 -15.30 8.15 -13.01
CA ILE A 698 -15.80 8.73 -14.27
C ILE A 698 -14.76 8.57 -15.37
N ASP A 699 -13.49 8.82 -15.07
CA ASP A 699 -12.40 8.74 -16.03
C ASP A 699 -12.05 7.29 -16.41
N GLU A 700 -12.01 6.35 -15.45
CA GLU A 700 -11.86 4.90 -15.69
C GLU A 700 -12.96 4.36 -16.60
N ARG A 701 -14.22 4.73 -16.35
CA ARG A 701 -15.33 4.38 -17.25
C ARG A 701 -15.16 5.02 -18.62
N ALA A 702 -14.64 6.23 -18.69
CA ALA A 702 -14.35 6.91 -19.96
C ALA A 702 -13.13 6.29 -20.68
N GLU A 703 -12.10 5.82 -19.98
CA GLU A 703 -10.97 5.06 -20.54
C GLU A 703 -11.44 3.71 -21.08
N THR A 704 -12.20 2.97 -20.27
CA THR A 704 -12.79 1.70 -20.71
C THR A 704 -13.65 1.91 -21.96
N GLN A 705 -14.49 2.95 -22.01
CA GLN A 705 -15.27 3.26 -23.22
C GLN A 705 -14.39 3.70 -24.41
N ARG A 706 -13.30 4.45 -24.17
CA ARG A 706 -12.32 4.82 -25.20
C ARG A 706 -11.59 3.61 -25.78
N GLU A 707 -11.45 2.51 -25.04
CA GLU A 707 -10.91 1.26 -25.56
C GLU A 707 -11.86 0.52 -26.53
N TYR A 708 -13.17 0.87 -26.53
CA TYR A 708 -14.21 0.21 -27.32
C TYR A 708 -14.86 1.09 -28.42
N THR A 709 -14.61 2.40 -28.47
CA THR A 709 -15.22 3.32 -29.46
C THR A 709 -14.21 4.31 -30.05
N ASP A 710 -14.20 4.48 -31.39
CA ASP A 710 -13.30 5.40 -32.12
C ASP A 710 -13.56 6.89 -31.88
N THR A 711 -14.67 7.26 -31.25
CA THR A 711 -14.93 8.65 -30.88
C THR A 711 -14.13 8.98 -29.62
N ARG A 712 -13.06 9.77 -29.77
CA ARG A 712 -12.33 10.41 -28.66
C ARG A 712 -13.27 11.39 -27.93
N SER A 713 -14.18 10.91 -27.09
CA SER A 713 -14.90 11.77 -26.15
C SER A 713 -13.96 12.17 -25.00
N GLN A 714 -12.97 13.00 -25.30
CA GLN A 714 -12.18 13.68 -24.28
C GLN A 714 -13.11 14.65 -23.54
N GLY A 715 -13.12 14.59 -22.21
CA GLY A 715 -13.71 15.64 -21.39
C GLY A 715 -14.93 15.29 -20.52
N ARG A 716 -15.32 14.01 -20.33
CA ARG A 716 -16.37 13.67 -19.34
C ARG A 716 -15.95 13.95 -17.90
N ALA A 717 -14.73 13.55 -17.52
CA ALA A 717 -14.17 13.85 -16.20
C ALA A 717 -13.88 15.35 -16.03
N GLN A 718 -13.40 16.03 -17.08
CA GLN A 718 -13.27 17.50 -17.11
C GLN A 718 -14.60 18.21 -16.89
N TYR A 719 -15.64 17.77 -17.59
CA TYR A 719 -16.97 18.33 -17.43
C TYR A 719 -17.50 18.09 -16.02
N ALA A 720 -17.35 16.86 -15.49
CA ALA A 720 -17.73 16.53 -14.13
C ALA A 720 -16.96 17.34 -13.07
N PHE A 721 -15.64 17.54 -13.25
CA PHE A 721 -14.81 18.39 -12.39
C PHE A 721 -15.32 19.82 -12.33
N GLY A 722 -15.58 20.43 -13.49
CA GLY A 722 -16.13 21.78 -13.53
C GLY A 722 -17.52 21.88 -12.92
N ARG A 723 -18.32 20.80 -12.92
CA ARG A 723 -19.64 20.78 -12.25
C ARG A 723 -19.53 20.50 -10.74
N LEU A 724 -18.58 19.66 -10.32
CA LEU A 724 -18.28 19.39 -8.91
C LEU A 724 -17.71 20.63 -8.22
N LYS A 725 -16.83 21.38 -8.90
CA LYS A 725 -16.32 22.68 -8.43
C LYS A 725 -17.46 23.68 -8.18
N ASP A 726 -18.35 23.85 -9.15
CA ASP A 726 -19.52 24.74 -9.01
C ASP A 726 -20.46 24.27 -7.87
N PHE A 727 -20.63 22.96 -7.71
CA PHE A 727 -21.44 22.39 -6.64
C PHE A 727 -20.80 22.57 -5.25
N HIS A 728 -19.49 22.36 -5.13
CA HIS A 728 -18.76 22.54 -3.87
C HIS A 728 -18.75 24.01 -3.44
N ALA A 729 -18.49 24.94 -4.37
CA ALA A 729 -18.55 26.37 -4.09
C ALA A 729 -19.95 26.80 -3.61
N PHE A 730 -21.00 26.24 -4.19
CA PHE A 730 -22.38 26.42 -3.69
C PHE A 730 -22.53 25.87 -2.27
N CYS A 731 -22.06 24.64 -2.01
CA CYS A 731 -22.15 24.02 -0.69
C CYS A 731 -21.37 24.80 0.39
N GLN A 732 -20.19 25.34 0.07
CA GLN A 732 -19.43 26.19 0.99
C GLN A 732 -20.19 27.46 1.37
N LYS A 733 -20.92 28.05 0.42
CA LYS A 733 -21.71 29.26 0.65
C LYS A 733 -22.95 29.01 1.50
N GLU A 734 -23.68 27.93 1.22
CA GLU A 734 -24.95 27.63 1.91
C GLU A 734 -24.76 26.84 3.22
N TYR A 735 -23.63 26.14 3.38
CA TYR A 735 -23.31 25.30 4.54
C TYR A 735 -21.89 25.56 5.08
N PRO A 736 -21.53 26.81 5.43
CA PRO A 736 -20.16 27.21 5.75
C PRO A 736 -19.56 26.52 6.98
N GLU A 737 -20.40 26.11 7.94
CA GLU A 737 -19.96 25.41 9.16
C GLU A 737 -19.64 23.91 8.91
N ASN A 738 -20.13 23.34 7.80
CA ASN A 738 -20.09 21.90 7.52
C ASN A 738 -19.25 21.54 6.28
N VAL A 739 -18.80 22.53 5.50
CA VAL A 739 -18.14 22.32 4.20
C VAL A 739 -16.84 23.13 4.14
N PRO A 740 -15.67 22.48 4.30
CA PRO A 740 -14.40 23.19 4.31
C PRO A 740 -13.92 23.53 2.89
N ALA A 741 -12.94 24.43 2.80
CA ALA A 741 -12.22 24.70 1.55
C ALA A 741 -11.34 23.51 1.14
N VAL A 742 -11.35 23.18 -0.15
CA VAL A 742 -10.56 22.08 -0.72
C VAL A 742 -9.62 22.60 -1.78
N SER A 743 -8.36 22.15 -1.75
CA SER A 743 -7.34 22.58 -2.71
C SER A 743 -7.52 21.97 -4.10
N SER A 744 -8.26 20.84 -4.16
CA SER A 744 -8.60 20.14 -5.40
C SER A 744 -9.28 21.01 -6.47
N PHE A 745 -9.87 22.16 -6.10
CA PHE A 745 -10.56 23.06 -7.02
C PHE A 745 -9.83 24.38 -7.31
N ASP A 746 -8.58 24.56 -6.87
CA ASP A 746 -7.82 25.79 -7.14
C ASP A 746 -7.47 25.98 -8.62
N HIS A 747 -7.51 24.89 -9.42
CA HIS A 747 -7.28 24.92 -10.87
C HIS A 747 -8.55 25.27 -11.67
N SER A 748 -8.37 25.87 -12.85
CA SER A 748 -9.47 26.12 -13.81
C SER A 748 -9.93 24.85 -14.53
N ASP A 749 -9.03 23.88 -14.68
CA ASP A 749 -9.23 22.69 -15.51
C ASP A 749 -8.93 21.38 -14.78
N PHE A 750 -9.61 20.31 -15.19
CA PHE A 750 -9.35 18.97 -14.72
C PHE A 750 -8.03 18.46 -15.29
N GLN A 751 -7.02 18.51 -14.45
CA GLN A 751 -5.79 17.75 -14.64
C GLN A 751 -5.84 16.59 -13.65
N ARG A 752 -5.27 15.42 -14.01
CA ARG A 752 -5.11 14.28 -13.09
C ARG A 752 -4.15 14.65 -11.97
N ILE A 753 -4.54 15.52 -11.06
CA ILE A 753 -3.67 16.08 -10.04
C ILE A 753 -3.79 15.22 -8.80
N GLN A 754 -2.70 14.55 -8.47
CA GLN A 754 -2.50 13.95 -7.17
C GLN A 754 -1.64 14.92 -6.36
N PHE A 755 -2.29 15.77 -5.55
CA PHE A 755 -1.61 16.69 -4.65
C PHE A 755 -1.34 16.00 -3.32
N CYS A 756 -0.11 16.08 -2.83
CA CYS A 756 0.30 15.42 -1.59
C CYS A 756 0.70 16.47 -0.54
N GLN A 757 -0.20 16.71 0.41
CA GLN A 757 0.08 17.55 1.58
C GLN A 757 0.80 16.73 2.65
N ALA A 758 2.13 16.67 2.54
CA ALA A 758 2.97 15.89 3.44
C ALA A 758 3.24 16.64 4.75
N LYS A 759 2.58 16.23 5.85
CA LYS A 759 2.85 16.74 7.20
C LYS A 759 3.50 15.64 8.04
N LEU A 760 4.77 15.82 8.39
CA LEU A 760 5.57 14.86 9.15
C LEU A 760 5.80 15.31 10.59
N ILE A 761 5.41 14.47 11.54
CA ILE A 761 5.59 14.67 12.97
C ILE A 761 6.95 14.10 13.34
N SER A 762 7.97 14.94 13.54
CA SER A 762 9.27 14.45 13.99
C SER A 762 9.24 13.95 15.44
N PRO A 763 10.26 13.19 15.87
CA PRO A 763 10.48 12.88 17.28
C PRO A 763 10.37 14.06 18.25
N GLN A 764 10.92 15.22 17.89
CA GLN A 764 10.85 16.41 18.74
C GLN A 764 9.40 16.91 18.88
N LEU A 765 8.71 17.03 17.75
CA LEU A 765 7.32 17.47 17.71
C LEU A 765 6.39 16.49 18.45
N PHE A 766 6.61 15.18 18.29
CA PHE A 766 5.84 14.16 19.01
C PHE A 766 6.09 14.22 20.51
N ILE A 767 7.32 14.46 20.96
CA ILE A 767 7.62 14.64 22.39
C ILE A 767 6.93 15.88 22.95
N GLN A 768 6.91 17.00 22.23
CA GLN A 768 6.18 18.19 22.65
C GLN A 768 4.67 17.90 22.75
N LEU A 769 4.09 17.25 21.73
CA LEU A 769 2.69 16.83 21.77
C LEU A 769 2.39 15.90 22.95
N LYS A 770 3.25 14.90 23.23
CA LYS A 770 3.13 14.02 24.41
C LYS A 770 3.14 14.83 25.71
N LYS A 771 4.08 15.78 25.86
CA LYS A 771 4.17 16.65 27.05
C LYS A 771 2.90 17.46 27.25
N THR A 772 2.39 18.09 26.19
CA THR A 772 1.15 18.88 26.24
C THR A 772 -0.04 18.02 26.64
N VAL A 773 -0.19 16.81 26.07
CA VAL A 773 -1.27 15.88 26.46
C VAL A 773 -1.15 15.49 27.93
N ILE A 774 0.06 15.21 28.41
CA ILE A 774 0.29 14.81 29.82
C ILE A 774 0.00 15.96 30.78
N GLN A 775 0.39 17.19 30.45
CA GLN A 775 0.03 18.37 31.24
C GLN A 775 -1.50 18.55 31.32
N LYS A 776 -2.22 18.32 30.21
CA LYS A 776 -3.69 18.37 30.21
C LYS A 776 -4.31 17.23 31.05
N ILE A 777 -3.74 16.02 31.02
CA ILE A 777 -4.14 14.90 31.90
C ILE A 777 -3.97 15.27 33.38
N GLU A 778 -2.88 15.94 33.74
CA GLU A 778 -2.60 16.39 35.11
C GLU A 778 -3.54 17.52 35.55
N ALA A 779 -3.97 18.37 34.62
CA ALA A 779 -4.90 19.46 34.87
C ALA A 779 -6.39 19.06 34.87
N CYS A 780 -6.74 17.80 34.54
CA CYS A 780 -8.12 17.35 34.50
C CYS A 780 -8.80 17.42 35.88
N SER A 781 -10.00 18.02 35.91
CA SER A 781 -10.84 18.13 37.11
C SER A 781 -11.53 16.82 37.47
N THR A 782 -11.83 15.98 36.47
CA THR A 782 -12.58 14.72 36.65
C THR A 782 -11.73 13.50 36.30
N GLN A 783 -11.95 12.40 37.04
CA GLN A 783 -11.30 11.12 36.73
C GLN A 783 -11.70 10.59 35.34
N LYS A 784 -12.94 10.83 34.90
CA LYS A 784 -13.43 10.42 33.57
C LYS A 784 -12.61 11.05 32.45
N GLU A 785 -12.45 12.38 32.46
CA GLU A 785 -11.63 13.11 31.48
C GLU A 785 -10.19 12.64 31.49
N LYS A 786 -9.61 12.49 32.69
CA LYS A 786 -8.24 12.02 32.88
C LYS A 786 -8.00 10.69 32.17
N VAL A 787 -8.90 9.72 32.37
CA VAL A 787 -8.75 8.40 31.74
C VAL A 787 -8.99 8.47 30.22
N HIS A 788 -9.94 9.25 29.73
CA HIS A 788 -10.12 9.40 28.28
C HIS A 788 -8.93 10.08 27.58
N LEU A 789 -8.31 11.09 28.17
CA LEU A 789 -7.08 11.69 27.64
C LEU A 789 -5.88 10.72 27.72
N GLN A 790 -5.81 9.89 28.76
CA GLN A 790 -4.87 8.77 28.84
C GLN A 790 -5.06 7.78 27.68
N LEU A 791 -6.31 7.45 27.32
CA LEU A 791 -6.60 6.63 26.13
C LEU A 791 -6.15 7.32 24.85
N LEU A 792 -6.44 8.61 24.70
CA LEU A 792 -6.03 9.40 23.55
C LEU A 792 -4.51 9.40 23.36
N LEU A 793 -3.74 9.52 24.46
CA LEU A 793 -2.29 9.42 24.43
C LEU A 793 -1.82 8.05 23.90
N LEU A 794 -2.43 6.96 24.36
CA LEU A 794 -2.13 5.61 23.84
C LEU A 794 -2.51 5.48 22.36
N MET A 795 -3.64 6.06 21.93
CA MET A 795 -4.03 6.11 20.52
C MET A 795 -2.99 6.85 19.66
N TYR A 796 -2.46 7.99 20.13
CA TYR A 796 -1.39 8.70 19.43
C TYR A 796 -0.09 7.89 19.35
N ILE A 797 0.29 7.18 20.40
CA ILE A 797 1.47 6.28 20.39
C ILE A 797 1.30 5.19 19.34
N LEU A 798 0.14 4.51 19.32
CA LEU A 798 -0.13 3.49 18.31
C LEU A 798 -0.18 4.08 16.90
N ALA A 799 -0.75 5.27 16.71
CA ALA A 799 -0.79 5.95 15.41
C ALA A 799 0.62 6.30 14.92
N TYR A 800 1.44 6.88 15.80
CA TYR A 800 2.81 7.33 15.51
C TYR A 800 3.76 6.17 15.18
N ARG A 801 3.63 5.03 15.87
CA ARG A 801 4.50 3.86 15.70
C ARG A 801 4.03 2.92 14.58
N LEU A 802 2.71 2.72 14.46
CA LEU A 802 2.13 1.71 13.57
C LEU A 802 1.57 2.28 12.26
N GLY A 803 1.28 3.58 12.21
CA GLY A 803 0.66 4.22 11.05
C GLY A 803 -0.80 3.82 10.84
N CYS A 804 -1.50 3.39 11.88
CA CYS A 804 -2.91 3.02 11.80
C CYS A 804 -3.79 4.26 11.52
N ARG A 805 -4.85 4.07 10.73
CA ARG A 805 -5.88 5.12 10.55
C ARG A 805 -6.68 5.30 11.84
N LEU A 806 -7.29 6.47 12.03
CA LEU A 806 -8.11 6.76 13.22
C LEU A 806 -9.15 5.67 13.47
N ASN A 807 -9.94 5.32 12.45
CA ASN A 807 -10.94 4.26 12.57
C ASN A 807 -10.34 2.88 12.84
N GLU A 808 -9.13 2.59 12.36
CA GLU A 808 -8.41 1.34 12.67
C GLU A 808 -8.09 1.23 14.16
N ILE A 809 -7.65 2.32 14.80
CA ILE A 809 -7.34 2.34 16.24
C ILE A 809 -8.61 2.39 17.09
N ARG A 810 -9.52 3.32 16.77
CA ARG A 810 -10.75 3.57 17.52
C ARG A 810 -11.67 2.35 17.56
N GLY A 811 -11.77 1.62 16.45
CA GLY A 811 -12.58 0.41 16.32
C GLY A 811 -11.84 -0.88 16.68
N LEU A 812 -10.66 -0.81 17.30
CA LEU A 812 -9.87 -2.00 17.65
C LEU A 812 -10.55 -2.81 18.76
N THR A 813 -10.71 -4.11 18.56
CA THR A 813 -11.33 -5.02 19.55
C THR A 813 -10.30 -5.86 20.30
N LEU A 814 -10.63 -6.32 21.51
CA LEU A 814 -9.74 -7.22 22.26
C LEU A 814 -9.50 -8.53 21.52
N GLY A 815 -10.47 -9.01 20.73
CA GLY A 815 -10.33 -10.20 19.87
C GLY A 815 -9.36 -10.03 18.69
N GLU A 816 -8.87 -8.80 18.46
CA GLU A 816 -7.79 -8.50 17.52
C GLU A 816 -6.42 -8.42 18.20
N ILE A 817 -6.37 -8.46 19.53
CA ILE A 817 -5.13 -8.48 20.30
C ILE A 817 -4.69 -9.95 20.47
N ILE A 818 -3.55 -10.29 19.86
CA ILE A 818 -2.89 -11.57 20.08
C ILE A 818 -1.84 -11.35 21.17
N CYS A 819 -2.15 -11.84 22.37
CA CYS A 819 -1.21 -11.85 23.49
C CYS A 819 -1.46 -13.07 24.40
N PRO A 820 -0.97 -14.26 24.03
CA PRO A 820 -1.18 -15.47 24.81
C PRO A 820 -0.71 -15.31 26.26
N GLN A 821 0.40 -14.64 26.50
CA GLN A 821 0.97 -14.50 27.85
C GLN A 821 0.09 -13.68 28.80
N LEU A 822 -0.76 -12.79 28.29
CA LEU A 822 -1.72 -12.04 29.13
C LEU A 822 -3.05 -12.80 29.35
N LEU A 823 -3.33 -13.86 28.55
CA LEU A 823 -4.57 -14.62 28.58
C LEU A 823 -4.54 -15.85 29.51
N TRP A 824 -3.36 -16.41 29.83
CA TRP A 824 -3.21 -17.76 30.42
C TRP A 824 -2.69 -17.84 31.88
N LYS A 825 -2.83 -16.78 32.71
CA LYS A 825 -2.52 -16.66 34.17
C LYS A 825 -1.22 -15.94 34.56
N ASP A 826 -1.30 -15.36 35.77
CA ASP A 826 -0.33 -14.64 36.63
C ASP A 826 0.62 -13.68 35.94
N ASP A 827 0.65 -12.43 36.43
CA ASP A 827 1.54 -11.37 35.94
C ASP A 827 2.93 -11.97 35.66
N PRO A 828 3.33 -12.09 34.37
CA PRO A 828 4.57 -12.76 34.02
C PRO A 828 5.69 -11.81 34.41
N GLY A 829 6.08 -11.84 35.68
CA GLY A 829 7.11 -11.01 36.27
C GLY A 829 8.32 -10.96 35.35
N ASN A 830 8.66 -9.76 34.87
CA ASN A 830 9.78 -9.45 33.98
C ASN A 830 9.92 -10.29 32.68
N GLN A 831 8.98 -11.17 32.30
CA GLN A 831 9.08 -11.89 31.03
C GLN A 831 8.60 -11.02 29.85
N THR A 832 9.29 -11.17 28.71
CA THR A 832 8.99 -10.45 27.47
C THR A 832 7.65 -10.93 26.91
N VAL A 833 6.63 -10.07 26.97
CA VAL A 833 5.28 -10.36 26.48
C VAL A 833 5.18 -9.94 25.02
N ALA A 834 4.85 -10.87 24.13
CA ALA A 834 4.67 -10.59 22.71
C ALA A 834 3.22 -10.14 22.43
N ILE A 835 3.04 -8.89 22.04
CA ILE A 835 1.74 -8.25 21.76
C ILE A 835 1.67 -7.96 20.26
N ARG A 836 0.68 -8.55 19.58
CA ARG A 836 0.40 -8.28 18.17
C ARG A 836 -1.04 -7.83 17.98
N ILE A 837 -1.25 -6.89 17.07
CA ILE A 837 -2.58 -6.48 16.61
C ILE A 837 -2.87 -7.14 15.26
N THR A 838 -3.99 -7.84 15.15
CA THR A 838 -4.49 -8.37 13.87
C THR A 838 -5.63 -7.49 13.39
N LEU A 839 -5.34 -6.51 12.54
CA LEU A 839 -6.36 -5.65 11.95
C LEU A 839 -7.16 -6.43 10.92
N LYS A 840 -8.45 -6.58 11.19
CA LYS A 840 -9.42 -7.19 10.28
C LYS A 840 -10.72 -6.39 10.26
N ASN A 841 -11.66 -6.79 9.41
CA ASN A 841 -13.02 -6.30 9.57
C ASN A 841 -13.61 -6.86 10.87
N ASN A 842 -14.34 -6.04 11.61
CA ASN A 842 -15.00 -6.45 12.85
C ASN A 842 -16.40 -5.81 12.94
N VAL A 843 -17.06 -5.98 14.09
CA VAL A 843 -18.43 -5.50 14.31
C VAL A 843 -18.53 -3.97 14.30
N TYR A 844 -17.46 -3.24 14.61
CA TYR A 844 -17.43 -1.77 14.70
C TYR A 844 -16.72 -1.08 13.53
N ARG A 845 -16.03 -1.84 12.68
CA ARG A 845 -15.15 -1.28 11.65
C ARG A 845 -15.07 -2.13 10.39
N ARG A 846 -15.13 -1.45 9.24
CA ARG A 846 -14.67 -1.96 7.95
C ARG A 846 -13.36 -1.31 7.53
N LEU A 847 -12.43 -2.12 7.06
CA LEU A 847 -11.17 -1.68 6.52
C LEU A 847 -11.38 -1.15 5.08
N LYS A 848 -10.57 -0.16 4.70
CA LYS A 848 -10.69 0.54 3.40
C LYS A 848 -10.50 -0.39 2.19
N SER A 849 -9.76 -1.49 2.35
CA SER A 849 -9.52 -2.49 1.30
C SER A 849 -9.21 -3.85 1.92
N GLN A 850 -9.23 -4.91 1.10
CA GLN A 850 -8.79 -6.25 1.56
C GLN A 850 -7.31 -6.25 1.97
N ASN A 851 -6.45 -5.50 1.27
CA ASN A 851 -5.03 -5.38 1.59
C ASN A 851 -4.75 -4.65 2.91
N ALA A 852 -5.74 -3.97 3.49
CA ALA A 852 -5.60 -3.34 4.80
C ALA A 852 -5.67 -4.37 5.95
N GLN A 853 -6.07 -5.62 5.68
CA GLN A 853 -5.98 -6.71 6.65
C GLN A 853 -4.52 -7.08 6.87
N ARG A 854 -4.04 -6.93 8.10
CA ARG A 854 -2.61 -7.08 8.41
C ARG A 854 -2.37 -7.35 9.89
N GLN A 855 -1.20 -7.91 10.17
CA GLN A 855 -0.72 -8.12 11.53
C GLN A 855 0.40 -7.13 11.84
N LEU A 856 0.30 -6.46 12.98
CA LEU A 856 1.23 -5.44 13.44
C LEU A 856 1.85 -5.89 14.76
N ASP A 857 3.18 -5.97 14.79
CA ASP A 857 3.92 -6.41 15.97
C ASP A 857 4.34 -5.20 16.82
N LEU A 858 3.77 -5.06 18.01
CA LEU A 858 4.06 -3.91 18.88
C LEU A 858 5.47 -3.99 19.45
N ASN A 859 5.95 -5.20 19.74
CA ASN A 859 7.30 -5.42 20.29
C ASN A 859 8.39 -5.03 19.30
N ALA A 860 8.10 -5.07 18.00
CA ALA A 860 9.05 -4.68 16.98
C ALA A 860 9.27 -3.17 16.94
N VAL A 861 8.25 -2.36 17.24
CA VAL A 861 8.21 -0.93 16.87
C VAL A 861 7.98 0.04 18.03
N LEU A 862 7.38 -0.36 19.15
CA LEU A 862 7.23 0.54 20.30
C LEU A 862 8.54 0.67 21.08
N LEU A 863 8.77 1.83 21.70
CA LEU A 863 9.83 1.98 22.71
C LEU A 863 9.46 1.21 23.98
N ASP A 864 10.45 0.88 24.83
CA ASP A 864 10.25 0.02 26.00
C ASP A 864 9.22 0.60 26.99
N ASP A 865 9.25 1.91 27.23
CA ASP A 865 8.31 2.61 28.12
C ASP A 865 6.90 2.73 27.50
N GLU A 866 6.83 2.98 26.19
CA GLU A 866 5.57 2.97 25.41
C GLU A 866 4.92 1.58 25.41
N LEU A 867 5.70 0.53 25.18
CA LEU A 867 5.25 -0.87 25.21
C LEU A 867 4.76 -1.23 26.61
N GLN A 868 5.46 -0.80 27.66
CA GLN A 868 5.05 -1.05 29.04
C GLN A 868 3.74 -0.32 29.40
N ALA A 869 3.53 0.90 28.91
CA ALA A 869 2.27 1.63 29.09
C ALA A 869 1.09 0.90 28.41
N VAL A 870 1.27 0.46 27.15
CA VAL A 870 0.25 -0.31 26.41
C VAL A 870 0.00 -1.66 27.08
N LYS A 871 1.05 -2.38 27.52
CA LYS A 871 0.92 -3.64 28.26
C LYS A 871 0.09 -3.46 29.53
N SER A 872 0.37 -2.41 30.31
CA SER A 872 -0.33 -2.13 31.56
C SER A 872 -1.82 -1.84 31.31
N TYR A 873 -2.14 -1.10 30.25
CA TYR A 873 -3.53 -0.84 29.86
C TYR A 873 -4.25 -2.10 29.38
N LEU A 874 -3.64 -2.89 28.50
CA LEU A 874 -4.25 -4.13 28.00
C LEU A 874 -4.49 -5.14 29.13
N LEU A 875 -3.56 -5.25 30.09
CA LEU A 875 -3.76 -6.08 31.28
C LEU A 875 -4.98 -5.62 32.07
N HIS A 876 -5.18 -4.31 32.22
CA HIS A 876 -6.40 -3.75 32.82
C HIS A 876 -7.65 -4.16 32.02
N CYS A 877 -7.65 -4.02 30.69
CA CYS A 877 -8.79 -4.41 29.85
C CYS A 877 -9.16 -5.90 29.98
N PHE A 878 -8.17 -6.80 30.04
CA PHE A 878 -8.40 -8.24 30.17
C PHE A 878 -8.86 -8.66 31.58
N GLN A 879 -8.59 -7.85 32.60
CA GLN A 879 -8.95 -8.13 33.99
C GLN A 879 -10.31 -7.57 34.41
N GLN A 880 -10.94 -6.71 33.59
CA GLN A 880 -12.28 -6.19 33.88
C GLN A 880 -13.37 -7.25 33.57
N PRO A 881 -14.35 -7.46 34.45
CA PRO A 881 -15.49 -8.31 34.15
C PRO A 881 -16.30 -7.68 33.01
N ASN A 882 -16.38 -8.36 31.86
CA ASN A 882 -17.17 -7.89 30.73
C ASN A 882 -18.08 -9.01 30.20
N ASN A 883 -19.35 -8.67 29.96
CA ASN A 883 -20.36 -9.58 29.42
C ASN A 883 -20.24 -9.74 27.89
N LYS A 884 -19.47 -8.86 27.24
CA LYS A 884 -19.24 -8.90 25.79
C LYS A 884 -18.20 -9.96 25.44
N LYS A 885 -18.38 -10.62 24.30
CA LYS A 885 -17.33 -11.49 23.74
C LYS A 885 -16.10 -10.64 23.40
N ALA A 886 -14.89 -11.22 23.45
CA ALA A 886 -13.66 -10.49 23.14
C ALA A 886 -13.69 -9.78 21.76
N ASN A 887 -14.36 -10.36 20.76
CA ASN A 887 -14.54 -9.77 19.42
C ASN A 887 -15.52 -8.58 19.37
N GLU A 888 -16.24 -8.32 20.46
CA GLU A 888 -17.24 -7.26 20.63
C GLU A 888 -16.82 -6.24 21.71
N GLN A 889 -15.72 -6.50 22.42
CA GLN A 889 -15.16 -5.54 23.39
C GLN A 889 -14.12 -4.67 22.69
N LEU A 890 -14.34 -3.36 22.67
CA LEU A 890 -13.36 -2.41 22.15
C LEU A 890 -12.19 -2.23 23.12
N VAL A 891 -10.99 -2.03 22.57
CA VAL A 891 -9.78 -1.77 23.34
C VAL A 891 -9.85 -0.42 24.03
N PHE A 892 -10.31 0.62 23.32
CA PHE A 892 -10.37 2.00 23.81
C PHE A 892 -11.78 2.40 24.27
N GLU A 893 -12.42 1.55 25.08
CA GLU A 893 -13.76 1.75 25.65
C GLU A 893 -13.69 1.75 27.18
N ILE A 894 -14.42 2.69 27.81
CA ILE A 894 -14.58 2.75 29.27
C ILE A 894 -16.06 2.96 29.57
N GLY A 895 -16.64 2.09 30.40
CA GLY A 895 -18.03 2.23 30.84
C GLY A 895 -19.07 2.20 29.71
N GLY A 896 -18.76 1.55 28.57
CA GLY A 896 -19.65 1.54 27.39
C GLY A 896 -19.43 2.69 26.40
N GLU A 897 -18.56 3.63 26.73
CA GLU A 897 -18.32 4.85 25.96
C GLU A 897 -16.93 4.86 25.31
N ILE A 898 -16.86 5.48 24.13
CA ILE A 898 -15.63 5.74 23.38
C ILE A 898 -15.52 7.23 23.05
N LEU A 899 -14.30 7.73 22.86
CA LEU A 899 -14.09 9.09 22.36
C LEU A 899 -14.70 9.26 20.96
N SER A 900 -15.44 10.34 20.70
CA SER A 900 -15.99 10.62 19.37
C SER A 900 -14.87 10.92 18.35
N GLU A 901 -15.11 10.60 17.07
CA GLU A 901 -14.15 10.93 15.99
C GLU A 901 -13.90 12.45 15.90
N LEU A 902 -14.96 13.23 16.11
CA LEU A 902 -14.92 14.69 16.11
C LEU A 902 -14.05 15.23 17.26
N TYR A 903 -14.21 14.69 18.47
CA TYR A 903 -13.39 15.07 19.62
C TYR A 903 -11.91 14.81 19.37
N ILE A 904 -11.57 13.61 18.90
CA ILE A 904 -10.18 13.24 18.61
C ILE A 904 -9.60 14.19 17.57
N SER A 905 -10.36 14.50 16.52
CA SER A 905 -9.91 15.40 15.46
C SER A 905 -9.69 16.84 15.96
N LYS A 906 -10.65 17.39 16.72
CA LYS A 906 -10.55 18.74 17.32
C LYS A 906 -9.40 18.83 18.33
N MET A 907 -9.30 17.85 19.22
CA MET A 907 -8.23 17.78 20.23
C MET A 907 -6.87 17.61 19.58
N THR A 908 -6.75 16.78 18.54
CA THR A 908 -5.49 16.65 17.78
C THR A 908 -5.05 17.98 17.20
N ARG A 909 -5.97 18.73 16.56
CA ARG A 909 -5.68 20.05 16.00
C ARG A 909 -5.24 21.04 17.07
N LEU A 910 -6.02 21.16 18.15
CA LEU A 910 -5.70 22.05 19.27
C LEU A 910 -4.32 21.77 19.88
N LEU A 911 -3.97 20.49 20.06
CA LEU A 911 -2.65 20.12 20.58
C LEU A 911 -1.51 20.53 19.64
N PHE A 912 -1.72 20.48 18.32
CA PHE A 912 -0.72 20.97 17.37
C PHE A 912 -0.71 22.50 17.27
N ASP A 913 -1.85 23.17 17.40
CA ASP A 913 -1.94 24.63 17.48
C ASP A 913 -1.10 25.17 18.66
N GLU A 914 -1.13 24.48 19.81
CA GLU A 914 -0.33 24.80 21.00
C GLU A 914 1.17 24.59 20.80
N VAL A 915 1.56 23.56 20.03
CA VAL A 915 2.96 23.18 19.87
C VAL A 915 3.65 23.93 18.72
N ILE A 916 2.92 24.29 17.67
CA ILE A 916 3.46 24.90 16.44
C ILE A 916 2.97 26.35 16.31
N LYS A 917 1.68 26.50 15.97
CA LYS A 917 0.85 27.70 15.76
C LYS A 917 -0.40 27.27 14.97
N PRO A 918 -1.49 28.05 14.99
CA PRO A 918 -2.63 27.85 14.10
C PRO A 918 -2.25 27.76 12.61
N ASP A 919 -3.13 27.17 11.82
CA ASP A 919 -3.00 26.99 10.35
C ASP A 919 -1.85 26.08 9.88
N HIS A 920 -1.29 25.27 10.79
CA HIS A 920 -0.20 24.33 10.51
C HIS A 920 -0.58 23.16 9.58
N GLY A 921 -1.87 22.80 9.50
CA GLY A 921 -2.40 21.74 8.63
C GLY A 921 -2.15 20.30 9.09
N TYR A 922 -1.64 20.07 10.31
CA TYR A 922 -1.49 18.72 10.86
C TYR A 922 -2.82 18.17 11.36
N THR A 923 -3.04 16.88 11.12
CA THR A 923 -4.24 16.16 11.55
C THR A 923 -3.85 14.79 12.10
N PHE A 924 -4.83 14.00 12.53
CA PHE A 924 -4.57 12.61 12.92
C PHE A 924 -3.91 11.81 11.78
N HIS A 925 -4.15 12.17 10.52
CA HIS A 925 -3.54 11.48 9.38
C HIS A 925 -2.03 11.70 9.29
N SER A 926 -1.51 12.82 9.81
CA SER A 926 -0.08 13.13 9.82
C SER A 926 0.74 12.05 10.55
N PHE A 927 0.16 11.39 11.58
CA PHE A 927 0.79 10.24 12.23
C PHE A 927 1.11 9.10 11.27
N ARG A 928 0.26 8.89 10.27
CA ARG A 928 0.46 7.82 9.27
C ARG A 928 1.60 8.12 8.30
N HIS A 929 1.72 9.37 7.84
CA HIS A 929 2.88 9.81 7.03
C HIS A 929 4.18 9.65 7.84
N SER A 930 4.13 10.06 9.10
CA SER A 930 5.25 9.98 10.05
C SER A 930 5.69 8.54 10.29
N ALA A 931 4.75 7.64 10.60
CA ALA A 931 5.04 6.23 10.81
C ALA A 931 5.66 5.58 9.56
N ALA A 932 5.08 5.79 8.38
CA ALA A 932 5.61 5.23 7.14
C ALA A 932 7.05 5.70 6.87
N THR A 933 7.30 7.00 7.06
CA THR A 933 8.62 7.62 6.88
C THR A 933 9.63 7.12 7.91
N HIS A 934 9.28 7.12 9.20
CA HIS A 934 10.16 6.64 10.26
C HIS A 934 10.46 5.15 10.15
N LEU A 935 9.48 4.32 9.77
CA LEU A 935 9.71 2.89 9.55
C LEU A 935 10.59 2.66 8.33
N ALA A 936 10.40 3.40 7.24
CA ALA A 936 11.32 3.33 6.10
C ALA A 936 12.76 3.64 6.53
N ILE A 937 12.98 4.68 7.35
CA ILE A 937 14.32 5.02 7.85
C ILE A 937 14.81 3.97 8.87
N ALA A 938 13.99 3.55 9.83
CA ALA A 938 14.37 2.57 10.85
C ALA A 938 14.73 1.21 10.22
N TRP A 939 14.02 0.80 9.17
CA TRP A 939 14.23 -0.49 8.50
C TRP A 939 15.33 -0.43 7.46
N LEU A 940 15.57 0.73 6.83
CA LEU A 940 16.37 0.83 5.60
C LEU A 940 17.50 1.87 5.67
N GLY A 941 17.50 2.80 6.61
CA GLY A 941 18.55 3.81 6.72
C GLY A 941 19.85 3.27 7.32
N SER A 942 20.96 3.98 7.11
CA SER A 942 22.19 3.83 7.88
C SER A 942 21.95 4.11 9.37
N LYS A 943 22.95 3.77 10.19
CA LYS A 943 22.94 4.10 11.63
C LYS A 943 22.75 5.59 11.85
N GLU A 944 23.50 6.39 11.09
CA GLU A 944 23.53 7.84 11.14
C GLU A 944 22.15 8.41 10.78
N MET A 945 21.52 7.89 9.72
CA MET A 945 20.18 8.30 9.31
C MET A 945 19.11 7.96 10.35
N VAL A 946 19.13 6.73 10.90
CA VAL A 946 18.21 6.32 11.98
C VAL A 946 18.29 7.28 13.16
N MET A 947 19.51 7.58 13.60
CA MET A 947 19.76 8.43 14.77
C MET A 947 19.59 9.94 14.49
N THR A 948 19.44 10.36 13.22
CA THR A 948 19.16 11.74 12.83
C THR A 948 17.67 12.01 12.63
N TYR A 949 16.90 11.05 12.13
CA TYR A 949 15.50 11.29 11.72
C TYR A 949 14.46 10.57 12.59
N THR A 950 14.88 9.66 13.47
CA THR A 950 13.97 8.92 14.36
C THR A 950 14.43 9.00 15.81
N ASP A 951 13.54 8.63 16.73
CA ASP A 951 13.87 8.43 18.16
C ASP A 951 14.31 7.00 18.49
N TYR A 952 14.46 6.13 17.48
CA TYR A 952 15.02 4.80 17.70
C TYR A 952 16.53 4.88 17.90
N SER A 953 17.02 4.16 18.89
CA SER A 953 18.44 3.81 18.94
C SER A 953 18.79 2.84 17.81
N TRP A 954 20.07 2.80 17.44
CA TRP A 954 20.56 1.83 16.47
C TRP A 954 20.34 0.37 16.91
N GLN A 955 20.39 0.10 18.22
CA GLN A 955 20.14 -1.23 18.76
C GLN A 955 18.67 -1.63 18.60
N GLN A 956 17.74 -0.70 18.85
CA GLN A 956 16.31 -0.92 18.61
C GLN A 956 16.02 -1.14 17.12
N ALA A 957 16.58 -0.32 16.22
CA ALA A 957 16.44 -0.51 14.79
C ALA A 957 16.98 -1.88 14.33
N LYS A 958 18.13 -2.32 14.83
CA LYS A 958 18.66 -3.68 14.58
C LYS A 958 17.72 -4.78 15.09
N SER A 959 17.18 -4.61 16.30
CA SER A 959 16.22 -5.56 16.88
C SER A 959 14.96 -5.66 16.03
N MET A 960 14.41 -4.51 15.63
CA MET A 960 13.25 -4.38 14.74
C MET A 960 13.51 -5.09 13.40
N ARG A 961 14.62 -4.80 12.74
CA ARG A 961 15.03 -5.49 11.51
C ARG A 961 15.12 -7.00 11.72
N LYS A 962 15.65 -7.45 12.87
CA LYS A 962 15.85 -8.89 13.15
C LYS A 962 14.53 -9.59 13.33
N HIS A 963 13.58 -8.92 13.99
CA HIS A 963 12.24 -9.41 14.18
C HIS A 963 11.46 -9.51 12.86
N LEU A 964 11.61 -8.51 11.99
CA LEU A 964 10.83 -8.38 10.76
C LEU A 964 11.39 -9.18 9.57
N PHE A 965 12.71 -9.16 9.38
CA PHE A 965 13.37 -9.80 8.23
C PHE A 965 13.96 -11.18 8.58
N GLY A 966 14.21 -11.44 9.86
CA GLY A 966 14.90 -12.63 10.33
C GLY A 966 16.43 -12.48 10.37
N GLU A 967 17.07 -13.17 11.30
CA GLU A 967 18.50 -13.03 11.62
C GLU A 967 19.44 -13.42 10.46
N GLN A 968 19.03 -14.40 9.65
CA GLN A 968 19.80 -14.82 8.47
C GLN A 968 19.64 -13.84 7.30
N ALA A 969 18.49 -13.18 7.17
CA ALA A 969 18.24 -12.22 6.09
C ALA A 969 19.04 -10.93 6.29
N ILE A 970 19.18 -10.44 7.54
CA ILE A 970 19.98 -9.24 7.87
C ILE A 970 21.43 -9.36 7.42
N ARG A 971 22.01 -10.57 7.45
CA ARG A 971 23.39 -10.79 6.98
C ARG A 971 23.57 -10.43 5.50
N HIS A 972 22.48 -10.31 4.75
CA HIS A 972 22.42 -9.92 3.34
C HIS A 972 21.45 -8.74 3.11
N GLU A 973 21.35 -7.80 4.07
CA GLU A 973 20.41 -6.66 4.06
C GLU A 973 20.42 -5.82 2.76
N ALA A 974 21.56 -5.77 2.06
CA ALA A 974 21.70 -5.08 0.78
C ALA A 974 20.83 -5.67 -0.35
N VAL A 975 20.45 -6.95 -0.28
CA VAL A 975 19.80 -7.71 -1.38
C VAL A 975 18.31 -8.01 -1.08
N ILE A 976 17.79 -7.59 0.06
CA ILE A 976 16.41 -7.89 0.49
C ILE A 976 15.41 -7.03 -0.30
N GLN A 977 14.95 -7.45 -1.48
CA GLN A 977 13.96 -6.67 -2.24
C GLN A 977 12.57 -6.64 -1.57
N HIS A 978 12.21 -7.66 -0.78
CA HIS A 978 10.89 -7.76 -0.14
C HIS A 978 10.68 -6.76 1.02
N LYS A 979 11.70 -6.00 1.43
CA LYS A 979 11.61 -5.01 2.53
C LYS A 979 10.60 -3.88 2.23
N TRP A 980 10.58 -3.41 0.98
CA TRP A 980 9.61 -2.41 0.51
C TRP A 980 8.19 -2.97 0.42
N ARG A 981 8.08 -4.25 0.05
CA ARG A 981 6.79 -4.95 0.06
C ARG A 981 6.26 -5.09 1.47
N LEU A 982 7.11 -5.48 2.42
CA LEU A 982 6.75 -5.55 3.83
C LEU A 982 6.26 -4.20 4.35
N LEU A 983 6.90 -3.10 3.97
CA LEU A 983 6.45 -1.76 4.36
C LEU A 983 5.07 -1.43 3.77
N ALA A 984 4.84 -1.77 2.49
CA ALA A 984 3.52 -1.61 1.88
C ALA A 984 2.44 -2.47 2.59
N ASP A 985 2.77 -3.72 2.93
CA ASP A 985 1.88 -4.63 3.66
C ASP A 985 1.61 -4.12 5.08
N TRP A 986 2.62 -3.58 5.77
CA TRP A 986 2.51 -2.94 7.08
C TRP A 986 1.58 -1.72 7.05
N MET A 987 1.64 -0.92 5.98
CA MET A 987 0.72 0.19 5.78
C MET A 987 -0.66 -0.30 5.28
N GLY A 988 -0.79 -1.54 4.78
CA GLY A 988 -2.03 -2.06 4.23
C GLY A 988 -2.34 -1.53 2.82
N HIS A 989 -1.31 -1.40 1.99
CA HIS A 989 -1.38 -0.96 0.60
C HIS A 989 -1.15 -2.12 -0.38
N SER A 990 -1.74 -2.02 -1.58
CA SER A 990 -1.58 -3.05 -2.62
C SER A 990 -0.20 -3.05 -3.25
N SER A 991 0.54 -1.95 -3.19
CA SER A 991 1.84 -1.79 -3.85
C SER A 991 2.75 -0.77 -3.15
N ILE A 992 4.04 -0.83 -3.47
CA ILE A 992 5.02 0.15 -2.95
C ILE A 992 4.79 1.53 -3.57
N GLU A 993 4.38 1.62 -4.84
CA GLU A 993 4.09 2.88 -5.52
C GLU A 993 2.99 3.66 -4.81
N GLN A 994 1.96 2.98 -4.30
CA GLN A 994 0.92 3.62 -3.50
C GLN A 994 1.52 4.19 -2.20
N THR A 995 2.40 3.44 -1.54
CA THR A 995 3.04 3.87 -0.29
C THR A 995 4.00 5.03 -0.54
N ALA A 996 4.85 4.95 -1.56
CA ALA A 996 5.83 5.96 -1.93
C ALA A 996 5.19 7.28 -2.37
N SER A 997 4.16 7.22 -3.21
CA SER A 997 3.51 8.42 -3.76
C SER A 997 2.64 9.19 -2.77
N HIS A 998 2.24 8.58 -1.66
CA HIS A 998 1.37 9.22 -0.68
C HIS A 998 2.02 9.41 0.69
N TYR A 999 3.00 8.60 1.10
CA TYR A 999 3.40 8.52 2.50
C TYR A 999 4.91 8.56 2.77
N LEU A 1000 5.76 8.28 1.77
CA LEU A 1000 7.22 8.28 1.96
C LEU A 1000 7.82 9.57 1.41
N HIS A 1001 8.25 10.45 2.31
CA HIS A 1001 8.76 11.79 1.98
C HIS A 1001 10.26 11.96 2.19
N THR A 1002 10.98 10.86 2.45
CA THR A 1002 12.43 10.83 2.69
C THR A 1002 13.15 9.84 1.77
N LEU A 1003 12.50 9.39 0.69
CA LEU A 1003 13.09 8.43 -0.24
C LEU A 1003 14.34 8.99 -0.96
N ASP A 1004 14.34 10.27 -1.32
CA ASP A 1004 15.53 10.95 -1.85
C ASP A 1004 16.67 10.86 -0.84
N LEU A 1005 16.39 11.15 0.43
CA LEU A 1005 17.38 11.13 1.51
C LEU A 1005 17.93 9.71 1.73
N LEU A 1006 17.07 8.69 1.67
CA LEU A 1006 17.49 7.28 1.75
C LEU A 1006 18.35 6.88 0.55
N ALA A 1007 18.06 7.39 -0.65
CA ALA A 1007 18.90 7.13 -1.81
C ALA A 1007 20.28 7.79 -1.66
N ILE A 1008 20.34 9.04 -1.18
CA ILE A 1008 21.58 9.76 -0.87
C ILE A 1008 22.40 8.99 0.17
N ASP A 1009 21.76 8.51 1.24
CA ASP A 1009 22.35 7.67 2.30
C ASP A 1009 23.07 6.43 1.75
N ARG A 1010 22.64 5.89 0.60
CA ARG A 1010 23.28 4.71 -0.04
C ARG A 1010 24.47 5.06 -0.94
N ILE A 1011 24.52 6.25 -1.52
CA ILE A 1011 25.46 6.59 -2.59
C ILE A 1011 26.56 7.58 -2.16
N TYR A 1012 26.35 8.34 -1.09
CA TYR A 1012 27.19 9.48 -0.77
C TYR A 1012 28.65 9.15 -0.42
N ASN A 1013 28.95 7.91 -0.01
CA ASN A 1013 30.31 7.47 0.34
C ASN A 1013 31.18 7.17 -0.89
N THR A 1014 30.65 7.34 -2.11
CA THR A 1014 31.41 7.14 -3.35
C THR A 1014 32.63 8.06 -3.39
N PRO A 1015 33.86 7.56 -3.61
CA PRO A 1015 35.05 8.40 -3.71
C PRO A 1015 35.02 9.37 -4.89
N CYS A 1016 35.42 10.61 -4.66
CA CYS A 1016 35.56 11.67 -5.65
C CYS A 1016 37.03 12.12 -5.70
N VAL A 1017 37.87 11.29 -6.32
CA VAL A 1017 39.33 11.48 -6.35
C VAL A 1017 39.75 12.40 -7.48
N VAL A 1018 40.53 13.44 -7.16
CA VAL A 1018 41.10 14.38 -8.12
C VAL A 1018 42.63 14.39 -8.08
N HIS A 1019 43.24 14.81 -9.18
CA HIS A 1019 44.69 15.01 -9.26
C HIS A 1019 45.13 16.19 -8.38
N PRO A 1020 46.30 16.14 -7.71
CA PRO A 1020 46.80 17.26 -6.93
C PRO A 1020 46.89 18.56 -7.75
N ALA A 1021 47.34 18.46 -9.00
CA ALA A 1021 47.48 19.63 -9.89
C ALA A 1021 46.16 20.39 -10.14
N VAL A 1022 44.99 19.74 -10.01
CA VAL A 1022 43.69 20.40 -10.12
C VAL A 1022 43.40 21.22 -8.88
N LEU A 1023 43.67 20.66 -7.69
CA LEU A 1023 43.52 21.36 -6.42
C LEU A 1023 44.49 22.53 -6.30
N ASN A 1024 45.75 22.32 -6.68
CA ASN A 1024 46.79 23.34 -6.58
C ASN A 1024 46.49 24.55 -7.51
N ARG A 1025 45.87 24.31 -8.67
CA ARG A 1025 45.44 25.38 -9.59
C ARG A 1025 44.22 26.17 -9.13
N HIS A 1026 43.24 25.51 -8.50
CA HIS A 1026 41.91 26.09 -8.27
C HIS A 1026 41.60 26.38 -6.80
N TYR A 1027 42.39 25.89 -5.85
CA TYR A 1027 42.15 26.07 -4.42
C TYR A 1027 43.36 26.63 -3.67
N ASP A 1028 44.40 27.09 -4.37
CA ASP A 1028 45.65 27.60 -3.78
C ASP A 1028 46.24 26.64 -2.72
N ARG A 1029 46.42 25.37 -3.13
CA ARG A 1029 46.96 24.29 -2.29
C ARG A 1029 48.29 23.77 -2.84
N GLU A 1030 49.04 23.06 -2.01
CA GLU A 1030 50.30 22.39 -2.35
C GLU A 1030 50.19 20.87 -2.14
N GLU A 1031 49.13 20.27 -2.68
CA GLU A 1031 48.94 18.82 -2.62
C GLU A 1031 49.93 18.11 -3.54
N THR A 1032 50.48 16.99 -3.08
CA THR A 1032 51.41 16.14 -3.84
C THR A 1032 50.82 14.79 -4.22
N GLU A 1033 49.74 14.37 -3.54
CA GLU A 1033 49.04 13.11 -3.77
C GLU A 1033 47.57 13.31 -4.15
N ALA A 1034 46.97 12.33 -4.83
CA ALA A 1034 45.58 12.41 -5.25
C ALA A 1034 44.64 12.48 -4.04
N VAL A 1035 43.71 13.44 -4.06
CA VAL A 1035 42.84 13.74 -2.92
C VAL A 1035 41.41 13.28 -3.22
N ASP A 1036 40.80 12.55 -2.27
CA ASP A 1036 39.36 12.29 -2.29
C ASP A 1036 38.61 13.50 -1.73
N LEU A 1037 38.00 14.29 -2.61
CA LEU A 1037 37.23 15.48 -2.26
C LEU A 1037 36.07 15.15 -1.31
N ASN A 1038 35.55 13.94 -1.36
CA ASN A 1038 34.49 13.52 -0.46
C ASN A 1038 34.99 13.43 0.98
N ARG A 1039 36.29 13.16 1.21
CA ARG A 1039 36.92 13.03 2.54
C ARG A 1039 37.71 14.27 2.95
N ASP A 1040 37.94 15.20 2.03
CA ASP A 1040 38.74 16.39 2.25
C ASP A 1040 37.97 17.48 3.02
N ARG A 1041 38.47 17.83 4.21
CA ARG A 1041 37.81 18.84 5.06
C ARG A 1041 37.93 20.26 4.51
N GLN A 1042 39.01 20.58 3.81
CA GLN A 1042 39.24 21.95 3.31
C GLN A 1042 38.30 22.29 2.15
N HIS A 1043 38.11 21.36 1.21
CA HIS A 1043 37.17 21.48 0.11
C HIS A 1043 35.73 21.66 0.61
N ARG A 1044 35.32 20.87 1.61
CA ARG A 1044 33.96 21.02 2.18
C ARG A 1044 33.75 22.38 2.84
N LYS A 1045 34.77 22.96 3.49
CA LYS A 1045 34.69 24.33 4.06
C LYS A 1045 34.29 25.39 3.04
N CYS A 1046 34.55 25.19 1.74
CA CYS A 1046 34.09 26.11 0.68
C CYS A 1046 32.56 26.16 0.56
N PHE A 1047 31.87 25.11 1.02
CA PHE A 1047 30.40 24.97 0.97
C PHE A 1047 29.75 24.88 2.36
N GLU A 1048 30.50 24.60 3.43
CA GLU A 1048 30.03 24.34 4.81
C GLU A 1048 29.70 25.58 5.67
N ARG A 1049 29.67 26.82 5.15
CA ARG A 1049 29.23 27.97 5.99
C ARG A 1049 27.80 27.71 6.52
N GLU A 1050 27.68 27.52 7.84
CA GLU A 1050 26.44 27.40 8.64
C GLU A 1050 25.25 26.71 7.94
N GLN A 1051 25.50 25.60 7.23
CA GLN A 1051 24.43 24.91 6.52
C GLN A 1051 23.52 24.14 7.50
N PRO A 1052 22.19 24.33 7.46
CA PRO A 1052 21.28 23.60 8.32
C PRO A 1052 21.32 22.09 8.03
N VAL A 1053 21.08 21.26 9.05
CA VAL A 1053 20.90 19.80 8.90
C VAL A 1053 19.47 19.54 8.42
N LEU A 1054 19.23 18.80 7.32
CA LEU A 1054 17.88 18.51 6.80
C LEU A 1054 16.96 17.71 7.77
N GLY A 1055 17.48 17.31 8.92
CA GLY A 1055 16.84 16.51 9.96
C GLY A 1055 17.07 17.10 11.35
N ILE A 1056 16.86 16.29 12.37
CA ILE A 1056 17.01 16.71 13.76
C ILE A 1056 18.49 16.98 14.02
N ASP A 1057 18.91 18.22 14.31
CA ASP A 1057 20.33 18.55 14.49
C ASP A 1057 20.92 18.01 15.83
N GLN A 1058 20.12 17.99 16.89
CA GLN A 1058 20.55 17.56 18.23
C GLN A 1058 19.83 16.32 18.71
N LYS A 1059 20.49 15.55 19.58
CA LYS A 1059 19.95 14.29 20.11
C LYS A 1059 18.73 14.62 20.93
N VAL A 1060 17.58 14.10 20.50
CA VAL A 1060 16.33 14.29 21.23
C VAL A 1060 16.40 13.52 22.55
N GLN A 1061 16.12 14.21 23.65
CA GLN A 1061 16.01 13.56 24.95
C GLN A 1061 14.66 12.85 25.05
N PRO A 1062 14.62 11.56 25.41
CA PRO A 1062 13.36 10.83 25.55
C PRO A 1062 12.53 11.46 26.67
N TYR A 1063 11.22 11.50 26.45
CA TYR A 1063 10.26 11.88 27.49
C TYR A 1063 9.51 10.63 27.92
N LEU A 1064 9.77 10.21 29.16
CA LEU A 1064 9.27 8.95 29.72
C LEU A 1064 7.76 9.00 29.87
N MET A 1065 7.12 7.87 29.55
CA MET A 1065 5.71 7.68 29.83
C MET A 1065 5.41 7.77 31.34
N PRO A 1066 4.39 8.55 31.77
CA PRO A 1066 3.95 8.53 33.15
C PRO A 1066 3.40 7.14 33.49
N LYS A 1067 3.53 6.73 34.75
CA LYS A 1067 2.89 5.48 35.22
C LYS A 1067 1.37 5.63 35.06
N MET A 1068 0.80 4.90 34.11
CA MET A 1068 -0.64 4.89 33.93
C MET A 1068 -1.29 4.08 35.05
N GLN A 1069 -1.97 4.77 35.95
CA GLN A 1069 -2.77 4.15 37.01
C GLN A 1069 -4.20 3.97 36.49
N PHE A 1070 -4.49 2.77 36.02
CA PHE A 1070 -5.86 2.32 35.84
C PHE A 1070 -6.24 1.56 37.12
N GLU A 1071 -7.27 2.00 37.86
CA GLU A 1071 -7.70 1.32 39.10
C GLU A 1071 -8.04 -0.15 38.81
N LEU A 1072 -7.09 -1.04 39.05
CA LEU A 1072 -7.31 -2.47 39.14
C LEU A 1072 -7.89 -2.73 40.53
N LYS A 1073 -9.21 -2.65 40.69
CA LYS A 1073 -9.82 -3.29 41.86
C LYS A 1073 -9.67 -4.80 41.60
N PRO A 1074 -8.86 -5.55 42.38
CA PRO A 1074 -8.75 -6.99 42.18
C PRO A 1074 -10.15 -7.61 42.27
N LEU A 1075 -10.44 -8.67 41.53
CA LEU A 1075 -11.74 -9.32 41.66
C LEU A 1075 -11.74 -10.19 42.92
N SER A 1076 -12.80 -10.10 43.74
CA SER A 1076 -12.96 -10.86 45.00
C SER A 1076 -12.70 -12.35 44.80
N TYR A 1077 -13.21 -12.91 43.70
CA TYR A 1077 -12.96 -14.31 43.36
C TYR A 1077 -11.48 -14.59 43.13
N LYS A 1078 -10.72 -13.75 42.40
CA LYS A 1078 -9.31 -14.02 42.10
C LYS A 1078 -8.48 -14.07 43.39
N VAL A 1079 -8.76 -13.18 44.33
CA VAL A 1079 -8.11 -13.14 45.64
C VAL A 1079 -8.44 -14.39 46.46
N ILE A 1080 -9.71 -14.78 46.53
CA ILE A 1080 -10.17 -15.95 47.29
C ILE A 1080 -9.67 -17.28 46.68
N TYR A 1081 -9.72 -17.41 45.36
CA TYR A 1081 -9.21 -18.59 44.64
C TYR A 1081 -7.70 -18.74 44.81
N THR A 1082 -6.95 -17.63 44.78
CA THR A 1082 -5.51 -17.66 45.04
C THR A 1082 -5.29 -18.19 46.46
N TYR A 1083 -5.94 -17.59 47.47
CA TYR A 1083 -5.85 -18.05 48.86
C TYR A 1083 -6.20 -19.54 49.06
N LEU A 1084 -7.19 -20.06 48.35
CA LEU A 1084 -7.55 -21.49 48.39
C LEU A 1084 -6.43 -22.38 47.82
N ASN A 1085 -5.80 -21.94 46.73
CA ASN A 1085 -4.80 -22.72 45.97
C ASN A 1085 -3.34 -22.57 46.46
N THR A 1086 -2.99 -21.55 47.24
CA THR A 1086 -1.56 -21.25 47.59
C THR A 1086 -0.92 -22.20 48.62
N TYR A 1087 -1.54 -23.28 49.09
CA TYR A 1087 -0.92 -24.17 50.10
C TYR A 1087 -1.32 -25.62 49.92
N GLN A 1088 -0.54 -26.38 49.14
CA GLN A 1088 -0.52 -27.85 49.20
C GLN A 1088 0.74 -28.44 49.85
N ASP A 1089 1.82 -27.67 50.05
CA ASP A 1089 3.09 -28.20 50.56
C ASP A 1089 3.78 -27.28 51.59
N ALA A 1090 3.26 -27.19 52.83
CA ALA A 1090 4.05 -26.80 53.99
C ALA A 1090 3.28 -27.04 55.30
N GLU A 1091 3.61 -28.14 55.97
CA GLU A 1091 3.59 -28.16 57.44
C GLU A 1091 4.50 -27.04 57.92
N ILE A 1092 3.94 -26.01 58.58
CA ILE A 1092 4.48 -25.26 59.73
C ILE A 1092 3.51 -24.09 60.00
N GLN A 1093 2.95 -24.09 61.21
CA GLN A 1093 2.16 -23.00 61.76
C GLN A 1093 3.04 -21.75 61.96
N ALA A 1094 2.75 -20.66 61.25
CA ALA A 1094 3.31 -19.34 61.54
C ALA A 1094 2.16 -18.37 61.90
N PRO A 1095 2.07 -17.88 63.16
CA PRO A 1095 0.99 -16.99 63.62
C PRO A 1095 0.93 -15.61 62.92
N HIS A 1096 1.98 -15.22 62.17
CA HIS A 1096 2.13 -13.87 61.62
C HIS A 1096 1.45 -13.63 60.26
N ILE A 1097 0.81 -14.64 59.64
CA ILE A 1097 0.15 -14.49 58.32
C ILE A 1097 -1.32 -14.02 58.46
N VAL A 1098 -1.93 -14.20 59.63
CA VAL A 1098 -3.38 -14.02 59.82
C VAL A 1098 -3.81 -12.55 59.81
N ASP A 1099 -2.98 -11.63 60.30
CA ASP A 1099 -3.35 -10.20 60.40
C ASP A 1099 -3.41 -9.48 59.03
N ASN A 1100 -2.67 -9.98 58.03
CA ASN A 1100 -2.55 -9.39 56.68
C ASN A 1100 -3.47 -10.01 55.62
N LEU A 1101 -4.52 -10.74 56.01
CA LEU A 1101 -5.50 -11.28 55.06
C LEU A 1101 -6.36 -10.17 54.44
N ASP A 1102 -6.57 -10.24 53.13
CA ASP A 1102 -7.48 -9.36 52.38
C ASP A 1102 -8.90 -9.40 52.98
N ILE A 1103 -9.60 -8.25 52.98
CA ILE A 1103 -10.94 -8.13 53.56
C ILE A 1103 -11.94 -9.11 52.93
N TRP A 1104 -11.81 -9.42 51.63
CA TRP A 1104 -12.68 -10.41 50.98
C TRP A 1104 -12.42 -11.83 51.48
N ILE A 1105 -11.16 -12.18 51.78
CA ILE A 1105 -10.83 -13.47 52.39
C ILE A 1105 -11.40 -13.54 53.80
N LYS A 1106 -11.25 -12.47 54.60
CA LYS A 1106 -11.81 -12.39 55.96
C LYS A 1106 -13.33 -12.58 55.93
N ARG A 1107 -14.03 -11.88 55.02
CA ARG A 1107 -15.48 -12.00 54.81
C ARG A 1107 -15.88 -13.42 54.38
N ALA A 1108 -15.14 -14.02 53.45
CA ALA A 1108 -15.39 -15.36 52.94
C ALA A 1108 -15.22 -16.44 54.02
N LEU A 1109 -14.13 -16.39 54.79
CA LEU A 1109 -13.87 -17.31 55.90
C LEU A 1109 -15.00 -17.24 56.94
N TRP A 1110 -15.37 -16.02 57.34
CA TRP A 1110 -16.44 -15.81 58.30
C TRP A 1110 -17.79 -16.34 57.81
N LEU A 1111 -18.16 -16.05 56.56
CA LEU A 1111 -19.44 -16.48 56.00
C LEU A 1111 -19.51 -18.00 55.86
N ALA A 1112 -18.42 -18.63 55.41
CA ALA A 1112 -18.32 -20.08 55.27
C ALA A 1112 -18.53 -20.81 56.60
N VAL A 1113 -17.96 -20.29 57.70
CA VAL A 1113 -18.17 -20.85 59.05
C VAL A 1113 -19.57 -20.56 59.57
N LYS A 1114 -20.04 -19.32 59.43
CA LYS A 1114 -21.37 -18.92 59.90
C LYS A 1114 -22.47 -19.79 59.29
N TRP A 1115 -22.35 -20.08 57.99
CA TRP A 1115 -23.31 -20.94 57.30
C TRP A 1115 -23.20 -22.40 57.73
N GLN A 1116 -21.99 -22.97 57.87
CA GLN A 1116 -21.83 -24.42 58.07
C GLN A 1116 -21.85 -24.86 59.54
N VAL A 1117 -21.47 -24.01 60.51
CA VAL A 1117 -21.27 -24.42 61.90
C VAL A 1117 -22.38 -23.88 62.83
N PRO A 1118 -23.14 -24.74 63.54
CA PRO A 1118 -24.25 -24.31 64.41
C PRO A 1118 -23.88 -23.31 65.50
N SER A 1119 -22.75 -23.51 66.19
CA SER A 1119 -22.28 -22.62 67.27
C SER A 1119 -21.97 -21.20 66.78
N PHE A 1120 -21.64 -21.03 65.50
CA PHE A 1120 -21.30 -19.75 64.89
C PHE A 1120 -22.49 -19.08 64.19
N SER A 1121 -23.66 -19.71 64.16
CA SER A 1121 -24.84 -19.18 63.46
C SER A 1121 -25.40 -17.88 64.04
N LYS A 1122 -25.03 -17.53 65.27
CA LYS A 1122 -25.38 -16.25 65.93
C LYS A 1122 -24.24 -15.23 65.93
N LEU A 1123 -23.10 -15.55 65.32
CA LEU A 1123 -21.93 -14.68 65.31
C LEU A 1123 -22.22 -13.44 64.44
N GLY A 1124 -21.93 -12.25 64.98
CA GLY A 1124 -21.92 -10.99 64.24
C GLY A 1124 -20.62 -10.85 63.43
N TRP A 1125 -20.67 -10.08 62.34
CA TRP A 1125 -19.48 -9.78 61.56
C TRP A 1125 -18.59 -8.82 62.37
N ASN A 1126 -17.33 -9.20 62.58
CA ASN A 1126 -16.25 -8.35 63.09
C ASN A 1126 -14.93 -8.87 62.51
N LEU A 1127 -14.01 -7.99 62.15
CA LEU A 1127 -12.69 -8.33 61.61
C LEU A 1127 -11.91 -9.29 62.52
N ASP A 1128 -11.94 -9.08 63.84
CA ASP A 1128 -11.18 -9.90 64.80
C ASP A 1128 -11.64 -11.36 64.83
N ASN A 1129 -12.94 -11.59 64.60
CA ASN A 1129 -13.53 -12.92 64.60
C ASN A 1129 -13.09 -13.73 63.35
N ALA A 1130 -12.75 -13.07 62.24
CA ALA A 1130 -12.40 -13.74 60.98
C ALA A 1130 -10.97 -14.33 60.99
N ALA A 1131 -10.06 -13.75 61.79
CA ALA A 1131 -8.68 -14.17 61.93
C ALA A 1131 -8.53 -15.58 62.54
N SER A 1132 -9.43 -15.95 63.46
CA SER A 1132 -9.39 -17.24 64.17
C SER A 1132 -10.09 -18.39 63.43
N ILE A 1133 -10.61 -18.15 62.23
CA ILE A 1133 -11.44 -19.10 61.50
C ILE A 1133 -10.60 -20.03 60.62
N GLU A 1134 -10.78 -21.34 60.79
CA GLU A 1134 -10.09 -22.36 60.02
C GLU A 1134 -10.44 -22.34 58.52
N LYS A 1135 -9.42 -22.36 57.65
CA LYS A 1135 -9.54 -22.42 56.18
C LYS A 1135 -10.39 -23.60 55.66
N LYS A 1136 -10.50 -24.69 56.44
CA LYS A 1136 -11.21 -25.91 56.03
C LYS A 1136 -12.65 -25.66 55.58
N TYR A 1137 -13.37 -24.76 56.26
CA TYR A 1137 -14.78 -24.51 55.97
C TYR A 1137 -15.00 -23.83 54.61
N LEU A 1138 -14.13 -22.89 54.24
CA LEU A 1138 -14.16 -22.25 52.92
C LEU A 1138 -13.72 -23.25 51.83
N SER A 1139 -12.73 -24.09 52.13
CA SER A 1139 -12.25 -25.15 51.23
C SER A 1139 -13.33 -26.21 50.99
N ASP A 1140 -14.13 -26.57 51.99
CA ASP A 1140 -15.22 -27.53 51.87
C ASP A 1140 -16.32 -27.05 50.92
N LEU A 1141 -16.65 -25.75 50.92
CA LEU A 1141 -17.63 -25.19 49.98
C LEU A 1141 -17.08 -25.18 48.55
N TYR A 1142 -15.82 -24.80 48.41
CA TYR A 1142 -15.12 -24.81 47.13
C TYR A 1142 -15.02 -26.22 46.53
N ASP A 1143 -14.62 -27.20 47.35
CA ASP A 1143 -14.53 -28.61 46.95
C ASP A 1143 -15.90 -29.17 46.53
N LYS A 1144 -16.98 -28.79 47.21
CA LYS A 1144 -18.35 -29.19 46.85
C LYS A 1144 -18.83 -28.55 45.56
N GLN A 1145 -18.30 -27.39 45.17
CA GLN A 1145 -18.55 -26.78 43.88
C GLN A 1145 -17.78 -27.49 42.75
N ILE A 1146 -16.52 -27.90 42.99
CA ILE A 1146 -15.67 -28.53 41.97
C ILE A 1146 -15.93 -30.02 41.80
N LYS A 1147 -16.18 -30.76 42.89
CA LYS A 1147 -16.32 -32.23 42.88
C LYS A 1147 -17.70 -32.70 42.39
N THR A 1148 -18.71 -31.83 42.35
CA THR A 1148 -19.99 -32.17 41.74
C THR A 1148 -19.80 -32.27 40.23
N LYS A 1149 -20.10 -33.43 39.63
CA LYS A 1149 -20.12 -33.64 38.16
C LYS A 1149 -21.19 -32.80 37.42
N LEU A 1150 -21.79 -31.83 38.10
CA LEU A 1150 -22.78 -30.89 37.58
C LEU A 1150 -22.00 -29.63 37.18
N LYS A 1151 -22.21 -29.13 35.95
CA LYS A 1151 -21.55 -27.90 35.50
C LYS A 1151 -21.91 -26.76 36.47
N PRO A 1152 -20.95 -25.98 36.98
CA PRO A 1152 -21.26 -24.78 37.75
C PRO A 1152 -22.10 -23.86 36.87
N LYS A 1153 -23.33 -23.57 37.32
CA LYS A 1153 -24.22 -22.62 36.65
C LYS A 1153 -23.92 -21.25 37.24
N SER A 1154 -23.33 -20.38 36.42
CA SER A 1154 -22.99 -19.03 36.84
C SER A 1154 -24.25 -18.24 37.23
N LEU A 1155 -24.20 -17.53 38.35
CA LEU A 1155 -25.23 -16.56 38.74
C LEU A 1155 -25.39 -15.49 37.65
N GLN A 1156 -26.57 -14.89 37.57
CA GLN A 1156 -26.76 -13.69 36.75
C GLN A 1156 -25.87 -12.56 37.27
N LEU A 1157 -25.27 -11.81 36.36
CA LEU A 1157 -24.39 -10.70 36.74
C LEU A 1157 -25.20 -9.59 37.40
N PHE A 1158 -24.88 -9.29 38.66
CA PHE A 1158 -25.49 -8.21 39.44
C PHE A 1158 -25.46 -6.85 38.72
N ILE A 1159 -24.41 -6.57 37.94
CA ILE A 1159 -24.25 -5.32 37.16
C ILE A 1159 -25.32 -5.19 36.05
N ALA A 1160 -25.82 -6.30 35.52
CA ALA A 1160 -26.81 -6.31 34.43
C ALA A 1160 -28.25 -5.99 34.91
N LEU A 1161 -28.48 -5.95 36.22
CA LEU A 1161 -29.78 -5.64 36.80
C LEU A 1161 -30.08 -4.14 36.76
N LYS A 1162 -31.35 -3.77 36.63
CA LYS A 1162 -31.82 -2.38 36.83
C LYS A 1162 -31.64 -1.98 38.29
N ASP A 1163 -31.43 -0.69 38.58
CA ASP A 1163 -31.09 -0.24 39.94
C ASP A 1163 -32.15 -0.60 40.99
N LEU A 1164 -33.44 -0.49 40.65
CA LEU A 1164 -34.53 -0.93 41.52
C LEU A 1164 -34.48 -2.44 41.85
N LEU A 1165 -33.96 -3.26 40.93
CA LEU A 1165 -33.81 -4.70 41.11
C LEU A 1165 -32.55 -5.04 41.91
N LYS A 1166 -31.50 -4.22 41.82
CA LYS A 1166 -30.26 -4.40 42.60
C LYS A 1166 -30.53 -4.29 44.10
N GLU A 1167 -31.38 -3.35 44.53
CA GLU A 1167 -31.76 -3.21 45.95
C GLU A 1167 -32.46 -4.47 46.48
N LYS A 1168 -33.34 -5.09 45.67
CA LYS A 1168 -33.97 -6.36 46.03
C LYS A 1168 -32.96 -7.49 46.17
N VAL A 1169 -31.99 -7.59 45.26
CA VAL A 1169 -30.93 -8.61 45.34
C VAL A 1169 -30.02 -8.39 46.55
N LEU A 1170 -29.61 -7.15 46.81
CA LEU A 1170 -28.81 -6.81 48.00
C LEU A 1170 -29.57 -7.14 49.29
N SER A 1171 -30.87 -6.84 49.35
CA SER A 1171 -31.72 -7.18 50.48
C SER A 1171 -31.80 -8.69 50.70
N ALA A 1172 -31.95 -9.48 49.63
CA ALA A 1172 -31.97 -10.93 49.71
C ALA A 1172 -30.61 -11.52 50.14
N LEU A 1173 -29.50 -10.98 49.63
CA LEU A 1173 -28.15 -11.36 50.07
C LEU A 1173 -27.92 -11.00 51.55
N ALA A 1174 -28.40 -9.83 52.01
CA ALA A 1174 -28.34 -9.45 53.42
C ALA A 1174 -29.09 -10.46 54.31
N VAL A 1175 -30.29 -10.86 53.91
CA VAL A 1175 -31.06 -11.91 54.60
C VAL A 1175 -30.30 -13.24 54.63
N LEU A 1176 -29.67 -13.63 53.51
CA LEU A 1176 -28.86 -14.85 53.42
C LEU A 1176 -27.64 -14.80 54.37
N ILE A 1177 -26.95 -13.66 54.44
CA ILE A 1177 -25.79 -13.43 55.31
C ILE A 1177 -26.20 -13.45 56.79
N GLN A 1178 -27.33 -12.84 57.13
CA GLN A 1178 -27.76 -12.68 58.51
C GLN A 1178 -28.42 -13.95 59.08
N HIS A 1179 -29.24 -14.63 58.28
CA HIS A 1179 -30.16 -15.66 58.76
C HIS A 1179 -29.97 -17.04 58.14
N GLY A 1180 -29.27 -17.14 57.00
CA GLY A 1180 -29.06 -18.41 56.30
C GLY A 1180 -28.16 -19.37 57.08
N LYS A 1181 -28.59 -20.63 57.21
CA LYS A 1181 -27.78 -21.73 57.76
C LYS A 1181 -27.72 -22.87 56.76
N LEU A 1182 -26.53 -23.18 56.23
CA LEU A 1182 -26.35 -24.28 55.29
C LEU A 1182 -26.29 -25.61 56.06
N ARG A 1183 -27.27 -26.49 55.87
CA ARG A 1183 -27.36 -27.79 56.53
C ARG A 1183 -27.66 -28.88 55.51
N ARG A 1184 -26.86 -29.96 55.51
CA ARG A 1184 -26.93 -31.05 54.54
C ARG A 1184 -26.84 -30.53 53.10
N ASN A 1185 -27.96 -30.23 52.45
CA ASN A 1185 -28.04 -29.68 51.09
C ASN A 1185 -29.16 -28.62 50.95
N GLN A 1186 -29.39 -27.82 52.00
CA GLN A 1186 -30.42 -26.77 52.01
C GLN A 1186 -29.99 -25.58 52.87
N PHE A 1187 -30.53 -24.40 52.59
CA PHE A 1187 -30.45 -23.26 53.50
C PHE A 1187 -31.66 -23.25 54.42
N CYS A 1188 -31.42 -23.24 55.73
CA CYS A 1188 -32.44 -23.17 56.76
C CYS A 1188 -32.51 -21.76 57.34
N PHE A 1189 -33.73 -21.22 57.46
CA PHE A 1189 -34.02 -19.94 58.09
C PHE A 1189 -34.92 -20.14 59.30
N GLN A 1190 -34.51 -19.66 60.47
CA GLN A 1190 -35.25 -19.87 61.71
C GLN A 1190 -36.25 -18.74 61.94
N CYS A 1191 -37.54 -19.06 61.98
CA CYS A 1191 -38.61 -18.10 62.22
C CYS A 1191 -38.95 -17.99 63.71
N ARG A 1192 -38.96 -16.75 64.22
CA ARG A 1192 -39.49 -16.45 65.56
C ARG A 1192 -40.91 -15.90 65.41
N PHE A 1193 -41.75 -16.12 66.41
CA PHE A 1193 -43.12 -15.62 66.43
C PHE A 1193 -43.36 -14.78 67.67
N ASP A 1194 -44.17 -13.73 67.55
CA ASP A 1194 -44.65 -12.96 68.69
C ASP A 1194 -45.79 -13.65 69.44
N ALA A 1195 -46.29 -13.00 70.49
CA ALA A 1195 -47.39 -13.52 71.30
C ALA A 1195 -48.72 -13.68 70.52
N GLN A 1196 -48.85 -13.03 69.34
CA GLN A 1196 -50.00 -13.16 68.46
C GLN A 1196 -49.79 -14.18 67.33
N GLN A 1197 -48.75 -15.02 67.41
CA GLN A 1197 -48.38 -16.00 66.38
C GLN A 1197 -48.08 -15.36 65.02
N LYS A 1198 -47.67 -14.07 64.97
CA LYS A 1198 -47.13 -13.46 63.76
C LYS A 1198 -45.61 -13.63 63.71
N PRO A 1199 -45.01 -13.83 62.51
CA PRO A 1199 -43.57 -13.91 62.38
C PRO A 1199 -42.92 -12.61 62.89
N LYS A 1200 -42.07 -12.72 63.90
CA LYS A 1200 -41.23 -11.63 64.42
C LYS A 1200 -39.87 -11.66 63.73
N MET A 1201 -39.89 -11.48 62.41
CA MET A 1201 -38.69 -11.38 61.57
C MET A 1201 -38.52 -9.92 61.17
N GLY A 1202 -37.30 -9.38 61.25
CA GLY A 1202 -37.00 -8.04 60.77
C GLY A 1202 -36.87 -7.96 59.24
N TRP A 1203 -37.36 -8.98 58.53
CA TRP A 1203 -37.21 -9.21 57.10
C TRP A 1203 -38.35 -10.09 56.60
N GLU A 1204 -38.71 -9.93 55.33
CA GLU A 1204 -39.78 -10.70 54.67
C GLU A 1204 -39.20 -11.81 53.80
N MET A 1205 -39.72 -13.03 53.95
CA MET A 1205 -39.28 -14.18 53.15
C MET A 1205 -39.64 -14.02 51.66
N GLN A 1206 -40.73 -13.30 51.37
CA GLN A 1206 -41.13 -13.00 49.99
C GLN A 1206 -40.08 -12.15 49.26
N ASP A 1207 -39.54 -11.12 49.92
CA ASP A 1207 -38.50 -10.26 49.35
C ASP A 1207 -37.19 -11.04 49.11
N PHE A 1208 -36.86 -11.96 50.01
CA PHE A 1208 -35.74 -12.88 49.81
C PHE A 1208 -35.93 -13.77 48.57
N ILE A 1209 -37.12 -14.35 48.39
CA ILE A 1209 -37.44 -15.21 47.23
C ILE A 1209 -37.32 -14.42 45.93
N GLU A 1210 -37.94 -13.24 45.87
CA GLU A 1210 -37.92 -12.39 44.68
C GLU A 1210 -36.49 -11.93 44.35
N GLY A 1211 -35.72 -11.50 45.35
CA GLY A 1211 -34.33 -11.09 45.15
C GLY A 1211 -33.44 -12.24 44.70
N MET A 1212 -33.58 -13.44 45.27
CA MET A 1212 -32.80 -14.60 44.85
C MET A 1212 -33.14 -15.03 43.42
N GLN A 1213 -34.41 -15.03 43.03
CA GLN A 1213 -34.83 -15.39 41.67
C GLN A 1213 -34.19 -14.50 40.59
N LEU A 1214 -33.92 -13.22 40.89
CA LEU A 1214 -33.23 -12.30 39.99
C LEU A 1214 -31.74 -12.64 39.81
N LEU A 1215 -31.13 -13.28 40.80
CA LEU A 1215 -29.71 -13.66 40.78
C LEU A 1215 -29.50 -15.05 40.17
N LEU A 1216 -30.52 -15.91 40.20
CA LEU A 1216 -30.43 -17.27 39.69
C LEU A 1216 -30.50 -17.33 38.16
N PRO A 1217 -29.77 -18.26 37.52
CA PRO A 1217 -29.91 -18.51 36.09
C PRO A 1217 -31.30 -19.13 35.78
N GLU A 1218 -31.80 -18.93 34.55
CA GLU A 1218 -33.17 -19.28 34.14
C GLU A 1218 -33.53 -20.76 34.37
N ASP A 1219 -32.53 -21.63 34.32
CA ASP A 1219 -32.64 -23.08 34.45
C ASP A 1219 -32.43 -23.56 35.90
N VAL A 1220 -32.46 -22.65 36.88
CA VAL A 1220 -32.42 -22.96 38.31
C VAL A 1220 -33.68 -22.46 38.98
N GLN A 1221 -34.44 -23.38 39.56
CA GLN A 1221 -35.65 -23.08 40.31
C GLN A 1221 -35.35 -23.01 41.82
N LEU A 1222 -35.80 -21.92 42.45
CA LEU A 1222 -35.84 -21.83 43.91
C LEU A 1222 -37.07 -22.58 44.43
N GLN A 1223 -36.84 -23.60 45.25
CA GLN A 1223 -37.89 -24.33 45.97
C GLN A 1223 -37.77 -24.08 47.46
N TYR A 1224 -38.90 -24.14 48.18
CA TYR A 1224 -38.93 -23.94 49.62
C TYR A 1224 -40.01 -24.80 50.27
N GLU A 1225 -39.74 -25.22 51.50
CA GLU A 1225 -40.65 -26.00 52.34
C GLU A 1225 -40.95 -25.24 53.64
N ASN A 1226 -42.13 -25.49 54.20
CA ASN A 1226 -42.59 -24.88 55.45
C ASN A 1226 -42.72 -23.34 55.38
N TYR A 1227 -43.17 -22.81 54.24
CA TYR A 1227 -43.52 -21.40 54.04
C TYR A 1227 -44.91 -21.29 53.37
N PRO A 1228 -45.93 -20.71 54.05
CA PRO A 1228 -45.90 -20.18 55.41
C PRO A 1228 -45.67 -21.28 56.46
N VAL A 1229 -45.03 -20.92 57.59
CA VAL A 1229 -44.54 -21.87 58.61
C VAL A 1229 -45.68 -22.56 59.34
N ASP A 1230 -45.62 -23.88 59.42
CA ASP A 1230 -46.51 -24.72 60.22
C ASP A 1230 -46.23 -24.53 61.72
N LEU A 1231 -47.19 -23.91 62.41
CA LEU A 1231 -47.11 -23.58 63.84
C LEU A 1231 -47.22 -24.82 64.75
N THR A 1232 -47.63 -25.97 64.22
CA THR A 1232 -47.77 -27.24 64.96
C THR A 1232 -46.47 -28.03 65.06
N GLN A 1233 -45.46 -27.70 64.25
CA GLN A 1233 -44.17 -28.37 64.23
C GLN A 1233 -43.18 -27.77 65.25
N LYS A 1234 -42.37 -28.64 65.89
CA LYS A 1234 -41.33 -28.21 66.84
C LYS A 1234 -40.23 -27.37 66.18
N SER A 1235 -39.87 -27.63 64.93
CA SER A 1235 -38.89 -26.86 64.17
C SER A 1235 -39.57 -25.81 63.30
N ARG A 1236 -39.51 -24.55 63.72
CA ARG A 1236 -40.02 -23.39 62.98
C ARG A 1236 -39.00 -22.89 61.96
N GLU A 1237 -38.52 -23.79 61.10
CA GLU A 1237 -37.52 -23.49 60.08
C GLU A 1237 -38.13 -23.52 58.68
N ILE A 1238 -37.81 -22.51 57.86
CA ILE A 1238 -38.05 -22.50 56.42
C ILE A 1238 -36.83 -23.13 55.75
N HIS A 1239 -37.07 -24.09 54.87
CA HIS A 1239 -35.99 -24.74 54.12
C HIS A 1239 -36.02 -24.28 52.67
N VAL A 1240 -34.85 -23.91 52.14
CA VAL A 1240 -34.69 -23.38 50.79
C VAL A 1240 -33.71 -24.25 50.01
N TYR A 1241 -34.10 -24.59 48.79
CA TYR A 1241 -33.40 -25.47 47.86
C TYR A 1241 -33.24 -24.79 46.51
N PHE A 1242 -32.10 -25.01 45.87
CA PHE A 1242 -31.87 -24.64 44.47
C PHE A 1242 -31.90 -25.91 43.63
N ILE A 1243 -32.86 -26.01 42.73
CA ILE A 1243 -33.07 -27.19 41.87
C ILE A 1243 -32.69 -26.85 40.43
N ASP A 1244 -31.83 -27.65 39.83
CA ASP A 1244 -31.58 -27.60 38.40
C ASP A 1244 -32.79 -28.14 37.63
N GLN A 1245 -33.45 -27.30 36.83
CA GLN A 1245 -34.64 -27.68 36.07
C GLN A 1245 -34.37 -28.79 35.04
N GLN A 1246 -33.15 -28.91 34.52
CA GLN A 1246 -32.82 -29.91 33.49
C GLN A 1246 -32.60 -31.30 34.10
N SER A 1247 -31.91 -31.37 35.25
CA SER A 1247 -31.58 -32.64 35.89
C SER A 1247 -32.51 -33.02 37.05
N ASN A 1248 -33.36 -32.09 37.48
CA ASN A 1248 -34.19 -32.17 38.68
C ASN A 1248 -33.37 -32.51 39.96
N LYS A 1249 -32.10 -32.11 39.99
CA LYS A 1249 -31.19 -32.34 41.12
C LYS A 1249 -31.07 -31.09 41.98
N ASN A 1250 -30.98 -31.31 43.29
CA ASN A 1250 -30.65 -30.24 44.24
C ASN A 1250 -29.17 -29.87 44.15
N ILE A 1251 -28.91 -28.64 43.69
CA ILE A 1251 -27.59 -28.04 43.46
C ILE A 1251 -27.19 -27.02 44.53
N THR A 1252 -27.91 -26.96 45.66
CA THR A 1252 -27.70 -25.94 46.71
C THR A 1252 -26.26 -25.89 47.21
N LEU A 1253 -25.63 -27.03 47.47
CA LEU A 1253 -24.23 -27.08 47.90
C LEU A 1253 -23.24 -26.58 46.84
N SER A 1254 -23.53 -26.79 45.56
CA SER A 1254 -22.69 -26.30 44.47
C SER A 1254 -22.81 -24.79 44.29
N LEU A 1255 -24.01 -24.24 44.50
CA LEU A 1255 -24.27 -22.81 44.36
C LEU A 1255 -23.90 -21.98 45.60
N ALA A 1256 -23.78 -22.61 46.76
CA ALA A 1256 -23.45 -21.93 48.01
C ALA A 1256 -22.13 -21.14 47.91
N PHE A 1257 -21.12 -21.68 47.23
CA PHE A 1257 -19.85 -20.96 47.05
C PHE A 1257 -19.99 -19.74 46.14
N ASP A 1258 -20.79 -19.83 45.07
CA ASP A 1258 -21.06 -18.71 44.17
C ASP A 1258 -21.83 -17.58 44.87
N LEU A 1259 -22.84 -17.94 45.67
CA LEU A 1259 -23.59 -16.97 46.49
C LEU A 1259 -22.70 -16.30 47.55
N LEU A 1260 -21.72 -17.03 48.08
CA LEU A 1260 -20.72 -16.46 48.98
C LEU A 1260 -19.83 -15.44 48.25
N LEU A 1261 -19.33 -15.77 47.07
CA LEU A 1261 -18.49 -14.86 46.28
C LEU A 1261 -19.25 -13.57 45.91
N GLU A 1262 -20.52 -13.71 45.56
CA GLU A 1262 -21.39 -12.56 45.27
C GLU A 1262 -21.66 -11.72 46.52
N ALA A 1263 -21.84 -12.32 47.69
CA ALA A 1263 -22.06 -11.59 48.94
C ALA A 1263 -20.83 -10.78 49.41
N VAL A 1264 -19.61 -11.32 49.28
CA VAL A 1264 -18.41 -10.68 49.85
C VAL A 1264 -17.93 -9.43 49.10
N GLN A 1265 -18.33 -9.28 47.83
CA GLN A 1265 -17.86 -8.19 46.97
C GLN A 1265 -18.61 -6.87 47.18
N HIS A 1266 -19.78 -6.87 47.84
CA HIS A 1266 -20.61 -5.69 48.06
C HIS A 1266 -20.38 -5.10 49.46
N PRO A 1267 -19.65 -3.97 49.62
CA PRO A 1267 -19.29 -3.44 50.93
C PRO A 1267 -20.49 -3.10 51.83
N SER A 1268 -21.59 -2.62 51.23
CA SER A 1268 -22.83 -2.25 51.93
C SER A 1268 -23.52 -3.39 52.68
N LEU A 1269 -23.17 -4.65 52.41
CA LEU A 1269 -23.69 -5.81 53.15
C LEU A 1269 -22.93 -6.09 54.46
N TRP A 1270 -21.80 -5.40 54.67
CA TRP A 1270 -20.84 -5.66 55.75
C TRP A 1270 -20.55 -4.42 56.61
N GLU A 1271 -21.14 -3.28 56.25
CA GLU A 1271 -21.26 -2.04 57.04
C GLU A 1271 -22.53 -2.11 57.89
#